data_AF-A0AAD9DTM2-F1
#
_entry.id   AF-A0AAD9DTM2-F1
#
_cell.length_a   1.000
_cell.length_b   1.000
_cell.length_c   1.000
_cell.angle_alpha   90.00
_cell.angle_beta   90.00
_cell.angle_gamma   90.00
#
_symmetry.space_group_name_H-M   'P 1'
#
loop_
_entity.id
_entity.type
_entity.pdbx_description
1 polymer ?
#
loop_
_entity_poly.entity_id
_entity_poly.type
_entity_poly.pdbx_seq_one_letter_code
_entity_poly.pdbx_strand_id
1 'polypeptide(L)'
;MVADWCGELLCCLSSSGSSVFRELGPGITVDWGSSRTELGFSSAPRNWPVVMKGLVMRSSSPEAEVRVAVGSCLRCVATSRRNEETDRALRALARYLEDGDASASRRAEFNRAQYTRVLQVLVRTLSSDWFHSLCAERRKELWDTFFLKGPPDQALMMLLDSVNSISDSSGLEQCVRVLENFLSSGRVRVLLWSKCEGGSEHTDSARLRETVLGRLAALPTLTANRLHTHTPVLFLPQQYYQQLACDILATLEKTCQTLRVGQDCSLGFVAQLLGKVCMQGHGGLVCGMLAPHLSSLTRSDVLWQRVSCKLLENVPERWVESVITGLIHNLHGASALSRVMGNLVLKNKKVTFVLTHKLLLLQYQHPTRLLRTVLGYLALEEGRRLLLRQVLQSVCEVWCNSSAVRHTPVEQQLYVSKALLLCVSLLNHTDIQELREELLQCMLGGVQCRLDSNIECVRRIGMVVGECLSQKLDPPTSQLKFQYEANEESRELLSLMELQSKDDDDDDDDEEQQESDVTNRPKLWNTGQRLADQPVTSQFPTANQTPEAGLGSDSELDSDDDLTPYDMSHDQVKQKVTSPHYIRDCLEALMSSNDPERLELSLQVAEELLRKNISATREVSVKFTKVLLHLEDRYNTTGFYKLRQNAMVALAVIHTQPVVEYLTTEFYSLNYSLRQRLDILEVLALSAQELSEPIPDKWTGPHSVTPATTLELCGEVEHWRQVVEKRIQSKTRRISKGVSQPPKATPNRYAPVAGYFFFPLLRNYDRQQVTFDLLGNDHLVLGRLMHTLGLLMHLAINAPVATQMGKALLDFVWAVRFHADQMVRRGVLFAVCAVFLSMPSENLLMEISDDLLENRAWLAGRQTIRPLDGVRVLDLTRVLAGPFATMILGDLGAEVTKVERPGLGDDTRTWGPPFVGEESAYFLSVNRNKKAMEPPSQLFLTLSIAVNLKDPKGAKLVKELARISDVLVENYLPGKLDEMGLGYKQLSEVAPQLIYCSITGYGQTGPQSHKPGYDSIASAASGMMHITGPEDGEPVRPGVAMTDLATGLYAQGAVMAGLLQRQKTGRGVHIDCNLLSSQVACLSHIAANYLNAGKEARRWGTAHESIVPYQGFRTKDGYLVVAAGNDLQFFKVCNVLSLNELAEDPKYKTNTLRVQHRQALLELLSERFSEEPTAEWLRRLEGTGVPCGPINTVQQVFSNPQVAHNGLIMEMDHPTSGRIAVPGPAVRFSSFECDRPTPPPVIGQHTIEVLRDTLGYSDDVINQLLASHTVTQNVVH
;
A
#
# COMPACT_ATOMS: atom_id res chain seq x y z
N MET A 1 4.29 17.55 27.16
CA MET A 1 4.17 16.13 27.55
C MET A 1 2.98 15.44 26.90
N VAL A 2 1.72 15.67 27.30
CA VAL A 2 0.53 15.07 26.62
C VAL A 2 0.38 15.55 25.16
N ALA A 3 0.70 16.83 24.89
CA ALA A 3 0.72 17.36 23.52
C ALA A 3 1.84 16.77 22.64
N ASP A 4 3.01 16.49 23.22
CA ASP A 4 4.13 15.82 22.52
C ASP A 4 3.78 14.36 22.21
N TRP A 5 3.09 13.69 23.13
CA TRP A 5 2.53 12.35 22.96
C TRP A 5 1.52 12.27 21.81
N CYS A 6 0.56 13.19 21.74
CA CYS A 6 -0.39 13.24 20.63
C CYS A 6 0.32 13.51 19.29
N GLY A 7 1.38 14.32 19.28
CA GLY A 7 2.21 14.59 18.11
C GLY A 7 2.97 13.35 17.61
N GLU A 8 3.60 12.58 18.51
CA GLU A 8 4.30 11.33 18.17
C GLU A 8 3.31 10.24 17.67
N LEU A 9 2.14 10.11 18.30
CA LEU A 9 1.07 9.20 17.89
C LEU A 9 0.48 9.54 16.52
N LEU A 10 0.24 10.83 16.24
CA LEU A 10 -0.23 11.29 14.93
C LEU A 10 0.83 11.09 13.83
N CYS A 11 2.11 11.24 14.15
CA CYS A 11 3.22 10.89 13.24
C CYS A 11 3.24 9.40 12.92
N CYS A 12 3.10 8.52 13.92
CA CYS A 12 3.04 7.07 13.70
C CYS A 12 1.84 6.67 12.83
N LEU A 13 0.66 7.26 13.04
CA LEU A 13 -0.56 7.00 12.26
C LEU A 13 -0.47 7.52 10.81
N SER A 14 0.24 8.62 10.58
CA SER A 14 0.45 9.17 9.24
C SER A 14 1.40 8.32 8.38
N SER A 15 2.38 7.64 9.00
CA SER A 15 3.36 6.80 8.33
C SER A 15 2.81 5.43 7.86
N SER A 16 1.69 4.96 8.42
CA SER A 16 1.08 3.66 8.12
C SER A 16 -0.01 3.66 7.05
N GLY A 17 -0.26 4.79 6.37
CA GLY A 17 -1.17 4.86 5.22
C GLY A 17 -2.62 4.46 5.49
N SER A 18 -3.13 4.68 6.71
CA SER A 18 -4.45 4.21 7.12
C SER A 18 -5.48 5.34 7.29
N SER A 19 -6.59 5.25 6.55
CA SER A 19 -7.74 6.17 6.51
C SER A 19 -8.65 6.12 7.74
N VAL A 20 -8.09 6.05 8.96
CA VAL A 20 -8.84 5.72 10.20
C VAL A 20 -9.72 6.87 10.72
N PHE A 21 -9.63 8.09 10.18
CA PHE A 21 -10.35 9.27 10.70
C PHE A 21 -11.60 9.71 9.91
N ARG A 22 -12.21 8.85 9.08
CA ARG A 22 -13.41 9.22 8.29
C ARG A 22 -14.77 8.89 8.93
N GLU A 23 -14.82 8.24 10.09
CA GLU A 23 -16.08 7.80 10.72
C GLU A 23 -16.47 8.54 12.01
N LEU A 24 -15.88 9.71 12.27
CA LEU A 24 -16.37 10.63 13.31
C LEU A 24 -16.98 11.85 12.63
N GLY A 25 -18.28 12.08 12.86
CA GLY A 25 -19.02 13.25 12.39
C GLY A 25 -18.44 14.58 12.90
N PRO A 26 -18.92 15.73 12.37
CA PRO A 26 -18.17 16.98 12.37
C PRO A 26 -18.27 17.69 13.72
N GLY A 27 -17.15 17.84 14.42
CA GLY A 27 -17.06 18.73 15.57
C GLY A 27 -15.69 18.68 16.22
N ILE A 28 -15.05 19.85 16.34
CA ILE A 28 -13.81 20.17 17.06
C ILE A 28 -12.54 20.21 16.17
N THR A 29 -12.24 21.42 15.69
CA THR A 29 -10.93 21.87 15.21
C THR A 29 -10.08 22.35 16.40
N VAL A 30 -8.79 21.97 16.44
CA VAL A 30 -7.78 22.62 17.29
C VAL A 30 -6.64 23.08 16.40
N ASP A 31 -6.42 24.39 16.40
CA ASP A 31 -5.43 25.14 15.61
C ASP A 31 -4.21 25.46 16.48
N TRP A 32 -2.98 25.18 16.01
CA TRP A 32 -1.75 25.76 16.57
C TRP A 32 -0.66 25.91 15.50
N GLY A 33 -0.39 27.17 15.16
CA GLY A 33 0.67 27.60 14.25
C GLY A 33 2.08 27.50 14.84
N SER A 34 3.06 27.30 13.95
CA SER A 34 4.48 27.38 14.26
C SER A 34 4.99 28.80 14.02
N SER A 35 5.59 29.39 15.07
CA SER A 35 6.33 30.65 14.99
C SER A 35 7.82 30.34 14.93
N ARG A 36 8.47 30.95 13.92
CA ARG A 36 9.90 30.94 13.61
C ARG A 36 10.76 31.43 14.77
N THR A 37 12.02 30.99 14.78
CA THR A 37 13.14 31.93 14.97
C THR A 37 14.36 31.46 14.17
N GLU A 38 14.75 32.30 13.21
CA GLU A 38 16.06 32.34 12.55
C GLU A 38 17.13 32.90 13.51
N LEU A 39 18.41 32.61 13.23
CA LEU A 39 19.60 33.48 13.29
C LEU A 39 20.86 32.57 13.17
N GLY A 40 21.88 32.82 12.35
CA GLY A 40 22.18 33.98 11.51
C GLY A 40 23.38 33.74 10.57
N PHE A 41 23.48 34.62 9.58
CA PHE A 41 24.53 34.74 8.56
C PHE A 41 25.87 35.28 9.10
N SER A 42 26.97 34.88 8.46
CA SER A 42 28.21 35.66 8.23
C SER A 42 29.24 34.68 7.63
N SER A 43 29.84 34.82 6.44
CA SER A 43 30.54 35.98 5.87
C SER A 43 30.92 35.74 4.39
N ALA A 44 30.92 36.79 3.58
CA ALA A 44 31.76 36.96 2.38
C ALA A 44 32.48 38.34 2.53
N PRO A 45 33.41 38.82 1.66
CA PRO A 45 34.00 38.25 0.43
C PRO A 45 35.54 38.56 0.25
N ARG A 46 36.14 38.15 -0.90
CA ARG A 46 36.95 38.98 -1.85
C ARG A 46 38.31 38.44 -2.36
N ASN A 47 38.40 38.51 -3.71
CA ASN A 47 39.51 38.92 -4.58
C ASN A 47 40.50 37.88 -5.15
N TRP A 48 40.31 37.56 -6.43
CA TRP A 48 41.39 37.42 -7.42
C TRP A 48 41.24 38.56 -8.46
N PRO A 49 42.32 39.22 -8.93
CA PRO A 49 42.20 40.28 -9.91
C PRO A 49 42.17 39.77 -11.35
N VAL A 50 41.40 40.51 -12.15
CA VAL A 50 41.28 40.45 -13.61
C VAL A 50 42.60 40.81 -14.28
N VAL A 51 43.00 40.06 -15.31
CA VAL A 51 43.87 40.55 -16.39
C VAL A 51 43.21 40.31 -17.75
N MET A 52 43.29 41.38 -18.54
CA MET A 52 42.72 41.72 -19.84
C MET A 52 43.03 40.79 -21.03
N LYS A 53 42.11 40.88 -22.02
CA LYS A 53 42.28 40.98 -23.51
C LYS A 53 43.08 39.86 -24.21
N GLY A 54 42.66 39.27 -25.32
CA GLY A 54 41.58 39.54 -26.27
C GLY A 54 41.99 38.96 -27.64
N LEU A 55 41.05 38.43 -28.42
CA LEU A 55 41.06 38.31 -29.90
C LEU A 55 39.69 37.71 -30.32
N VAL A 56 38.69 38.54 -30.63
CA VAL A 56 38.21 38.90 -31.98
C VAL A 56 37.66 37.73 -32.82
N MET A 57 36.33 37.73 -32.90
CA MET A 57 35.41 37.37 -33.99
C MET A 57 35.68 36.15 -34.88
N ARG A 58 34.77 35.17 -34.80
CA ARG A 58 34.19 34.43 -35.95
C ARG A 58 32.80 33.89 -35.56
N SER A 59 31.79 34.25 -36.38
CA SER A 59 30.40 33.74 -36.44
C SER A 59 29.67 33.48 -35.11
N SER A 60 28.83 34.41 -34.66
CA SER A 60 27.88 34.15 -33.58
C SER A 60 26.86 33.10 -34.03
N SER A 61 26.85 31.93 -33.39
CA SER A 61 25.73 31.00 -33.52
C SER A 61 24.46 31.68 -32.96
N PRO A 62 23.28 31.43 -33.55
CA PRO A 62 22.02 31.94 -33.00
C PRO A 62 21.81 31.56 -31.51
N GLU A 63 22.43 30.47 -31.05
CA GLU A 63 22.47 30.05 -29.65
C GLU A 63 23.19 31.04 -28.72
N ALA A 64 24.35 31.56 -29.14
CA ALA A 64 25.13 32.52 -28.36
C ALA A 64 24.39 33.86 -28.23
N GLU A 65 23.71 34.29 -29.30
CA GLU A 65 22.93 35.53 -29.32
C GLU A 65 21.72 35.46 -28.38
N VAL A 66 20.92 34.38 -28.45
CA VAL A 66 19.75 34.19 -27.57
C VAL A 66 20.19 34.11 -26.10
N ARG A 67 21.27 33.38 -25.80
CA ARG A 67 21.79 33.26 -24.43
C ARG A 67 22.25 34.60 -23.84
N VAL A 68 22.95 35.41 -24.63
CA VAL A 68 23.44 36.74 -24.19
C VAL A 68 22.28 37.72 -24.02
N ALA A 69 21.32 37.74 -24.96
CA ALA A 69 20.15 38.61 -24.91
C ALA A 69 19.24 38.28 -23.71
N VAL A 70 18.92 37.00 -23.51
CA VAL A 70 18.12 36.54 -22.35
C VAL A 70 18.85 36.80 -21.04
N GLY A 71 20.16 36.52 -20.98
CA GLY A 71 20.97 36.79 -19.79
C GLY A 71 21.02 38.27 -19.40
N SER A 72 21.02 39.18 -20.37
CA SER A 72 20.92 40.62 -20.12
C SER A 72 19.57 41.02 -19.54
N CYS A 73 18.48 40.52 -20.12
CA CYS A 73 17.12 40.79 -19.66
C CYS A 73 16.87 40.24 -18.24
N LEU A 74 17.33 39.02 -17.93
CA LEU A 74 17.18 38.41 -16.60
C LEU A 74 17.96 39.18 -15.52
N ARG A 75 19.15 39.69 -15.83
CA ARG A 75 19.89 40.57 -14.92
C ARG A 75 19.13 41.87 -14.66
N CYS A 76 18.53 42.45 -15.70
CA CYS A 76 17.69 43.66 -15.57
C CYS A 76 16.51 43.40 -14.62
N VAL A 77 15.74 42.34 -14.86
CA VAL A 77 14.56 41.97 -14.04
C VAL A 77 14.92 41.67 -12.58
N ALA A 78 16.10 41.09 -12.32
CA ALA A 78 16.54 40.75 -10.97
C ALA A 78 17.16 41.91 -10.17
N THR A 79 17.67 42.96 -10.85
CA THR A 79 18.50 44.00 -10.18
C THR A 79 17.98 45.43 -10.35
N SER A 80 17.13 45.71 -11.35
CA SER A 80 16.67 47.07 -11.59
C SER A 80 15.62 47.50 -10.57
N ARG A 81 15.73 48.76 -10.11
CA ARG A 81 14.75 49.44 -9.25
C ARG A 81 13.76 50.29 -10.06
N ARG A 82 13.91 50.35 -11.38
CA ARG A 82 13.09 51.19 -12.28
C ARG A 82 12.10 50.33 -13.06
N ASN A 83 10.81 50.57 -12.83
CA ASN A 83 9.72 49.80 -13.46
C ASN A 83 9.75 49.82 -15.00
N GLU A 84 10.19 50.92 -15.63
CA GLU A 84 10.27 51.04 -17.09
C GLU A 84 11.33 50.14 -17.74
N GLU A 85 12.45 49.90 -17.04
CA GLU A 85 13.53 49.03 -17.53
C GLU A 85 13.14 47.56 -17.43
N THR A 86 12.44 47.19 -16.34
CA THR A 86 11.86 45.85 -16.14
C THR A 86 10.76 45.55 -17.17
N ASP A 87 9.87 46.50 -17.45
CA ASP A 87 8.82 46.38 -18.47
C ASP A 87 9.42 46.12 -19.87
N ARG A 88 10.45 46.89 -20.26
CA ARG A 88 11.15 46.71 -21.53
C ARG A 88 11.83 45.34 -21.62
N ALA A 89 12.43 44.86 -20.52
CA ALA A 89 13.08 43.56 -20.46
C ALA A 89 12.07 42.40 -20.58
N LEU A 90 10.91 42.49 -19.92
CA LEU A 90 9.85 41.49 -20.00
C LEU A 90 9.22 41.44 -21.40
N ARG A 91 8.96 42.58 -22.03
CA ARG A 91 8.49 42.64 -23.42
C ARG A 91 9.50 42.04 -24.41
N ALA A 92 10.80 42.31 -24.20
CA ALA A 92 11.85 41.72 -25.04
C ALA A 92 11.90 40.18 -24.90
N LEU A 93 11.67 39.64 -23.70
CA LEU A 93 11.57 38.19 -23.48
C LEU A 93 10.28 37.59 -24.06
N ALA A 94 9.15 38.31 -23.96
CA ALA A 94 7.86 37.86 -24.46
C ALA A 94 7.83 37.69 -26.00
N ARG A 95 8.62 38.48 -26.74
CA ARG A 95 8.78 38.35 -28.21
C ARG A 95 9.25 36.96 -28.66
N TYR A 96 9.97 36.22 -27.81
CA TYR A 96 10.36 34.84 -28.12
C TYR A 96 9.19 33.85 -28.05
N LEU A 97 8.07 34.23 -27.43
CA LEU A 97 6.86 33.41 -27.30
C LEU A 97 5.79 33.71 -28.35
N GLU A 98 5.93 34.80 -29.12
CA GLU A 98 4.96 35.23 -30.13
C GLU A 98 5.31 34.72 -31.52
N ASP A 99 4.28 34.44 -32.32
CA ASP A 99 4.44 33.82 -33.63
C ASP A 99 5.04 34.73 -34.72
N GLY A 100 5.17 36.05 -34.47
CA GLY A 100 5.41 37.05 -35.51
C GLY A 100 6.84 37.57 -35.76
N ASP A 101 7.79 37.51 -34.82
CA ASP A 101 9.02 38.34 -34.93
C ASP A 101 10.38 37.60 -34.74
N ALA A 102 10.39 36.38 -34.19
CA ALA A 102 11.62 35.61 -33.97
C ALA A 102 11.75 34.47 -34.99
N SER A 103 12.93 34.28 -35.60
CA SER A 103 13.16 33.13 -36.48
C SER A 103 12.86 31.82 -35.73
N ALA A 104 12.19 30.85 -36.39
CA ALA A 104 11.76 29.59 -35.77
C ALA A 104 12.90 28.86 -35.02
N SER A 105 14.14 28.99 -35.52
CA SER A 105 15.36 28.49 -34.88
C SER A 105 15.67 29.16 -33.54
N ARG A 106 15.55 30.49 -33.43
CA ARG A 106 15.77 31.23 -32.16
C ARG A 106 14.69 30.91 -31.12
N ARG A 107 13.45 30.68 -31.55
CA ARG A 107 12.33 30.27 -30.69
C ARG A 107 12.53 28.86 -30.12
N ALA A 108 12.91 27.91 -30.97
CA ALA A 108 13.21 26.55 -30.55
C ALA A 108 14.35 26.52 -29.50
N GLU A 109 15.41 27.30 -29.72
CA GLU A 109 16.53 27.40 -28.79
C GLU A 109 16.14 28.06 -27.46
N PHE A 110 15.33 29.13 -27.48
CA PHE A 110 14.79 29.74 -26.27
C PHE A 110 13.96 28.75 -25.44
N ASN A 111 13.03 28.05 -26.09
CA ASN A 111 12.15 27.06 -25.47
C ASN A 111 12.92 25.86 -24.89
N ARG A 112 14.00 25.43 -25.55
CA ARG A 112 14.81 24.28 -25.13
C ARG A 112 15.78 24.61 -24.00
N ALA A 113 16.51 25.73 -24.09
CA ALA A 113 17.67 25.98 -23.24
C ALA A 113 17.50 27.09 -22.18
N GLN A 114 16.59 28.06 -22.40
CA GLN A 114 16.50 29.25 -21.55
C GLN A 114 15.15 29.44 -20.85
N TYR A 115 14.06 28.87 -21.36
CA TYR A 115 12.70 29.12 -20.88
C TYR A 115 12.49 28.76 -19.40
N THR A 116 12.92 27.57 -18.94
CA THR A 116 12.85 27.20 -17.51
C THR A 116 13.58 28.21 -16.61
N ARG A 117 14.74 28.70 -17.05
CA ARG A 117 15.53 29.70 -16.30
C ARG A 117 14.79 31.04 -16.19
N VAL A 118 14.07 31.44 -17.24
CA VAL A 118 13.22 32.64 -17.21
C VAL A 118 12.12 32.48 -16.17
N LEU A 119 11.38 31.37 -16.19
CA LEU A 119 10.31 31.12 -15.21
C LEU A 119 10.83 31.10 -13.76
N GLN A 120 11.99 30.49 -13.51
CA GLN A 120 12.60 30.47 -12.17
C GLN A 120 12.90 31.88 -11.64
N VAL A 121 13.40 32.78 -12.49
CA VAL A 121 13.66 34.16 -12.09
C VAL A 121 12.35 34.91 -11.84
N LEU A 122 11.35 34.73 -12.71
CA LEU A 122 10.03 35.37 -12.57
C LEU A 122 9.30 34.98 -11.27
N VAL A 123 9.36 33.70 -10.89
CA VAL A 123 8.79 33.21 -9.62
C VAL A 123 9.56 33.76 -8.42
N ARG A 124 10.90 33.79 -8.48
CA ARG A 124 11.74 34.37 -7.40
C ARG A 124 11.50 35.87 -7.19
N THR A 125 11.04 36.58 -8.21
CA THR A 125 10.72 38.01 -8.16
C THR A 125 9.29 38.32 -7.68
N LEU A 126 8.49 37.31 -7.30
CA LEU A 126 7.12 37.53 -6.82
C LEU A 126 7.01 38.44 -5.58
N SER A 127 8.07 38.54 -4.78
CA SER A 127 8.15 39.43 -3.60
C SER A 127 8.80 40.79 -3.89
N SER A 128 9.11 41.10 -5.15
CA SER A 128 9.79 42.35 -5.51
C SER A 128 8.82 43.53 -5.63
N ASP A 129 9.28 44.73 -5.26
CA ASP A 129 8.48 45.95 -5.26
C ASP A 129 7.86 46.27 -6.64
N TRP A 130 8.59 45.97 -7.73
CA TRP A 130 8.08 46.22 -9.08
C TRP A 130 6.86 45.35 -9.40
N PHE A 131 6.82 44.10 -8.95
CA PHE A 131 5.72 43.17 -9.23
C PHE A 131 4.41 43.66 -8.60
N HIS A 132 4.48 44.19 -7.37
CA HIS A 132 3.34 44.77 -6.67
C HIS A 132 2.90 46.12 -7.25
N SER A 133 3.81 46.87 -7.88
CA SER A 133 3.51 48.15 -8.52
C SER A 133 2.80 48.04 -9.88
N LEU A 134 2.71 46.84 -10.47
CA LEU A 134 2.02 46.61 -11.74
C LEU A 134 0.50 46.46 -11.58
N CYS A 135 -0.27 47.15 -12.42
CA CYS A 135 -1.72 46.94 -12.50
C CYS A 135 -2.06 45.51 -12.96
N ALA A 136 -3.28 45.05 -12.68
CA ALA A 136 -3.73 43.69 -13.01
C ALA A 136 -3.63 43.38 -14.52
N GLU A 137 -3.97 44.35 -15.37
CA GLU A 137 -3.90 44.22 -16.84
C GLU A 137 -2.45 44.02 -17.31
N ARG A 138 -1.51 44.80 -16.76
CA ARG A 138 -0.09 44.72 -17.13
C ARG A 138 0.59 43.49 -16.56
N ARG A 139 0.14 42.96 -15.42
CA ARG A 139 0.55 41.64 -14.90
C ARG A 139 0.09 40.50 -15.83
N LYS A 140 -1.14 40.57 -16.34
CA LYS A 140 -1.64 39.59 -17.31
C LYS A 140 -0.82 39.61 -18.60
N GLU A 141 -0.49 40.79 -19.10
CA GLU A 141 0.30 40.97 -20.33
C GLU A 141 1.76 40.53 -20.18
N LEU A 142 2.42 40.89 -19.07
CA LEU A 142 3.88 40.74 -18.92
C LEU A 142 4.33 39.56 -18.07
N TRP A 143 3.43 38.94 -17.31
CA TRP A 143 3.76 37.81 -16.42
C TRP A 143 2.95 36.56 -16.78
N ASP A 144 1.61 36.64 -16.78
CA ASP A 144 0.75 35.48 -17.07
C ASP A 144 1.03 34.92 -18.48
N THR A 145 1.38 35.78 -19.46
CA THR A 145 1.78 35.39 -20.82
C THR A 145 2.89 34.35 -20.86
N PHE A 146 3.87 34.42 -19.95
CA PHE A 146 4.97 33.44 -19.95
C PHE A 146 4.43 32.04 -19.65
N PHE A 147 3.52 31.88 -18.70
CA PHE A 147 2.94 30.58 -18.35
C PHE A 147 1.88 30.10 -19.35
N LEU A 148 1.10 31.03 -19.91
CA LEU A 148 -0.04 30.73 -20.78
C LEU A 148 0.34 30.56 -22.27
N LYS A 149 1.49 31.07 -22.74
CA LYS A 149 1.87 30.95 -24.17
C LYS A 149 3.09 30.03 -24.44
N GLY A 150 4.04 29.85 -23.51
CA GLY A 150 5.27 29.09 -23.80
C GLY A 150 5.14 27.55 -23.77
N PRO A 151 6.23 26.78 -23.60
CA PRO A 151 6.16 25.32 -23.41
C PRO A 151 5.29 24.92 -22.20
N PRO A 152 4.19 24.16 -22.39
CA PRO A 152 3.21 23.91 -21.34
C PRO A 152 3.71 22.94 -20.25
N ASP A 153 4.59 22.00 -20.58
CA ASP A 153 5.19 21.07 -19.62
C ASP A 153 6.15 21.78 -18.64
N GLN A 154 7.05 22.61 -19.14
CA GLN A 154 7.95 23.42 -18.31
C GLN A 154 7.18 24.43 -17.44
N ALA A 155 6.12 25.05 -18.00
CA ALA A 155 5.27 25.99 -17.26
C ALA A 155 4.48 25.32 -16.12
N LEU A 156 3.86 24.16 -16.39
CA LEU A 156 3.12 23.40 -15.39
C LEU A 156 4.02 22.95 -14.24
N MET A 157 5.21 22.41 -14.54
CA MET A 157 6.17 21.98 -13.52
C MET A 157 6.59 23.14 -12.62
N MET A 158 6.93 24.28 -13.20
CA MET A 158 7.31 25.48 -12.45
C MET A 158 6.16 26.01 -11.57
N LEU A 159 4.93 26.05 -12.08
CA LEU A 159 3.76 26.49 -11.29
C LEU A 159 3.49 25.56 -10.10
N LEU A 160 3.53 24.25 -10.32
CA LEU A 160 3.29 23.27 -9.25
C LEU A 160 4.41 23.26 -8.20
N ASP A 161 5.66 23.42 -8.61
CA ASP A 161 6.77 23.56 -7.66
C ASP A 161 6.66 24.88 -6.88
N SER A 162 6.15 25.95 -7.50
CA SER A 162 5.90 27.25 -6.84
C SER A 162 4.78 27.18 -5.81
N VAL A 163 3.64 26.57 -6.16
CA VAL A 163 2.52 26.32 -5.22
C VAL A 163 2.96 25.48 -4.02
N ASN A 164 3.94 24.60 -4.22
CA ASN A 164 4.50 23.77 -3.15
C ASN A 164 5.66 24.41 -2.37
N SER A 165 6.24 25.53 -2.79
CA SER A 165 7.43 26.10 -2.13
C SER A 165 7.20 27.47 -1.50
N ILE A 166 6.21 28.21 -1.99
CA ILE A 166 5.87 29.56 -1.52
C ILE A 166 5.01 29.46 -0.26
N SER A 167 5.40 30.18 0.80
CA SER A 167 4.59 30.34 2.02
C SER A 167 3.35 31.20 1.75
N ASP A 168 2.29 31.03 2.56
CA ASP A 168 1.02 31.75 2.45
C ASP A 168 1.23 33.26 2.30
N SER A 169 1.05 33.74 1.06
CA SER A 169 1.33 35.11 0.64
C SER A 169 0.54 35.43 -0.63
N SER A 170 0.44 36.71 -0.99
CA SER A 170 -0.16 37.15 -2.27
C SER A 170 0.52 36.54 -3.51
N GLY A 171 1.77 36.06 -3.37
CA GLY A 171 2.47 35.33 -4.44
C GLY A 171 1.89 33.94 -4.68
N LEU A 172 1.45 33.25 -3.61
CA LEU A 172 0.79 31.95 -3.72
C LEU A 172 -0.56 32.06 -4.43
N GLU A 173 -1.40 33.03 -4.03
CA GLU A 173 -2.69 33.30 -4.68
C GLU A 173 -2.53 33.60 -6.18
N GLN A 174 -1.50 34.37 -6.55
CA GLN A 174 -1.18 34.67 -7.94
C GLN A 174 -0.78 33.41 -8.72
N CYS A 175 0.07 32.55 -8.16
CA CYS A 175 0.45 31.28 -8.79
C CYS A 175 -0.74 30.35 -8.96
N VAL A 176 -1.63 30.26 -7.96
CA VAL A 176 -2.86 29.46 -8.03
C VAL A 176 -3.81 30.01 -9.09
N ARG A 177 -4.01 31.33 -9.17
CA ARG A 177 -4.83 31.97 -10.21
C ARG A 177 -4.31 31.70 -11.62
N VAL A 178 -2.99 31.75 -11.82
CA VAL A 178 -2.40 31.45 -13.14
C VAL A 178 -2.44 29.97 -13.46
N LEU A 179 -2.32 29.09 -12.46
CA LEU A 179 -2.56 27.66 -12.65
C LEU A 179 -4.03 27.36 -13.00
N GLU A 180 -4.97 28.05 -12.39
CA GLU A 180 -6.41 27.97 -12.72
C GLU A 180 -6.64 28.41 -14.17
N ASN A 181 -6.12 29.58 -14.55
CA ASN A 181 -6.16 30.08 -15.94
C ASN A 181 -5.47 29.11 -16.92
N PHE A 182 -4.39 28.44 -16.50
CA PHE A 182 -3.70 27.44 -17.32
C PHE A 182 -4.61 26.24 -17.63
N LEU A 183 -5.38 25.77 -16.63
CA LEU A 183 -6.36 24.70 -16.84
C LEU A 183 -7.54 25.17 -17.72
N SER A 184 -8.10 26.36 -17.45
CA SER A 184 -9.25 26.89 -18.21
C SER A 184 -8.91 27.26 -19.65
N SER A 185 -7.66 27.62 -19.95
CA SER A 185 -7.20 27.99 -21.31
C SER A 185 -6.89 26.78 -22.20
N GLY A 186 -7.15 25.55 -21.74
CA GLY A 186 -6.96 24.32 -22.54
C GLY A 186 -5.49 24.00 -22.81
N ARG A 187 -4.59 24.47 -21.94
CA ARG A 187 -3.14 24.25 -22.08
C ARG A 187 -2.73 22.81 -21.78
N VAL A 188 -3.51 22.11 -20.97
CA VAL A 188 -3.36 20.66 -20.75
C VAL A 188 -3.57 19.91 -22.06
N ARG A 189 -4.63 20.21 -22.83
CA ARG A 189 -4.81 19.66 -24.19
C ARG A 189 -3.64 19.96 -25.14
N VAL A 190 -3.07 21.16 -25.10
CA VAL A 190 -1.86 21.49 -25.90
C VAL A 190 -0.67 20.63 -25.45
N LEU A 191 -0.49 20.43 -24.15
CA LEU A 191 0.52 19.54 -23.59
C LEU A 191 0.32 18.10 -24.06
N LEU A 192 -0.89 17.55 -23.93
CA LEU A 192 -1.21 16.19 -24.37
C LEU A 192 -0.89 16.01 -25.86
N TRP A 193 -1.34 16.95 -26.70
CA TRP A 193 -1.07 16.93 -28.12
C TRP A 193 0.44 16.98 -28.45
N SER A 194 1.20 17.85 -27.78
CA SER A 194 2.65 17.97 -27.99
C SER A 194 3.44 16.69 -27.70
N LYS A 195 2.88 15.79 -26.88
CA LYS A 195 3.46 14.47 -26.59
C LYS A 195 2.97 13.38 -27.55
N CYS A 196 1.94 13.66 -28.36
CA CYS A 196 1.42 12.75 -29.39
C CYS A 196 2.05 12.95 -30.78
N GLU A 197 2.54 14.16 -31.10
CA GLU A 197 3.19 14.45 -32.39
C GLU A 197 4.50 13.65 -32.58
N GLY A 198 4.64 12.98 -33.72
CA GLY A 198 5.68 11.98 -34.05
C GLY A 198 7.15 12.44 -34.08
N GLY A 199 7.51 13.56 -33.46
CA GLY A 199 8.89 14.06 -33.32
C GLY A 199 9.40 14.19 -31.87
N SER A 200 8.54 14.00 -30.87
CA SER A 200 8.84 14.31 -29.45
C SER A 200 9.42 13.13 -28.66
N GLU A 201 9.24 11.89 -29.13
CA GLU A 201 9.71 10.70 -28.40
C GLU A 201 11.25 10.62 -28.28
N HIS A 202 12.00 11.33 -29.12
CA HIS A 202 13.47 11.28 -29.17
C HIS A 202 14.18 12.41 -28.40
N THR A 203 13.45 13.40 -27.86
CA THR A 203 14.05 14.56 -27.18
C THR A 203 13.78 14.62 -25.67
N ASP A 204 12.72 13.97 -25.18
CA ASP A 204 12.36 13.98 -23.76
C ASP A 204 12.98 12.82 -22.97
N SER A 205 13.59 13.13 -21.82
CA SER A 205 14.02 12.10 -20.86
C SER A 205 12.81 11.34 -20.30
N ALA A 206 12.93 10.01 -20.17
CA ALA A 206 11.87 9.16 -19.59
C ALA A 206 11.45 9.63 -18.17
N ARG A 207 12.38 10.21 -17.41
CA ARG A 207 12.14 10.79 -16.08
C ARG A 207 11.21 12.01 -16.13
N LEU A 208 11.41 12.92 -17.08
CA LEU A 208 10.55 14.10 -17.25
C LEU A 208 9.13 13.67 -17.60
N ARG A 209 8.98 12.71 -18.51
CA ARG A 209 7.68 12.17 -18.93
C ARG A 209 6.90 11.59 -17.75
N GLU A 210 7.53 10.74 -16.93
CA GLU A 210 6.89 10.15 -15.75
C GLU A 210 6.53 11.20 -14.69
N THR A 211 7.36 12.24 -14.54
CA THR A 211 7.11 13.33 -13.61
C THR A 211 5.87 14.13 -14.03
N VAL A 212 5.78 14.54 -15.30
CA VAL A 212 4.61 15.27 -15.83
C VAL A 212 3.35 14.40 -15.71
N LEU A 213 3.42 13.11 -16.04
CA LEU A 213 2.30 12.17 -15.85
C LEU A 213 1.86 12.09 -14.39
N GLY A 214 2.80 11.97 -13.45
CA GLY A 214 2.50 11.94 -12.02
C GLY A 214 1.86 13.21 -11.50
N ARG A 215 2.36 14.37 -11.93
CA ARG A 215 1.84 15.68 -11.54
C ARG A 215 0.44 15.95 -12.11
N LEU A 216 0.18 15.60 -13.37
CA LEU A 216 -1.15 15.73 -13.99
C LEU A 216 -2.18 14.81 -13.34
N ALA A 217 -1.82 13.56 -13.05
CA ALA A 217 -2.74 12.61 -12.41
C ALA A 217 -3.09 13.04 -10.98
N ALA A 218 -2.12 13.54 -10.21
CA ALA A 218 -2.29 13.90 -8.80
C ALA A 218 -2.58 15.39 -8.55
N LEU A 219 -2.90 16.17 -9.58
CA LEU A 219 -3.02 17.63 -9.49
C LEU A 219 -4.04 18.09 -8.42
N PRO A 220 -5.28 17.55 -8.37
CA PRO A 220 -6.24 17.87 -7.30
C PRO A 220 -5.71 17.62 -5.90
N THR A 221 -5.00 16.50 -5.71
CA THR A 221 -4.44 16.12 -4.40
C THR A 221 -3.30 17.05 -4.01
N LEU A 222 -2.44 17.42 -4.96
CA LEU A 222 -1.31 18.32 -4.73
C LEU A 222 -1.78 19.73 -4.33
N THR A 223 -2.83 20.24 -4.96
CA THR A 223 -3.38 21.56 -4.63
C THR A 223 -4.22 21.52 -3.36
N ALA A 224 -5.05 20.49 -3.15
CA ALA A 224 -5.85 20.34 -1.94
C ALA A 224 -5.01 20.23 -0.67
N ASN A 225 -3.89 19.49 -0.71
CA ASN A 225 -2.95 19.37 0.42
C ASN A 225 -2.27 20.70 0.80
N ARG A 226 -2.22 21.67 -0.13
CA ARG A 226 -1.65 22.99 0.13
C ARG A 226 -2.72 24.03 0.50
N LEU A 227 -3.80 24.10 -0.28
CA LEU A 227 -4.80 25.17 -0.17
C LEU A 227 -5.94 24.84 0.78
N HIS A 228 -6.16 23.57 1.14
CA HIS A 228 -7.22 23.12 2.04
C HIS A 228 -8.58 23.74 1.66
N THR A 229 -9.17 24.58 2.53
CA THR A 229 -10.46 25.25 2.33
C THR A 229 -10.44 26.33 1.25
N HIS A 230 -9.26 26.82 0.85
CA HIS A 230 -9.10 27.83 -0.20
C HIS A 230 -8.91 27.24 -1.60
N THR A 231 -9.12 25.92 -1.76
CA THR A 231 -8.96 25.24 -3.06
C THR A 231 -10.04 25.71 -4.05
N PRO A 232 -9.66 26.31 -5.21
CA PRO A 232 -10.63 26.69 -6.23
C PRO A 232 -11.41 25.50 -6.80
N VAL A 233 -12.65 25.74 -7.24
CA VAL A 233 -13.60 24.71 -7.69
C VAL A 233 -13.03 23.85 -8.83
N LEU A 234 -12.23 24.43 -9.73
CA LEU A 234 -11.59 23.73 -10.85
C LEU A 234 -10.57 22.67 -10.41
N PHE A 235 -10.04 22.74 -9.19
CA PHE A 235 -9.12 21.76 -8.65
C PHE A 235 -9.80 20.65 -7.85
N LEU A 236 -11.12 20.74 -7.63
CA LEU A 236 -11.86 19.64 -6.99
C LEU A 236 -11.85 18.42 -7.91
N PRO A 237 -11.67 17.18 -7.39
CA PRO A 237 -11.60 15.98 -8.21
C PRO A 237 -12.76 15.82 -9.20
N GLN A 238 -13.98 16.18 -8.78
CA GLN A 238 -15.17 16.09 -9.64
C GLN A 238 -15.06 16.96 -10.90
N GLN A 239 -14.51 18.17 -10.79
CA GLN A 239 -14.41 19.12 -11.90
C GLN A 239 -13.14 18.88 -12.73
N TYR A 240 -12.00 18.68 -12.05
CA TYR A 240 -10.72 18.50 -12.73
C TYR A 240 -10.70 17.26 -13.63
N TYR A 241 -11.15 16.10 -13.14
CA TYR A 241 -11.09 14.86 -13.92
C TYR A 241 -12.10 14.84 -15.07
N GLN A 242 -13.22 15.55 -14.94
CA GLN A 242 -14.14 15.78 -16.06
C GLN A 242 -13.51 16.67 -17.13
N GLN A 243 -12.88 17.78 -16.73
CA GLN A 243 -12.13 18.66 -17.64
C GLN A 243 -10.99 17.89 -18.34
N LEU A 244 -10.25 17.07 -17.59
CA LEU A 244 -9.17 16.25 -18.13
C LEU A 244 -9.69 15.21 -19.14
N ALA A 245 -10.86 14.62 -18.89
CA ALA A 245 -11.50 13.73 -19.85
C ALA A 245 -11.86 14.45 -21.15
N CYS A 246 -12.38 15.68 -21.08
CA CYS A 246 -12.62 16.52 -22.26
C CYS A 246 -11.32 16.85 -23.02
N ASP A 247 -10.23 17.16 -22.30
CA ASP A 247 -8.92 17.40 -22.92
C ASP A 247 -8.36 16.15 -23.60
N ILE A 248 -8.58 14.96 -23.02
CA ILE A 248 -8.23 13.67 -23.63
C ILE A 248 -9.06 13.47 -24.91
N LEU A 249 -10.39 13.65 -24.88
CA LEU A 249 -11.25 13.50 -26.07
C LEU A 249 -10.83 14.43 -27.21
N ALA A 250 -10.59 15.70 -26.91
CA ALA A 250 -10.14 16.67 -27.92
C ALA A 250 -8.77 16.29 -28.50
N THR A 251 -7.89 15.67 -27.69
CA THR A 251 -6.59 15.16 -28.17
C THR A 251 -6.78 13.94 -29.09
N LEU A 252 -7.71 13.04 -28.76
CA LEU A 252 -8.06 11.90 -29.61
C LEU A 252 -8.68 12.37 -30.93
N GLU A 253 -9.56 13.37 -30.90
CA GLU A 253 -10.16 13.95 -32.11
C GLU A 253 -9.09 14.55 -33.03
N LYS A 254 -8.15 15.31 -32.46
CA LYS A 254 -7.02 15.86 -33.21
C LYS A 254 -6.10 14.75 -33.76
N THR A 255 -5.94 13.66 -33.02
CA THR A 255 -5.22 12.47 -33.51
C THR A 255 -5.95 11.86 -34.71
N CYS A 256 -7.28 11.75 -34.65
CA CYS A 256 -8.09 11.26 -35.75
C CYS A 256 -7.94 12.15 -37.00
N GLN A 257 -8.01 13.48 -36.84
CA GLN A 257 -7.82 14.44 -37.94
C GLN A 257 -6.42 14.33 -38.56
N THR A 258 -5.39 14.17 -37.75
CA THR A 258 -3.98 14.08 -38.21
C THR A 258 -3.69 12.77 -38.92
N LEU A 259 -4.24 11.65 -38.42
CA LEU A 259 -4.17 10.36 -39.09
C LEU A 259 -4.90 10.35 -40.44
N ARG A 260 -6.00 11.12 -40.59
CA ARG A 260 -6.68 11.31 -41.89
C ARG A 260 -5.79 12.03 -42.92
N VAL A 261 -4.86 12.87 -42.46
CA VAL A 261 -3.87 13.59 -43.29
C VAL A 261 -2.61 12.74 -43.55
N GLY A 262 -2.52 11.54 -42.96
CA GLY A 262 -1.42 10.60 -43.18
C GLY A 262 -0.15 10.88 -42.36
N GLN A 263 -0.27 11.62 -41.25
CA GLN A 263 0.85 11.85 -40.33
C GLN A 263 0.81 10.89 -39.13
N ASP A 264 1.96 10.31 -38.79
CA ASP A 264 2.10 9.36 -37.68
C ASP A 264 1.98 10.06 -36.31
N CYS A 265 1.24 9.43 -35.39
CA CYS A 265 0.99 9.92 -34.03
C CYS A 265 1.16 8.79 -33.00
N SER A 266 1.66 9.12 -31.80
CA SER A 266 1.78 8.18 -30.68
C SER A 266 0.73 8.46 -29.61
N LEU A 267 -0.03 7.44 -29.18
CA LEU A 267 -1.03 7.55 -28.10
C LEU A 267 -0.47 7.13 -26.73
N GLY A 268 0.83 6.81 -26.65
CA GLY A 268 1.43 6.23 -25.44
C GLY A 268 1.29 7.09 -24.19
N PHE A 269 1.52 8.41 -24.31
CA PHE A 269 1.42 9.33 -23.18
C PHE A 269 -0.02 9.47 -22.65
N VAL A 270 -1.00 9.59 -23.55
CA VAL A 270 -2.42 9.71 -23.20
C VAL A 270 -2.93 8.42 -22.56
N ALA A 271 -2.55 7.26 -23.10
CA ALA A 271 -2.88 5.96 -22.52
C ALA A 271 -2.30 5.78 -21.11
N GLN A 272 -1.06 6.21 -20.89
CA GLN A 272 -0.41 6.19 -19.59
C GLN A 272 -1.10 7.11 -18.58
N LEU A 273 -1.50 8.33 -19.00
CA LEU A 273 -2.22 9.26 -18.15
C LEU A 273 -3.58 8.69 -17.72
N LEU A 274 -4.36 8.18 -18.68
CA LEU A 274 -5.65 7.53 -18.41
C LEU A 274 -5.48 6.37 -17.42
N GLY A 275 -4.50 5.49 -17.65
CA GLY A 275 -4.21 4.38 -16.74
C GLY A 275 -3.85 4.82 -15.32
N LYS A 276 -3.01 5.85 -15.19
CA LYS A 276 -2.56 6.37 -13.89
C LYS A 276 -3.71 7.01 -13.09
N VAL A 277 -4.60 7.75 -13.77
CA VAL A 277 -5.78 8.36 -13.13
C VAL A 277 -6.79 7.29 -12.67
N CYS A 278 -7.06 6.28 -13.50
CA CYS A 278 -7.95 5.19 -13.11
C CYS A 278 -7.44 4.41 -11.90
N MET A 279 -6.13 4.16 -11.83
CA MET A 279 -5.49 3.48 -10.70
C MET A 279 -5.50 4.29 -9.39
N GLN A 280 -5.57 5.61 -9.47
CA GLN A 280 -5.72 6.49 -8.30
C GLN A 280 -7.16 6.53 -7.75
N GLY A 281 -8.09 5.73 -8.32
CA GLY A 281 -9.48 5.63 -7.86
C GLY A 281 -10.42 6.63 -8.54
N HIS A 282 -9.95 7.39 -9.53
CA HIS A 282 -10.75 8.40 -10.24
C HIS A 282 -11.29 7.91 -11.59
N GLY A 283 -11.20 6.61 -11.87
CA GLY A 283 -11.67 6.01 -13.11
C GLY A 283 -13.16 6.24 -13.39
N GLY A 284 -14.02 6.23 -12.36
CA GLY A 284 -15.45 6.50 -12.54
C GLY A 284 -15.74 7.91 -13.09
N LEU A 285 -15.00 8.93 -12.65
CA LEU A 285 -15.19 10.31 -13.10
C LEU A 285 -14.69 10.53 -14.53
N VAL A 286 -13.53 9.95 -14.87
CA VAL A 286 -12.96 10.08 -16.22
C VAL A 286 -13.72 9.21 -17.22
N CYS A 287 -13.94 7.93 -16.91
CA CYS A 287 -14.66 7.03 -17.80
C CYS A 287 -16.14 7.41 -17.94
N GLY A 288 -16.76 8.03 -16.94
CA GLY A 288 -18.13 8.55 -17.05
C GLY A 288 -18.29 9.61 -18.13
N MET A 289 -17.24 10.39 -18.42
CA MET A 289 -17.22 11.32 -19.56
C MET A 289 -16.72 10.67 -20.85
N LEU A 290 -15.66 9.85 -20.78
CA LEU A 290 -15.04 9.24 -21.97
C LEU A 290 -15.94 8.18 -22.64
N ALA A 291 -16.54 7.28 -21.87
CA ALA A 291 -17.23 6.10 -22.42
C ALA A 291 -18.44 6.45 -23.30
N PRO A 292 -19.38 7.33 -22.89
CA PRO A 292 -20.52 7.70 -23.74
C PRO A 292 -20.09 8.36 -25.06
N HIS A 293 -19.10 9.26 -24.99
CA HIS A 293 -18.57 9.94 -26.19
C HIS A 293 -17.87 8.97 -27.14
N LEU A 294 -17.04 8.06 -26.62
CA LEU A 294 -16.40 7.03 -27.44
C LEU A 294 -17.43 6.08 -28.05
N SER A 295 -18.51 5.73 -27.33
CA SER A 295 -19.59 4.91 -27.89
C SER A 295 -20.26 5.57 -29.10
N SER A 296 -20.61 6.86 -28.98
CA SER A 296 -21.22 7.64 -30.06
C SER A 296 -20.26 7.81 -31.26
N LEU A 297 -19.01 8.21 -31.02
CA LEU A 297 -18.03 8.47 -32.07
C LEU A 297 -17.61 7.20 -32.82
N THR A 298 -17.55 6.06 -32.13
CA THR A 298 -17.21 4.78 -32.75
C THR A 298 -18.37 4.15 -33.54
N ARG A 299 -19.61 4.62 -33.36
CA ARG A 299 -20.78 4.14 -34.13
C ARG A 299 -20.67 4.51 -35.61
N SER A 300 -20.17 5.71 -35.92
CA SER A 300 -20.14 6.27 -37.28
C SER A 300 -18.77 6.21 -37.97
N ASP A 301 -17.66 6.10 -37.23
CA ASP A 301 -16.30 6.20 -37.79
C ASP A 301 -15.39 5.04 -37.35
N VAL A 302 -14.90 4.28 -38.34
CA VAL A 302 -13.97 3.16 -38.17
C VAL A 302 -12.59 3.63 -37.68
N LEU A 303 -12.18 4.86 -38.01
CA LEU A 303 -10.93 5.42 -37.53
C LEU A 303 -10.99 5.67 -36.03
N TRP A 304 -12.14 6.12 -35.51
CA TRP A 304 -12.38 6.23 -34.06
C TRP A 304 -12.34 4.86 -33.37
N GLN A 305 -12.85 3.79 -33.99
CA GLN A 305 -12.73 2.42 -33.45
C GLN A 305 -11.25 2.02 -33.33
N ARG A 306 -10.46 2.26 -34.39
CA ARG A 306 -9.03 1.94 -34.41
C ARG A 306 -8.24 2.73 -33.37
N VAL A 307 -8.50 4.03 -33.26
CA VAL A 307 -7.85 4.92 -32.27
C VAL A 307 -8.21 4.52 -30.85
N SER A 308 -9.48 4.21 -30.58
CA SER A 308 -9.95 3.74 -29.27
C SER A 308 -9.31 2.41 -28.87
N CYS A 309 -9.26 1.43 -29.79
CA CYS A 309 -8.56 0.17 -29.55
C CYS A 309 -7.07 0.40 -29.27
N LYS A 310 -6.41 1.27 -30.06
CA LYS A 310 -4.98 1.55 -29.91
C LYS A 310 -4.66 2.31 -28.61
N LEU A 311 -5.55 3.18 -28.15
CA LEU A 311 -5.45 3.83 -26.85
C LEU A 311 -5.39 2.79 -25.73
N LEU A 312 -6.29 1.80 -25.75
CA LEU A 312 -6.35 0.75 -24.75
C LEU A 312 -5.19 -0.25 -24.85
N GLU A 313 -4.73 -0.57 -26.06
CA GLU A 313 -3.52 -1.40 -26.28
C GLU A 313 -2.26 -0.75 -25.69
N ASN A 314 -2.18 0.58 -25.69
CA ASN A 314 -1.04 1.33 -25.17
C ASN A 314 -1.09 1.55 -23.65
N VAL A 315 -2.16 1.14 -22.96
CA VAL A 315 -2.25 1.22 -21.49
C VAL A 315 -1.31 0.17 -20.88
N PRO A 316 -0.37 0.54 -20.00
CA PRO A 316 0.49 -0.42 -19.31
C PRO A 316 -0.30 -1.50 -18.57
N GLU A 317 0.18 -2.76 -18.60
CA GLU A 317 -0.51 -3.90 -17.98
C GLU A 317 -0.84 -3.68 -16.50
N ARG A 318 0.03 -2.98 -15.75
CA ARG A 318 -0.22 -2.64 -14.35
C ARG A 318 -1.52 -1.86 -14.14
N TRP A 319 -1.97 -1.08 -15.12
CA TRP A 319 -3.10 -0.14 -15.01
C TRP A 319 -4.33 -0.56 -15.83
N VAL A 320 -4.17 -1.50 -16.76
CA VAL A 320 -5.23 -1.89 -17.71
C VAL A 320 -6.51 -2.34 -17.02
N GLU A 321 -6.42 -3.04 -15.90
CA GLU A 321 -7.60 -3.51 -15.15
C GLU A 321 -8.50 -2.35 -14.74
N SER A 322 -7.96 -1.32 -14.07
CA SER A 322 -8.76 -0.19 -13.58
C SER A 322 -9.39 0.60 -14.72
N VAL A 323 -8.74 0.69 -15.88
CA VAL A 323 -9.29 1.35 -17.07
C VAL A 323 -10.45 0.52 -17.65
N ILE A 324 -10.25 -0.79 -17.83
CA ILE A 324 -11.29 -1.67 -18.39
C ILE A 324 -12.50 -1.74 -17.46
N THR A 325 -12.30 -1.92 -16.15
CA THR A 325 -13.39 -1.90 -15.18
C THR A 325 -14.13 -0.56 -15.24
N GLY A 326 -13.42 0.58 -15.23
CA GLY A 326 -14.05 1.90 -15.33
C GLY A 326 -14.84 2.11 -16.62
N LEU A 327 -14.33 1.63 -17.76
CA LEU A 327 -15.03 1.74 -19.05
C LEU A 327 -16.29 0.87 -19.09
N ILE A 328 -16.22 -0.37 -18.60
CA ILE A 328 -17.37 -1.30 -18.62
C ILE A 328 -18.52 -0.78 -17.75
N HIS A 329 -18.24 -0.10 -16.64
CA HIS A 329 -19.29 0.49 -15.80
C HIS A 329 -20.06 1.62 -16.49
N ASN A 330 -19.43 2.31 -17.46
CA ASN A 330 -19.99 3.49 -18.11
C ASN A 330 -20.39 3.24 -19.57
N LEU A 331 -19.98 2.12 -20.17
CA LEU A 331 -20.43 1.70 -21.49
C LEU A 331 -21.72 0.88 -21.39
N HIS A 332 -22.60 1.09 -22.36
CA HIS A 332 -23.91 0.51 -22.41
C HIS A 332 -23.99 -0.42 -23.62
N GLY A 333 -24.09 -1.73 -23.37
CA GLY A 333 -24.26 -2.73 -24.42
C GLY A 333 -22.96 -3.36 -24.94
N ALA A 334 -23.09 -4.63 -25.36
CA ALA A 334 -21.98 -5.45 -25.84
C ALA A 334 -21.38 -4.95 -27.17
N SER A 335 -22.22 -4.40 -28.05
CA SER A 335 -21.81 -3.84 -29.35
C SER A 335 -20.92 -2.61 -29.18
N ALA A 336 -21.31 -1.69 -28.29
CA ALA A 336 -20.50 -0.53 -27.92
C ALA A 336 -19.14 -0.95 -27.34
N LEU A 337 -19.13 -1.93 -26.42
CA LEU A 337 -17.89 -2.47 -25.87
C LEU A 337 -17.01 -3.09 -26.96
N SER A 338 -17.60 -3.79 -27.94
CA SER A 338 -16.88 -4.38 -29.07
C SER A 338 -16.26 -3.31 -29.99
N ARG A 339 -16.97 -2.21 -30.27
CA ARG A 339 -16.46 -1.09 -31.08
C ARG A 339 -15.29 -0.35 -30.40
N VAL A 340 -15.32 -0.22 -29.08
CA VAL A 340 -14.30 0.51 -28.30
C VAL A 340 -13.06 -0.35 -27.99
N MET A 341 -13.25 -1.60 -27.57
CA MET A 341 -12.16 -2.50 -27.15
C MET A 341 -11.63 -3.41 -28.26
N GLY A 342 -12.42 -3.64 -29.32
CA GLY A 342 -12.09 -4.60 -30.38
C GLY A 342 -11.74 -5.97 -29.81
N ASN A 343 -10.67 -6.58 -30.31
CA ASN A 343 -10.16 -7.89 -29.88
C ASN A 343 -9.05 -7.83 -28.80
N LEU A 344 -9.05 -6.78 -27.97
CA LEU A 344 -8.05 -6.62 -26.90
C LEU A 344 -8.02 -7.82 -25.94
N VAL A 345 -9.17 -8.45 -25.68
CA VAL A 345 -9.29 -9.64 -24.81
C VAL A 345 -8.47 -10.83 -25.30
N LEU A 346 -8.22 -10.95 -26.61
CA LEU A 346 -7.41 -12.02 -27.19
C LEU A 346 -5.91 -11.68 -27.19
N LYS A 347 -5.56 -10.39 -27.19
CA LYS A 347 -4.16 -9.92 -27.24
C LYS A 347 -3.51 -9.82 -25.87
N ASN A 348 -4.27 -9.48 -24.84
CA ASN A 348 -3.76 -9.21 -23.50
C ASN A 348 -4.31 -10.19 -22.46
N LYS A 349 -3.44 -11.08 -21.95
CA LYS A 349 -3.79 -12.12 -20.96
C LYS A 349 -4.43 -11.56 -19.69
N LYS A 350 -4.04 -10.36 -19.26
CA LYS A 350 -4.62 -9.71 -18.07
C LYS A 350 -6.04 -9.24 -18.33
N VAL A 351 -6.32 -8.69 -19.52
CA VAL A 351 -7.69 -8.34 -19.92
C VAL A 351 -8.54 -9.61 -20.04
N THR A 352 -8.00 -10.69 -20.60
CA THR A 352 -8.65 -12.01 -20.59
C THR A 352 -9.07 -12.40 -19.18
N PHE A 353 -8.12 -12.47 -18.24
CA PHE A 353 -8.39 -12.86 -16.85
C PHE A 353 -9.41 -11.95 -16.15
N VAL A 354 -9.35 -10.63 -16.38
CA VAL A 354 -10.29 -9.68 -15.77
C VAL A 354 -11.72 -9.93 -16.25
N LEU A 355 -11.91 -10.11 -17.57
CA LEU A 355 -13.24 -10.30 -18.16
C LEU A 355 -13.80 -11.70 -17.96
N THR A 356 -12.96 -12.74 -17.97
CA THR A 356 -13.42 -14.14 -17.92
C THR A 356 -13.46 -14.72 -16.50
N HIS A 357 -12.71 -14.17 -15.55
CA HIS A 357 -12.58 -14.75 -14.21
C HIS A 357 -12.83 -13.73 -13.10
N LYS A 358 -12.10 -12.60 -13.10
CA LYS A 358 -12.15 -11.65 -11.98
C LYS A 358 -13.51 -10.98 -11.81
N LEU A 359 -14.06 -10.40 -12.89
CA LEU A 359 -15.36 -9.73 -12.85
C LEU A 359 -16.51 -10.71 -12.63
N LEU A 360 -16.38 -11.95 -13.09
CA LEU A 360 -17.47 -12.93 -13.06
C LEU A 360 -17.53 -13.74 -11.77
N LEU A 361 -16.37 -14.10 -11.19
CA LEU A 361 -16.29 -15.02 -10.06
C LEU A 361 -15.74 -14.38 -8.78
N LEU A 362 -14.81 -13.43 -8.90
CA LEU A 362 -14.12 -12.83 -7.74
C LEU A 362 -14.74 -11.51 -7.27
N GLN A 363 -15.49 -10.80 -8.13
CA GLN A 363 -16.13 -9.51 -7.83
C GLN A 363 -17.65 -9.58 -8.04
N TYR A 364 -18.40 -9.92 -7.00
CA TYR A 364 -19.84 -10.26 -7.09
C TYR A 364 -20.82 -9.11 -6.77
N GLN A 365 -20.36 -7.86 -6.81
CA GLN A 365 -21.15 -6.66 -6.49
C GLN A 365 -21.46 -5.79 -7.71
N HIS A 366 -21.25 -6.31 -8.92
CA HIS A 366 -21.53 -5.58 -10.15
C HIS A 366 -23.00 -5.73 -10.56
N PRO A 367 -23.60 -4.75 -11.25
CA PRO A 367 -24.98 -4.85 -11.72
C PRO A 367 -25.12 -5.92 -12.83
N THR A 368 -26.30 -6.54 -12.94
CA THR A 368 -26.62 -7.57 -13.96
C THR A 368 -26.38 -7.07 -15.39
N ARG A 369 -26.59 -5.77 -15.63
CA ARG A 369 -26.27 -5.09 -16.90
C ARG A 369 -24.80 -5.24 -17.31
N LEU A 370 -23.88 -5.21 -16.34
CA LEU A 370 -22.45 -5.37 -16.57
C LEU A 370 -22.14 -6.79 -17.04
N LEU A 371 -22.71 -7.80 -16.37
CA LEU A 371 -22.60 -9.20 -16.78
C LEU A 371 -23.08 -9.39 -18.22
N ARG A 372 -24.25 -8.83 -18.55
CA ARG A 372 -24.83 -8.89 -19.90
C ARG A 372 -23.92 -8.26 -20.95
N THR A 373 -23.31 -7.12 -20.62
CA THR A 373 -22.39 -6.41 -21.51
C THR A 373 -21.10 -7.20 -21.76
N VAL A 374 -20.49 -7.76 -20.71
CA VAL A 374 -19.24 -8.54 -20.82
C VAL A 374 -19.46 -9.87 -21.54
N LEU A 375 -20.48 -10.64 -21.13
CA LEU A 375 -20.77 -11.94 -21.74
C LEU A 375 -21.26 -11.77 -23.18
N GLY A 376 -22.08 -10.75 -23.46
CA GLY A 376 -22.47 -10.39 -24.82
C GLY A 376 -21.26 -10.02 -25.68
N TYR A 377 -20.30 -9.26 -25.15
CA TYR A 377 -19.06 -8.92 -25.87
C TYR A 377 -18.24 -10.18 -26.25
N LEU A 378 -18.19 -11.19 -25.38
CA LEU A 378 -17.54 -12.47 -25.69
C LEU A 378 -18.33 -13.28 -26.74
N ALA A 379 -19.65 -13.12 -26.79
CA ALA A 379 -20.53 -13.83 -27.73
C ALA A 379 -20.49 -13.26 -29.18
N LEU A 380 -20.16 -11.98 -29.36
CA LEU A 380 -20.33 -11.27 -30.64
C LEU A 380 -19.41 -11.73 -31.80
N GLU A 381 -18.17 -12.18 -31.53
CA GLU A 381 -17.24 -12.65 -32.59
C GLU A 381 -16.77 -14.08 -32.34
N GLU A 382 -16.63 -14.87 -33.41
CA GLU A 382 -16.23 -16.28 -33.37
C GLU A 382 -14.95 -16.53 -32.56
N GLY A 383 -13.92 -15.69 -32.73
CA GLY A 383 -12.65 -15.83 -32.00
C GLY A 383 -12.78 -15.65 -30.48
N ARG A 384 -13.77 -14.87 -30.02
CA ARG A 384 -14.05 -14.65 -28.59
C ARG A 384 -15.01 -15.69 -28.00
N ARG A 385 -15.82 -16.37 -28.83
CA ARG A 385 -16.78 -17.39 -28.37
C ARG A 385 -16.09 -18.57 -27.67
N LEU A 386 -14.84 -18.90 -28.04
CA LEU A 386 -14.04 -19.89 -27.32
C LEU A 386 -13.83 -19.51 -25.84
N LEU A 387 -13.63 -18.22 -25.55
CA LEU A 387 -13.53 -17.73 -24.18
C LEU A 387 -14.86 -17.78 -23.45
N LEU A 388 -15.99 -17.52 -24.14
CA LEU A 388 -17.33 -17.68 -23.55
C LEU A 388 -17.58 -19.13 -23.10
N ARG A 389 -17.13 -20.12 -23.88
CA ARG A 389 -17.23 -21.54 -23.51
C ARG A 389 -16.39 -21.86 -22.26
N GLN A 390 -15.15 -21.36 -22.20
CA GLN A 390 -14.29 -21.50 -21.01
C GLN A 390 -14.89 -20.83 -19.77
N VAL A 391 -15.51 -19.67 -19.94
CA VAL A 391 -16.25 -18.96 -18.88
C VAL A 391 -17.41 -19.82 -18.39
N LEU A 392 -18.22 -20.36 -19.30
CA LEU A 392 -19.36 -21.21 -18.95
C LEU A 392 -18.90 -22.43 -18.16
N GLN A 393 -17.83 -23.11 -18.59
CA GLN A 393 -17.25 -24.24 -17.86
C GLN A 393 -16.81 -23.83 -16.44
N SER A 394 -16.08 -22.72 -16.31
CA SER A 394 -15.63 -22.22 -15.01
C SER A 394 -16.80 -21.83 -14.08
N VAL A 395 -17.83 -21.18 -14.63
CA VAL A 395 -19.04 -20.80 -13.90
C VAL A 395 -19.82 -22.04 -13.48
N CYS A 396 -19.97 -23.03 -14.36
CA CYS A 396 -20.58 -24.32 -14.05
C CYS A 396 -19.84 -25.05 -12.93
N GLU A 397 -18.51 -25.18 -13.00
CA GLU A 397 -17.70 -25.81 -11.94
C GLU A 397 -17.91 -25.16 -10.57
N VAL A 398 -17.91 -23.82 -10.51
CA VAL A 398 -18.16 -23.08 -9.27
C VAL A 398 -19.61 -23.24 -8.81
N TRP A 399 -20.57 -23.13 -9.73
CA TRP A 399 -22.00 -23.26 -9.42
C TRP A 399 -22.33 -24.67 -8.90
N CYS A 400 -21.65 -25.70 -9.38
CA CYS A 400 -21.88 -27.10 -9.05
C CYS A 400 -21.06 -27.63 -7.85
N ASN A 401 -20.18 -26.81 -7.28
CA ASN A 401 -19.37 -27.20 -6.14
C ASN A 401 -20.14 -27.06 -4.81
N SER A 402 -20.38 -28.19 -4.13
CA SER A 402 -21.08 -28.24 -2.84
C SER A 402 -20.40 -27.43 -1.73
N SER A 403 -19.08 -27.33 -1.74
CA SER A 403 -18.31 -26.49 -0.81
C SER A 403 -18.53 -25.01 -1.09
N ALA A 404 -18.63 -24.61 -2.36
CA ALA A 404 -18.88 -23.21 -2.72
C ALA A 404 -20.27 -22.77 -2.23
N VAL A 405 -21.30 -23.61 -2.42
CA VAL A 405 -22.67 -23.32 -1.94
C VAL A 405 -22.73 -23.18 -0.41
N ARG A 406 -21.88 -23.89 0.35
CA ARG A 406 -21.85 -23.82 1.83
C ARG A 406 -21.11 -22.62 2.38
N HIS A 407 -20.08 -22.13 1.68
CA HIS A 407 -19.14 -21.15 2.21
C HIS A 407 -19.20 -19.78 1.53
N THR A 408 -20.07 -19.59 0.54
CA THR A 408 -20.25 -18.29 -0.14
C THR A 408 -21.54 -17.60 0.26
N PRO A 409 -21.55 -16.25 0.35
CA PRO A 409 -22.77 -15.47 0.61
C PRO A 409 -23.85 -15.69 -0.46
N VAL A 410 -25.12 -15.52 -0.09
CA VAL A 410 -26.27 -15.66 -1.00
C VAL A 410 -26.15 -14.73 -2.20
N GLU A 411 -25.66 -13.50 -1.99
CA GLU A 411 -25.47 -12.50 -3.04
C GLU A 411 -24.48 -12.99 -4.10
N GLN A 412 -23.41 -13.67 -3.67
CA GLN A 412 -22.44 -14.26 -4.58
C GLN A 412 -23.04 -15.45 -5.34
N GLN A 413 -23.84 -16.29 -4.66
CA GLN A 413 -24.52 -17.41 -5.30
C GLN A 413 -25.54 -16.94 -6.34
N LEU A 414 -26.29 -15.88 -6.04
CA LEU A 414 -27.20 -15.22 -6.97
C LEU A 414 -26.42 -14.64 -8.16
N TYR A 415 -25.30 -13.95 -7.91
CA TYR A 415 -24.47 -13.35 -8.96
C TYR A 415 -23.91 -14.39 -9.95
N VAL A 416 -23.35 -15.50 -9.44
CA VAL A 416 -22.86 -16.61 -10.28
C VAL A 416 -24.02 -17.27 -11.04
N SER A 417 -25.20 -17.36 -10.44
CA SER A 417 -26.40 -17.90 -11.10
C SER A 417 -26.89 -17.00 -12.25
N LYS A 418 -26.86 -15.68 -12.06
CA LYS A 418 -27.13 -14.69 -13.13
C LYS A 418 -26.13 -14.83 -14.27
N ALA A 419 -24.83 -14.99 -13.96
CA ALA A 419 -23.79 -15.19 -14.97
C ALA A 419 -24.00 -16.50 -15.76
N LEU A 420 -24.40 -17.59 -15.09
CA LEU A 420 -24.71 -18.88 -15.72
C LEU A 420 -25.87 -18.76 -16.71
N LEU A 421 -27.00 -18.19 -16.28
CA LEU A 421 -28.18 -18.02 -17.13
C LEU A 421 -27.90 -17.11 -18.34
N LEU A 422 -27.14 -16.03 -18.13
CA LEU A 422 -26.71 -15.15 -19.22
C LEU A 422 -25.73 -15.83 -20.19
N CYS A 423 -24.84 -16.71 -19.71
CA CYS A 423 -23.98 -17.48 -20.61
C CYS A 423 -24.82 -18.42 -21.48
N VAL A 424 -25.78 -19.11 -20.86
CA VAL A 424 -26.67 -20.08 -21.54
C VAL A 424 -27.62 -19.39 -22.52
N SER A 425 -28.11 -18.18 -22.22
CA SER A 425 -28.96 -17.42 -23.16
C SER A 425 -28.24 -17.04 -24.45
N LEU A 426 -26.91 -16.86 -24.39
CA LEU A 426 -26.05 -16.45 -25.49
C LEU A 426 -25.49 -17.62 -26.33
N LEU A 427 -25.82 -18.87 -25.99
CA LEU A 427 -25.37 -20.05 -26.73
C LEU A 427 -26.20 -20.29 -27.99
N ASN A 428 -25.52 -20.60 -29.09
CA ASN A 428 -26.16 -21.00 -30.34
C ASN A 428 -26.51 -22.50 -30.32
N HIS A 429 -27.35 -22.97 -31.24
CA HIS A 429 -27.74 -24.39 -31.32
C HIS A 429 -26.54 -25.36 -31.41
N THR A 430 -25.45 -24.95 -32.06
CA THR A 430 -24.20 -25.73 -32.14
C THR A 430 -23.48 -25.81 -30.79
N ASP A 431 -23.38 -24.70 -30.07
CA ASP A 431 -22.76 -24.66 -28.74
C ASP A 431 -23.54 -25.52 -27.73
N ILE A 432 -24.86 -25.51 -27.81
CA ILE A 432 -25.75 -26.30 -26.94
C ILE A 432 -25.55 -27.81 -27.19
N GLN A 433 -25.38 -28.23 -28.45
CA GLN A 433 -25.13 -29.64 -28.78
C GLN A 433 -23.78 -30.13 -28.25
N GLU A 434 -22.73 -29.30 -28.35
CA GLU A 434 -21.39 -29.66 -27.88
C GLU A 434 -21.29 -29.69 -26.34
N LEU A 435 -21.93 -28.75 -25.64
CA LEU A 435 -21.83 -28.59 -24.19
C LEU A 435 -22.98 -29.26 -23.41
N ARG A 436 -23.80 -30.07 -24.11
CA ARG A 436 -25.03 -30.66 -23.54
C ARG A 436 -24.76 -31.50 -22.30
N GLU A 437 -23.77 -32.38 -22.36
CA GLU A 437 -23.44 -33.30 -21.25
C GLU A 437 -22.96 -32.52 -20.02
N GLU A 438 -22.09 -31.52 -20.20
CA GLU A 438 -21.57 -30.66 -19.13
C GLU A 438 -22.68 -29.84 -18.48
N LEU A 439 -23.59 -29.27 -19.28
CA LEU A 439 -24.73 -28.50 -18.79
C LEU A 439 -25.75 -29.37 -18.05
N LEU A 440 -26.01 -30.60 -18.51
CA LEU A 440 -26.87 -31.56 -17.81
C LEU A 440 -26.25 -32.00 -16.48
N GLN A 441 -24.96 -32.30 -16.47
CA GLN A 441 -24.25 -32.65 -15.24
C GLN A 441 -24.29 -31.49 -14.24
N CYS A 442 -24.10 -30.25 -14.72
CA CYS A 442 -24.16 -29.12 -13.83
C CYS A 442 -25.58 -28.80 -13.36
N MET A 443 -26.59 -28.92 -14.21
CA MET A 443 -27.99 -28.80 -13.79
C MET A 443 -28.32 -29.81 -12.68
N LEU A 444 -28.04 -31.11 -12.88
CA LEU A 444 -28.36 -32.14 -11.90
C LEU A 444 -27.59 -31.95 -10.58
N GLY A 445 -26.26 -31.80 -10.65
CA GLY A 445 -25.42 -31.69 -9.46
C GLY A 445 -25.63 -30.37 -8.71
N GLY A 446 -25.74 -29.26 -9.44
CA GLY A 446 -25.86 -27.92 -8.85
C GLY A 446 -27.27 -27.61 -8.32
N VAL A 447 -28.33 -28.16 -8.93
CA VAL A 447 -29.69 -28.10 -8.36
C VAL A 447 -29.74 -28.94 -7.09
N GLN A 448 -29.23 -30.18 -7.11
CA GLN A 448 -29.19 -31.04 -5.92
C GLN A 448 -28.46 -30.35 -4.75
N CYS A 449 -27.26 -29.81 -4.99
CA CYS A 449 -26.48 -29.13 -3.94
C CYS A 449 -27.22 -27.94 -3.32
N ARG A 450 -28.04 -27.22 -4.09
CA ARG A 450 -28.83 -26.08 -3.60
C ARG A 450 -30.09 -26.51 -2.90
N LEU A 451 -30.78 -27.55 -3.37
CA LEU A 451 -31.94 -28.14 -2.71
C LEU A 451 -31.58 -28.73 -1.34
N ASP A 452 -30.37 -29.27 -1.20
CA ASP A 452 -29.82 -29.76 0.08
C ASP A 452 -29.49 -28.61 1.07
N SER A 453 -29.51 -27.35 0.64
CA SER A 453 -29.28 -26.20 1.52
C SER A 453 -30.44 -26.01 2.50
N ASN A 454 -30.11 -25.65 3.74
CA ASN A 454 -31.10 -25.28 4.74
C ASN A 454 -31.69 -23.87 4.51
N ILE A 455 -31.06 -23.04 3.68
CA ILE A 455 -31.47 -21.66 3.37
C ILE A 455 -32.49 -21.66 2.22
N GLU A 456 -33.67 -21.09 2.47
CA GLU A 456 -34.77 -21.10 1.49
C GLU A 456 -34.44 -20.35 0.19
N CYS A 457 -33.83 -19.17 0.27
CA CYS A 457 -33.46 -18.39 -0.92
C CYS A 457 -32.48 -19.17 -1.83
N VAL A 458 -31.55 -19.93 -1.25
CA VAL A 458 -30.60 -20.77 -2.00
C VAL A 458 -31.32 -21.92 -2.71
N ARG A 459 -32.27 -22.58 -2.03
CA ARG A 459 -33.14 -23.59 -2.65
C ARG A 459 -33.93 -23.00 -3.81
N ARG A 460 -34.51 -21.80 -3.62
CA ARG A 460 -35.29 -21.07 -4.64
C ARG A 460 -34.44 -20.74 -5.87
N ILE A 461 -33.23 -20.23 -5.69
CA ILE A 461 -32.27 -19.99 -6.78
C ILE A 461 -32.01 -21.30 -7.56
N GLY A 462 -31.79 -22.41 -6.83
CA GLY A 462 -31.59 -23.73 -7.45
C GLY A 462 -32.77 -24.18 -8.30
N MET A 463 -34.00 -24.02 -7.79
CA MET A 463 -35.23 -24.35 -8.51
C MET A 463 -35.38 -23.52 -9.77
N VAL A 464 -35.31 -22.18 -9.68
CA VAL A 464 -35.48 -21.27 -10.82
C VAL A 464 -34.43 -21.54 -11.91
N VAL A 465 -33.15 -21.66 -11.54
CA VAL A 465 -32.08 -21.94 -12.51
C VAL A 465 -32.28 -23.32 -13.16
N GLY A 466 -32.73 -24.32 -12.40
CA GLY A 466 -33.07 -25.64 -12.92
C GLY A 466 -34.17 -25.62 -13.98
N GLU A 467 -35.23 -24.84 -13.77
CA GLU A 467 -36.30 -24.64 -14.76
C GLU A 467 -35.75 -23.98 -16.03
N CYS A 468 -34.99 -22.88 -15.89
CA CYS A 468 -34.41 -22.15 -17.01
C CYS A 468 -33.47 -23.02 -17.86
N LEU A 469 -32.58 -23.79 -17.22
CA LEU A 469 -31.66 -24.69 -17.93
C LEU A 469 -32.41 -25.82 -18.62
N SER A 470 -33.39 -26.44 -17.95
CA SER A 470 -34.20 -27.51 -18.52
C SER A 470 -35.01 -27.03 -19.73
N GLN A 471 -35.57 -25.81 -19.67
CA GLN A 471 -36.28 -25.19 -20.78
C GLN A 471 -35.42 -25.02 -22.03
N LYS A 472 -34.11 -24.75 -21.86
CA LYS A 472 -33.17 -24.56 -22.97
C LYS A 472 -32.57 -25.86 -23.52
N LEU A 473 -32.42 -26.90 -22.67
CA LEU A 473 -31.74 -28.16 -23.00
C LEU A 473 -32.67 -29.26 -23.53
N ASP A 474 -33.93 -29.28 -23.09
CA ASP A 474 -34.87 -30.39 -23.35
C ASP A 474 -36.07 -29.97 -24.23
N PRO A 475 -36.64 -30.91 -25.00
CA PRO A 475 -37.91 -30.68 -25.70
C PRO A 475 -39.04 -30.40 -24.70
N PRO A 476 -40.12 -29.70 -25.12
CA PRO A 476 -41.16 -29.17 -24.22
C PRO A 476 -41.89 -30.22 -23.37
N THR A 477 -41.72 -31.51 -23.63
CA THR A 477 -42.38 -32.62 -22.93
C THR A 477 -41.66 -33.11 -21.67
N SER A 478 -40.42 -32.70 -21.39
CA SER A 478 -39.63 -33.16 -20.23
C SER A 478 -39.05 -32.05 -19.35
N GLN A 479 -39.65 -30.86 -19.36
CA GLN A 479 -39.16 -29.71 -18.60
C GLN A 479 -39.38 -29.87 -17.09
N LEU A 480 -38.36 -29.57 -16.30
CA LEU A 480 -38.47 -29.46 -14.84
C LEU A 480 -39.37 -28.27 -14.48
N LYS A 481 -40.36 -28.51 -13.62
CA LYS A 481 -41.25 -27.47 -13.09
C LYS A 481 -41.37 -27.61 -11.58
N PHE A 482 -41.02 -26.56 -10.86
CA PHE A 482 -41.07 -26.46 -9.41
C PHE A 482 -42.19 -25.48 -8.99
N GLN A 483 -42.63 -25.58 -7.74
CA GLN A 483 -43.56 -24.61 -7.15
C GLN A 483 -42.81 -23.82 -6.09
N TYR A 484 -42.74 -22.50 -6.24
CA TYR A 484 -42.11 -21.58 -5.30
C TYR A 484 -42.81 -20.22 -5.34
N GLU A 485 -42.72 -19.45 -4.25
CA GLU A 485 -43.25 -18.08 -4.19
C GLU A 485 -42.37 -17.13 -5.01
N ALA A 486 -42.96 -16.43 -5.98
CA ALA A 486 -42.24 -15.50 -6.83
C ALA A 486 -41.89 -14.21 -6.08
N ASN A 487 -40.60 -13.96 -5.89
CA ASN A 487 -40.03 -12.71 -5.38
C ASN A 487 -39.28 -11.94 -6.50
N GLU A 488 -38.80 -10.74 -6.20
CA GLU A 488 -38.06 -9.89 -7.14
C GLU A 488 -36.86 -10.62 -7.78
N GLU A 489 -36.07 -11.35 -6.98
CA GLU A 489 -34.89 -12.10 -7.46
C GLU A 489 -35.26 -13.25 -8.42
N SER A 490 -36.33 -14.00 -8.13
CA SER A 490 -36.80 -15.08 -9.01
C SER A 490 -37.34 -14.54 -10.34
N ARG A 491 -38.04 -13.39 -10.32
CA ARG A 491 -38.49 -12.70 -11.54
C ARG A 491 -37.31 -12.19 -12.35
N GLU A 492 -36.30 -11.63 -11.69
CA GLU A 492 -35.08 -11.19 -12.36
C GLU A 492 -34.38 -12.37 -13.04
N LEU A 493 -34.16 -13.50 -12.35
CA LEU A 493 -33.52 -14.69 -12.92
C LEU A 493 -34.28 -15.25 -14.13
N LEU A 494 -35.61 -15.35 -14.05
CA LEU A 494 -36.45 -15.80 -15.17
C LEU A 494 -36.31 -14.85 -16.38
N SER A 495 -36.29 -13.54 -16.15
CA SER A 495 -36.13 -12.54 -17.22
C SER A 495 -34.80 -12.62 -17.97
N LEU A 496 -33.76 -13.24 -17.40
CA LEU A 496 -32.44 -13.36 -18.05
C LEU A 496 -32.44 -14.34 -19.23
N MET A 497 -33.44 -15.22 -19.31
CA MET A 497 -33.58 -16.18 -20.40
C MET A 497 -34.40 -15.66 -21.58
N GLU A 498 -35.18 -14.59 -21.38
CA GLU A 498 -35.90 -13.90 -22.44
C GLU A 498 -34.91 -13.05 -23.24
N LEU A 499 -34.66 -13.45 -24.49
CA LEU A 499 -33.87 -12.67 -25.43
C LEU A 499 -34.66 -11.40 -25.78
N GLN A 500 -34.36 -10.28 -25.13
CA GLN A 500 -34.87 -8.99 -25.58
C GLN A 500 -34.38 -8.73 -27.01
N SER A 501 -35.33 -8.73 -27.93
CA SER A 501 -35.11 -8.52 -29.35
C SER A 501 -34.97 -7.02 -29.66
N LYS A 502 -33.86 -6.66 -30.33
CA LYS A 502 -33.62 -5.43 -31.11
C LYS A 502 -33.32 -4.13 -30.33
N ASP A 503 -32.10 -3.66 -30.58
CA ASP A 503 -31.64 -2.26 -30.68
C ASP A 503 -31.98 -1.25 -29.56
N ASP A 504 -31.18 -1.23 -28.49
CA ASP A 504 -30.98 -0.05 -27.61
C ASP A 504 -30.16 1.06 -28.32
N ASP A 505 -30.37 1.29 -29.62
CA ASP A 505 -29.72 2.38 -30.36
C ASP A 505 -30.68 3.57 -30.63
N ASP A 506 -31.99 3.47 -30.33
CA ASP A 506 -32.99 4.54 -30.42
C ASP A 506 -33.86 4.59 -29.15
N ASP A 507 -33.57 5.51 -28.23
CA ASP A 507 -34.53 6.11 -27.28
C ASP A 507 -33.80 7.27 -26.55
N ASP A 508 -33.54 8.33 -27.31
CA ASP A 508 -33.48 9.70 -26.82
C ASP A 508 -34.82 10.33 -27.26
N ASP A 509 -35.87 10.27 -26.41
CA ASP A 509 -36.96 11.25 -26.34
C ASP A 509 -37.91 10.88 -25.17
N ASP A 510 -37.89 11.70 -24.13
CA ASP A 510 -38.90 12.00 -23.09
C ASP A 510 -39.84 10.90 -22.54
N GLU A 511 -39.71 10.59 -21.24
CA GLU A 511 -40.73 10.93 -20.21
C GLU A 511 -40.24 10.61 -18.78
N GLU A 512 -40.09 11.67 -17.97
CA GLU A 512 -39.97 11.61 -16.51
C GLU A 512 -41.36 11.45 -15.86
N GLN A 513 -41.48 10.57 -14.86
CA GLN A 513 -42.35 10.81 -13.70
C GLN A 513 -41.56 10.66 -12.39
N GLN A 514 -41.65 11.74 -11.60
CA GLN A 514 -40.99 12.12 -10.34
C GLN A 514 -41.39 11.23 -9.15
N GLU A 515 -40.64 11.12 -8.04
CA GLU A 515 -40.37 12.12 -6.96
C GLU A 515 -39.23 11.59 -6.03
N SER A 516 -38.41 12.35 -5.29
CA SER A 516 -38.25 13.79 -5.04
C SER A 516 -36.93 14.07 -4.28
N ASP A 517 -36.48 15.34 -4.35
CA ASP A 517 -35.65 16.12 -3.42
C ASP A 517 -34.14 16.41 -3.65
N VAL A 518 -33.91 17.52 -4.38
CA VAL A 518 -33.29 18.80 -3.92
C VAL A 518 -31.76 19.01 -3.93
N THR A 519 -31.35 19.70 -5.02
CA THR A 519 -30.42 20.86 -5.16
C THR A 519 -28.92 20.73 -4.84
N ASN A 520 -28.07 20.85 -5.87
CA ASN A 520 -27.39 22.11 -6.27
C ASN A 520 -26.26 21.81 -7.28
N ARG A 521 -26.46 22.14 -8.56
CA ARG A 521 -25.35 22.35 -9.52
C ARG A 521 -25.54 23.70 -10.20
N PRO A 522 -24.55 24.61 -10.18
CA PRO A 522 -24.59 25.82 -10.99
C PRO A 522 -24.14 25.50 -12.42
N LYS A 523 -24.95 25.89 -13.40
CA LYS A 523 -24.53 26.11 -14.80
C LYS A 523 -24.12 27.58 -14.97
N LEU A 524 -23.05 27.82 -15.72
CA LEU A 524 -22.87 28.79 -16.83
C LEU A 524 -21.35 28.91 -17.09
N TRP A 525 -20.82 29.14 -18.29
CA TRP A 525 -21.31 30.07 -19.32
C TRP A 525 -20.73 29.69 -20.69
N ASN A 526 -21.58 29.60 -21.72
CA ASN A 526 -21.15 29.91 -23.08
C ASN A 526 -21.99 31.08 -23.59
N THR A 527 -21.28 32.11 -24.03
CA THR A 527 -21.76 33.45 -24.34
C THR A 527 -22.08 33.56 -25.83
N GLY A 528 -23.23 34.16 -26.14
CA GLY A 528 -23.48 34.93 -27.38
C GLY A 528 -24.09 34.13 -28.53
N GLN A 529 -25.15 34.57 -29.22
CA GLN A 529 -25.78 35.89 -29.30
C GLN A 529 -27.16 35.78 -29.99
N ARG A 530 -28.12 36.57 -29.47
CA ARG A 530 -29.19 37.33 -30.17
C ARG A 530 -30.40 36.54 -30.72
N LEU A 531 -31.66 36.97 -30.58
CA LEU A 531 -32.29 38.27 -30.24
C LEU A 531 -33.80 38.07 -29.95
N ALA A 532 -34.37 38.90 -29.05
CA ALA A 532 -35.75 39.43 -29.00
C ALA A 532 -36.93 38.44 -28.85
N ASP A 533 -38.01 38.66 -28.08
CA ASP A 533 -38.50 39.76 -27.27
C ASP A 533 -39.50 39.19 -26.23
N GLN A 534 -39.36 39.64 -24.98
CA GLN A 534 -40.38 40.21 -24.08
C GLN A 534 -41.92 40.02 -24.33
N PRO A 535 -42.78 40.22 -23.32
CA PRO A 535 -42.73 39.73 -21.93
C PRO A 535 -44.14 39.41 -21.33
N VAL A 536 -44.15 39.12 -20.01
CA VAL A 536 -45.25 39.28 -19.02
C VAL A 536 -46.50 38.38 -19.19
N THR A 537 -47.21 37.88 -18.18
CA THR A 537 -47.35 38.17 -16.75
C THR A 537 -48.15 37.00 -16.14
N SER A 538 -47.83 36.61 -14.90
CA SER A 538 -48.78 36.46 -13.78
C SER A 538 -50.13 35.76 -14.04
N GLN A 539 -50.57 34.76 -13.28
CA GLN A 539 -50.86 34.79 -11.85
C GLN A 539 -51.59 33.48 -11.54
N PHE A 540 -51.33 32.91 -10.36
CA PHE A 540 -52.15 31.95 -9.61
C PHE A 540 -53.67 32.22 -9.72
N PRO A 541 -54.60 31.24 -9.55
CA PRO A 541 -54.61 30.40 -8.34
C PRO A 541 -55.31 29.00 -8.38
N THR A 542 -55.07 28.28 -7.28
CA THR A 542 -55.84 27.23 -6.57
C THR A 542 -57.26 26.84 -7.04
N ALA A 543 -57.57 25.54 -7.02
CA ALA A 543 -58.41 24.87 -5.99
C ALA A 543 -59.13 23.61 -6.52
N ASN A 544 -59.04 22.54 -5.73
CA ASN A 544 -59.99 21.45 -5.45
C ASN A 544 -61.14 21.16 -6.44
N GLN A 545 -61.28 19.89 -6.82
CA GLN A 545 -62.43 19.01 -6.49
C GLN A 545 -62.41 17.73 -7.35
N THR A 546 -62.33 16.56 -6.71
CA THR A 546 -62.95 15.30 -7.14
C THR A 546 -64.47 15.37 -6.90
N PRO A 547 -65.38 14.48 -7.41
CA PRO A 547 -65.17 13.09 -7.86
C PRO A 547 -66.11 12.58 -9.01
N GLU A 548 -66.11 11.25 -9.22
CA GLU A 548 -67.22 10.37 -9.71
C GLU A 548 -67.42 10.05 -11.22
N ALA A 549 -66.96 8.84 -11.57
CA ALA A 549 -67.64 7.66 -12.16
C ALA A 549 -68.84 7.77 -13.14
N GLY A 550 -68.74 6.97 -14.22
CA GLY A 550 -69.87 6.46 -15.04
C GLY A 550 -69.45 6.22 -16.51
N LEU A 551 -69.03 5.00 -16.90
CA LEU A 551 -69.82 3.93 -17.54
C LEU A 551 -70.30 4.21 -18.99
N GLY A 552 -69.81 3.38 -19.93
CA GLY A 552 -70.68 2.74 -20.93
C GLY A 552 -70.19 2.65 -22.39
N SER A 553 -70.36 1.42 -22.94
CA SER A 553 -70.63 1.05 -24.37
C SER A 553 -69.44 0.92 -25.33
N ASP A 554 -69.40 -0.01 -26.30
CA ASP A 554 -69.93 -1.37 -26.57
C ASP A 554 -69.46 -1.75 -28.01
N SER A 555 -69.54 -3.05 -28.38
CA SER A 555 -69.42 -3.68 -29.73
C SER A 555 -68.00 -3.99 -30.28
N GLU A 556 -67.66 -5.12 -30.90
CA GLU A 556 -68.37 -6.35 -31.33
C GLU A 556 -67.32 -7.41 -31.82
N LEU A 557 -67.53 -8.71 -31.51
CA LEU A 557 -67.23 -9.95 -32.30
C LEU A 557 -65.73 -10.37 -32.56
N ASP A 558 -65.27 -11.64 -32.51
CA ASP A 558 -65.85 -12.99 -32.30
C ASP A 558 -64.74 -14.07 -32.07
N SER A 559 -65.09 -15.19 -31.41
CA SER A 559 -64.53 -16.59 -31.49
C SER A 559 -64.25 -17.31 -30.15
N ASP A 560 -65.10 -18.32 -29.87
CA ASP A 560 -65.17 -19.39 -28.84
C ASP A 560 -63.85 -20.03 -28.32
N ASP A 561 -63.79 -20.34 -27.01
CA ASP A 561 -64.04 -21.73 -26.53
C ASP A 561 -64.15 -21.80 -24.98
N ASP A 562 -65.18 -22.53 -24.53
CA ASP A 562 -65.72 -22.68 -23.19
C ASP A 562 -64.74 -23.19 -22.10
N LEU A 563 -64.60 -22.42 -21.00
CA LEU A 563 -64.45 -22.96 -19.64
C LEU A 563 -65.20 -22.05 -18.65
N THR A 564 -66.15 -22.63 -17.90
CA THR A 564 -66.93 -21.89 -16.89
C THR A 564 -66.04 -21.39 -15.74
N PRO A 565 -66.20 -20.13 -15.27
CA PRO A 565 -65.45 -19.62 -14.12
C PRO A 565 -65.87 -20.30 -12.81
N TYR A 566 -64.89 -20.68 -11.99
CA TYR A 566 -65.09 -21.25 -10.66
C TYR A 566 -65.87 -20.29 -9.74
N ASP A 567 -66.83 -20.85 -9.00
CA ASP A 567 -67.60 -20.16 -7.97
C ASP A 567 -66.72 -19.82 -6.75
N MET A 568 -66.40 -18.53 -6.57
CA MET A 568 -65.65 -17.99 -5.43
C MET A 568 -66.56 -17.59 -4.24
N SER A 569 -67.81 -18.04 -4.20
CA SER A 569 -68.74 -17.74 -3.10
C SER A 569 -68.32 -18.30 -1.74
N HIS A 570 -67.26 -19.11 -1.69
CA HIS A 570 -66.66 -19.66 -0.48
C HIS A 570 -65.30 -19.05 -0.09
N ASP A 571 -64.79 -18.05 -0.82
CA ASP A 571 -63.54 -17.37 -0.45
C ASP A 571 -63.76 -16.46 0.76
N GLN A 572 -63.21 -16.86 1.90
CA GLN A 572 -63.15 -16.01 3.09
C GLN A 572 -62.08 -14.94 2.88
N VAL A 573 -62.51 -13.68 2.86
CA VAL A 573 -61.63 -12.51 2.90
C VAL A 573 -60.71 -12.62 4.13
N LYS A 574 -59.40 -12.81 3.92
CA LYS A 574 -58.40 -12.77 5.01
C LYS A 574 -58.55 -11.44 5.76
N GLN A 575 -58.84 -11.51 7.06
CA GLN A 575 -58.89 -10.33 7.92
C GLN A 575 -57.53 -9.64 7.93
N LYS A 576 -57.52 -8.31 7.70
CA LYS A 576 -56.33 -7.45 7.80
C LYS A 576 -55.71 -7.63 9.19
N VAL A 577 -54.49 -8.17 9.27
CA VAL A 577 -53.79 -8.35 10.55
C VAL A 577 -53.48 -6.97 11.13
N THR A 578 -53.90 -6.73 12.36
CA THR A 578 -53.70 -5.45 13.07
C THR A 578 -52.37 -5.46 13.82
N SER A 579 -51.69 -4.31 13.86
CA SER A 579 -50.42 -4.18 14.58
C SER A 579 -50.63 -4.39 16.09
N PRO A 580 -49.69 -5.04 16.79
CA PRO A 580 -49.81 -5.25 18.22
C PRO A 580 -49.74 -3.93 18.98
N HIS A 581 -50.64 -3.73 19.94
CA HIS A 581 -50.70 -2.51 20.75
C HIS A 581 -50.07 -2.70 22.15
N TYR A 582 -49.93 -3.93 22.61
CA TYR A 582 -49.34 -4.28 23.90
C TYR A 582 -48.01 -5.02 23.75
N ILE A 583 -47.07 -4.79 24.67
CA ILE A 583 -45.75 -5.44 24.67
C ILE A 583 -45.88 -6.97 24.78
N ARG A 584 -46.88 -7.46 25.51
CA ARG A 584 -47.14 -8.90 25.65
C ARG A 584 -47.51 -9.53 24.30
N ASP A 585 -48.38 -8.88 23.54
CA ASP A 585 -48.83 -9.34 22.22
C ASP A 585 -47.70 -9.30 21.19
N CYS A 586 -46.85 -8.26 21.27
CA CYS A 586 -45.63 -8.15 20.48
C CYS A 586 -44.64 -9.28 20.80
N LEU A 587 -44.38 -9.54 22.09
CA LEU A 587 -43.49 -10.62 22.52
C LEU A 587 -44.04 -12.01 22.13
N GLU A 588 -45.35 -12.23 22.26
CA GLU A 588 -46.00 -13.47 21.85
C GLU A 588 -45.92 -13.68 20.34
N ALA A 589 -46.16 -12.64 19.54
CA ALA A 589 -45.97 -12.69 18.10
C ALA A 589 -44.53 -13.07 17.74
N LEU A 590 -43.52 -12.42 18.34
CA LEU A 590 -42.10 -12.74 18.09
C LEU A 590 -41.71 -14.18 18.48
N MET A 591 -42.36 -14.78 19.48
CA MET A 591 -42.08 -16.15 19.93
C MET A 591 -42.85 -17.23 19.15
N SER A 592 -44.06 -16.93 18.65
CA SER A 592 -45.04 -17.96 18.25
C SER A 592 -45.77 -17.73 16.93
N SER A 593 -45.56 -16.59 16.23
CA SER A 593 -46.24 -16.38 14.95
C SER A 593 -45.56 -17.18 13.83
N ASN A 594 -46.29 -18.15 13.26
CA ASN A 594 -46.00 -18.71 11.93
C ASN A 594 -46.45 -17.78 10.79
N ASP A 595 -47.00 -16.61 11.14
CA ASP A 595 -47.56 -15.61 10.23
C ASP A 595 -46.51 -14.51 9.94
N PRO A 596 -46.04 -14.37 8.68
CA PRO A 596 -45.00 -13.41 8.30
C PRO A 596 -45.44 -11.96 8.48
N GLU A 597 -46.70 -11.62 8.15
CA GLU A 597 -47.20 -10.24 8.24
C GLU A 597 -47.25 -9.76 9.70
N ARG A 598 -47.65 -10.67 10.61
CA ARG A 598 -47.69 -10.38 12.04
C ARG A 598 -46.30 -10.21 12.64
N LEU A 599 -45.30 -10.99 12.19
CA LEU A 599 -43.92 -10.86 12.66
C LEU A 599 -43.29 -9.54 12.23
N GLU A 600 -43.46 -9.16 10.96
CA GLU A 600 -42.94 -7.90 10.41
C GLU A 600 -43.53 -6.69 11.12
N LEU A 601 -44.86 -6.63 11.26
CA LEU A 601 -45.54 -5.56 11.99
C LEU A 601 -45.10 -5.51 13.46
N SER A 602 -44.84 -6.65 14.09
CA SER A 602 -44.36 -6.71 15.48
C SER A 602 -42.95 -6.15 15.62
N LEU A 603 -42.05 -6.42 14.68
CA LEU A 603 -40.67 -5.89 14.68
C LEU A 603 -40.62 -4.39 14.39
N GLN A 604 -41.42 -3.90 13.43
CA GLN A 604 -41.49 -2.49 13.08
C GLN A 604 -41.95 -1.63 14.26
N VAL A 605 -42.91 -2.12 15.04
CA VAL A 605 -43.51 -1.38 16.17
C VAL A 605 -42.81 -1.64 17.50
N ALA A 606 -41.90 -2.64 17.58
CA ALA A 606 -41.23 -3.05 18.81
C ALA A 606 -40.47 -1.89 19.49
N GLU A 607 -39.63 -1.16 18.76
CA GLU A 607 -38.86 -0.05 19.33
C GLU A 607 -39.78 1.02 19.95
N GLU A 608 -40.79 1.45 19.21
CA GLU A 608 -41.71 2.51 19.63
C GLU A 608 -42.54 2.08 20.84
N LEU A 609 -43.06 0.85 20.84
CA LEU A 609 -43.82 0.29 21.97
C LEU A 609 -42.99 0.21 23.25
N LEU A 610 -41.74 -0.25 23.13
CA LEU A 610 -40.83 -0.40 24.26
C LEU A 610 -40.51 0.96 24.90
N ARG A 611 -40.24 1.99 24.06
CA ARG A 611 -39.98 3.36 24.52
C ARG A 611 -41.22 4.04 25.13
N LYS A 612 -42.42 3.79 24.59
CA LYS A 612 -43.68 4.37 25.13
C LYS A 612 -44.07 3.79 26.50
N ASN A 613 -43.81 2.50 26.75
CA ASN A 613 -44.30 1.79 27.94
C ASN A 613 -43.16 1.36 28.88
N ILE A 614 -42.43 2.33 29.44
CA ILE A 614 -41.21 2.10 30.24
C ILE A 614 -41.40 1.10 31.40
N SER A 615 -42.50 1.19 32.15
CA SER A 615 -42.76 0.33 33.31
C SER A 615 -42.97 -1.14 32.92
N ALA A 616 -43.82 -1.39 31.92
CA ALA A 616 -44.09 -2.73 31.40
C ALA A 616 -42.85 -3.33 30.70
N THR A 617 -42.05 -2.51 30.02
CA THR A 617 -40.79 -2.93 29.40
C THR A 617 -39.80 -3.48 30.42
N ARG A 618 -39.68 -2.88 31.61
CA ARG A 618 -38.76 -3.34 32.66
C ARG A 618 -39.04 -4.77 33.10
N GLU A 619 -40.31 -5.16 33.24
CA GLU A 619 -40.72 -6.50 33.68
C GLU A 619 -40.36 -7.61 32.69
N VAL A 620 -40.38 -7.32 31.38
CA VAL A 620 -40.13 -8.33 30.33
C VAL A 620 -38.78 -8.17 29.63
N SER A 621 -38.01 -7.13 29.96
CA SER A 621 -36.79 -6.70 29.25
C SER A 621 -35.79 -7.82 28.93
N VAL A 622 -35.42 -8.63 29.93
CA VAL A 622 -34.45 -9.73 29.76
C VAL A 622 -35.02 -10.84 28.88
N LYS A 623 -36.29 -11.20 29.07
CA LYS A 623 -36.97 -12.20 28.25
C LYS A 623 -37.10 -11.74 26.79
N PHE A 624 -37.44 -10.46 26.58
CA PHE A 624 -37.54 -9.84 25.26
C PHE A 624 -36.17 -9.80 24.56
N THR A 625 -35.11 -9.42 25.28
CA THR A 625 -33.73 -9.43 24.77
C THR A 625 -33.31 -10.83 24.35
N LYS A 626 -33.64 -11.85 25.15
CA LYS A 626 -33.37 -13.26 24.83
C LYS A 626 -34.07 -13.70 23.55
N VAL A 627 -35.33 -13.32 23.36
CA VAL A 627 -36.09 -13.62 22.13
C VAL A 627 -35.44 -12.94 20.92
N LEU A 628 -35.14 -11.64 21.01
CA LEU A 628 -34.52 -10.90 19.91
C LEU A 628 -33.13 -11.45 19.53
N LEU A 629 -32.31 -11.84 20.50
CA LEU A 629 -30.97 -12.39 20.24
C LEU A 629 -31.00 -13.75 19.50
N HIS A 630 -32.08 -14.53 19.68
CA HIS A 630 -32.31 -15.80 18.98
C HIS A 630 -33.25 -15.66 17.79
N LEU A 631 -33.72 -14.45 17.49
CA LEU A 631 -34.62 -14.22 16.38
C LEU A 631 -33.81 -14.25 15.08
N GLU A 632 -34.15 -15.22 14.25
CA GLU A 632 -33.62 -15.39 12.90
C GLU A 632 -34.62 -14.87 11.87
N ASP A 633 -34.09 -14.33 10.77
CA ASP A 633 -34.89 -13.83 9.67
C ASP A 633 -35.44 -14.99 8.84
N ARG A 634 -36.58 -15.54 9.27
CA ARG A 634 -37.23 -16.70 8.62
C ARG A 634 -38.03 -16.31 7.38
N TYR A 635 -38.38 -15.03 7.22
CA TYR A 635 -39.33 -14.56 6.20
C TYR A 635 -38.76 -13.46 5.29
N ASN A 636 -37.46 -13.16 5.39
CA ASN A 636 -36.77 -12.12 4.64
C ASN A 636 -37.40 -10.72 4.86
N THR A 637 -37.59 -10.36 6.13
CA THR A 637 -38.23 -9.10 6.52
C THR A 637 -37.35 -7.89 6.18
N THR A 638 -37.95 -6.86 5.57
CA THR A 638 -37.23 -5.65 5.18
C THR A 638 -36.59 -4.96 6.39
N GLY A 639 -35.27 -4.74 6.35
CA GLY A 639 -34.55 -4.08 7.45
C GLY A 639 -34.48 -4.87 8.76
N PHE A 640 -34.71 -6.19 8.74
CA PHE A 640 -34.77 -7.07 9.92
C PHE A 640 -33.65 -6.82 10.95
N TYR A 641 -32.39 -6.82 10.52
CA TYR A 641 -31.24 -6.67 11.42
C TYR A 641 -31.23 -5.32 12.13
N LYS A 642 -31.61 -4.25 11.43
CA LYS A 642 -31.68 -2.89 11.98
C LYS A 642 -32.84 -2.74 12.96
N LEU A 643 -34.03 -3.24 12.62
CA LEU A 643 -35.20 -3.21 13.50
C LEU A 643 -34.95 -4.01 14.79
N ARG A 644 -34.38 -5.21 14.65
CA ARG A 644 -34.00 -6.08 15.77
C ARG A 644 -32.95 -5.40 16.67
N GLN A 645 -31.92 -4.81 16.06
CA GLN A 645 -30.87 -4.08 16.79
C GLN A 645 -31.44 -2.87 17.54
N ASN A 646 -32.25 -2.04 16.89
CA ASN A 646 -32.90 -0.88 17.50
C ASN A 646 -33.75 -1.27 18.72
N ALA A 647 -34.53 -2.34 18.61
CA ALA A 647 -35.32 -2.85 19.73
C ALA A 647 -34.44 -3.33 20.90
N MET A 648 -33.32 -4.01 20.60
CA MET A 648 -32.34 -4.41 21.63
C MET A 648 -31.63 -3.21 22.28
N VAL A 649 -31.29 -2.18 21.50
CA VAL A 649 -30.71 -0.93 22.01
C VAL A 649 -31.70 -0.22 22.93
N ALA A 650 -32.98 -0.10 22.53
CA ALA A 650 -34.02 0.49 23.36
C ALA A 650 -34.17 -0.25 24.70
N LEU A 651 -34.12 -1.59 24.70
CA LEU A 651 -34.15 -2.40 25.93
C LEU A 651 -32.95 -2.11 26.85
N ALA A 652 -31.73 -2.04 26.29
CA ALA A 652 -30.51 -1.74 27.02
C ALA A 652 -30.46 -0.29 27.56
N VAL A 653 -31.13 0.66 26.90
CA VAL A 653 -31.23 2.06 27.37
C VAL A 653 -32.30 2.22 28.46
N ILE A 654 -33.41 1.46 28.40
CA ILE A 654 -34.53 1.53 29.35
C ILE A 654 -34.24 0.79 30.66
N HIS A 655 -33.65 -0.41 30.56
CA HIS A 655 -33.35 -1.28 31.71
C HIS A 655 -31.90 -1.79 31.66
N THR A 656 -30.98 -0.84 31.80
CA THR A 656 -29.56 -1.02 31.50
C THR A 656 -28.88 -2.14 32.27
N GLN A 657 -28.95 -2.15 33.59
CA GLN A 657 -28.17 -3.12 34.38
C GLN A 657 -28.53 -4.58 34.06
N PRO A 658 -29.81 -5.04 34.11
CA PRO A 658 -30.11 -6.45 33.88
C PRO A 658 -29.95 -6.91 32.43
N VAL A 659 -30.17 -6.00 31.45
CA VAL A 659 -30.01 -6.33 30.02
C VAL A 659 -28.53 -6.42 29.64
N VAL A 660 -27.70 -5.49 30.11
CA VAL A 660 -26.25 -5.48 29.86
C VAL A 660 -25.57 -6.67 30.56
N GLU A 661 -25.97 -6.98 31.79
CA GLU A 661 -25.47 -8.15 32.52
C GLU A 661 -25.79 -9.47 31.78
N TYR A 662 -27.00 -9.58 31.22
CA TYR A 662 -27.36 -10.72 30.36
C TYR A 662 -26.48 -10.78 29.09
N LEU A 663 -26.40 -9.70 28.32
CA LEU A 663 -25.66 -9.67 27.05
C LEU A 663 -24.17 -9.97 27.22
N THR A 664 -23.54 -9.40 28.25
CA THR A 664 -22.11 -9.62 28.53
C THR A 664 -21.81 -11.03 29.06
N THR A 665 -22.75 -11.65 29.78
CA THR A 665 -22.65 -13.06 30.20
C THR A 665 -22.78 -14.00 29.00
N GLU A 666 -23.77 -13.76 28.14
CA GLU A 666 -24.01 -14.61 26.97
C GLU A 666 -22.92 -14.47 25.90
N PHE A 667 -22.18 -13.35 25.87
CA PHE A 667 -21.02 -13.17 24.99
C PHE A 667 -19.95 -14.26 25.15
N TYR A 668 -19.84 -14.91 26.32
CA TYR A 668 -18.91 -16.01 26.58
C TYR A 668 -19.57 -17.40 26.63
N SER A 669 -20.86 -17.52 26.32
CA SER A 669 -21.60 -18.79 26.34
C SER A 669 -21.29 -19.65 25.12
N LEU A 670 -21.34 -20.98 25.25
CA LEU A 670 -20.97 -21.94 24.19
C LEU A 670 -21.95 -21.96 23.00
N ASN A 671 -23.19 -21.54 23.21
CA ASN A 671 -24.30 -21.78 22.27
C ASN A 671 -24.54 -20.66 21.25
N TYR A 672 -23.63 -19.68 21.12
CA TYR A 672 -23.80 -18.54 20.23
C TYR A 672 -22.82 -18.55 19.05
N SER A 673 -23.37 -18.23 17.87
CA SER A 673 -22.62 -18.01 16.64
C SER A 673 -21.73 -16.76 16.72
N LEU A 674 -20.71 -16.70 15.86
CA LEU A 674 -19.85 -15.51 15.73
C LEU A 674 -20.67 -14.24 15.43
N ARG A 675 -21.72 -14.35 14.61
CA ARG A 675 -22.61 -13.23 14.26
C ARG A 675 -23.33 -12.68 15.48
N GLN A 676 -23.93 -13.55 16.30
CA GLN A 676 -24.62 -13.12 17.53
C GLN A 676 -23.67 -12.45 18.52
N ARG A 677 -22.40 -12.87 18.59
CA ARG A 677 -21.39 -12.22 19.42
C ARG A 677 -21.04 -10.82 18.91
N LEU A 678 -20.94 -10.64 17.60
CA LEU A 678 -20.74 -9.32 16.99
C LEU A 678 -21.97 -8.41 17.22
N ASP A 679 -23.19 -8.95 17.09
CA ASP A 679 -24.43 -8.24 17.37
C ASP A 679 -24.48 -7.76 18.84
N ILE A 680 -24.07 -8.61 19.79
CA ILE A 680 -23.96 -8.25 21.21
C ILE A 680 -23.03 -7.05 21.40
N LEU A 681 -21.82 -7.10 20.83
CA LEU A 681 -20.86 -6.01 20.95
C LEU A 681 -21.34 -4.70 20.32
N GLU A 682 -22.10 -4.78 19.22
CA GLU A 682 -22.66 -3.62 18.54
C GLU A 682 -23.83 -2.99 19.32
N VAL A 683 -24.74 -3.80 19.86
CA VAL A 683 -25.82 -3.33 20.74
C VAL A 683 -25.26 -2.64 21.99
N LEU A 684 -24.21 -3.20 22.60
CA LEU A 684 -23.55 -2.59 23.77
C LEU A 684 -22.91 -1.23 23.42
N ALA A 685 -22.26 -1.13 22.26
CA ALA A 685 -21.67 0.12 21.77
C ALA A 685 -22.74 1.20 21.50
N LEU A 686 -23.79 0.87 20.75
CA LEU A 686 -24.85 1.81 20.38
C LEU A 686 -25.67 2.27 21.59
N SER A 687 -25.99 1.37 22.52
CA SER A 687 -26.70 1.73 23.75
C SER A 687 -25.87 2.61 24.68
N ALA A 688 -24.55 2.37 24.78
CA ALA A 688 -23.65 3.27 25.49
C ALA A 688 -23.58 4.66 24.84
N GLN A 689 -23.57 4.71 23.51
CA GLN A 689 -23.57 5.96 22.75
C GLN A 689 -24.86 6.76 22.99
N GLU A 690 -26.03 6.13 22.92
CA GLU A 690 -27.32 6.78 23.22
C GLU A 690 -27.37 7.30 24.68
N LEU A 691 -26.84 6.53 25.65
CA LEU A 691 -26.76 6.97 27.05
C LEU A 691 -25.76 8.11 27.29
N SER A 692 -24.80 8.30 26.38
CA SER A 692 -23.76 9.32 26.49
C SER A 692 -24.21 10.71 25.99
N GLU A 693 -25.36 10.80 25.31
CA GLU A 693 -25.88 12.06 24.78
C GLU A 693 -26.16 13.10 25.90
N PRO A 694 -25.82 14.38 25.68
CA PRO A 694 -25.97 15.42 26.70
C PRO A 694 -27.45 15.72 26.99
N ILE A 695 -27.81 15.77 28.27
CA ILE A 695 -29.18 16.09 28.71
C ILE A 695 -29.45 17.59 28.46
N PRO A 696 -30.48 17.98 27.68
CA PRO A 696 -30.84 19.39 27.51
C PRO A 696 -31.46 19.96 28.80
N ASP A 697 -31.09 21.20 29.16
CA ASP A 697 -31.46 21.95 30.39
C ASP A 697 -32.99 22.19 30.62
N LYS A 698 -33.87 21.53 29.87
CA LYS A 698 -35.33 21.64 30.00
C LYS A 698 -35.96 20.27 30.25
N TRP A 699 -35.74 19.68 31.41
CA TRP A 699 -36.63 18.62 31.89
C TRP A 699 -36.90 18.75 33.40
N THR A 700 -38.02 19.39 33.71
CA THR A 700 -38.65 19.38 35.04
C THR A 700 -39.80 18.36 35.00
N GLY A 701 -39.53 17.12 35.44
CA GLY A 701 -40.51 16.04 35.60
C GLY A 701 -40.26 15.27 36.90
N PRO A 702 -41.29 14.72 37.56
CA PRO A 702 -41.31 14.55 39.00
C PRO A 702 -40.70 13.22 39.45
N HIS A 703 -39.42 12.99 39.24
CA HIS A 703 -38.63 11.99 39.99
C HIS A 703 -37.17 12.42 40.01
N SER A 704 -36.83 13.39 40.87
CA SER A 704 -35.44 13.61 41.25
C SER A 704 -34.97 12.36 42.00
N VAL A 705 -34.14 11.54 41.36
CA VAL A 705 -33.38 10.51 42.06
C VAL A 705 -32.47 11.26 43.04
N THR A 706 -32.76 11.09 44.32
CA THR A 706 -31.91 11.52 45.42
C THR A 706 -30.51 10.95 45.18
N PRO A 707 -29.45 11.77 45.09
CA PRO A 707 -28.09 11.24 45.05
C PRO A 707 -27.86 10.46 46.35
N ALA A 708 -27.46 9.21 46.19
CA ALA A 708 -27.16 8.31 47.29
C ALA A 708 -26.10 8.96 48.20
N THR A 709 -26.48 9.02 49.47
CA THR A 709 -25.74 9.23 50.70
C THR A 709 -24.21 9.18 50.54
N THR A 710 -23.61 10.36 50.56
CA THR A 710 -22.17 10.53 50.80
C THR A 710 -21.90 10.15 52.26
N LEU A 711 -20.98 9.21 52.48
CA LEU A 711 -20.45 8.88 53.80
C LEU A 711 -19.86 10.13 54.46
N GLU A 712 -20.45 10.51 55.59
CA GLU A 712 -19.93 11.54 56.49
C GLU A 712 -18.57 11.12 57.04
N LEU A 713 -17.56 11.96 56.82
CA LEU A 713 -16.40 12.07 57.69
C LEU A 713 -16.36 13.50 58.22
N CYS A 714 -16.47 13.55 59.55
CA CYS A 714 -16.64 14.69 60.43
C CYS A 714 -15.42 15.64 60.42
N GLY A 715 -15.66 16.95 60.61
CA GLY A 715 -14.70 17.87 61.24
C GLY A 715 -14.40 19.17 60.49
N GLU A 716 -15.09 20.24 60.87
CA GLU A 716 -14.77 21.62 60.53
C GLU A 716 -13.35 22.02 61.01
N VAL A 717 -12.49 22.50 60.09
CA VAL A 717 -11.41 23.45 60.41
C VAL A 717 -11.20 24.39 59.21
N GLU A 718 -11.82 25.57 59.27
CA GLU A 718 -11.34 26.72 58.50
C GLU A 718 -10.14 27.38 59.21
N HIS A 719 -9.36 28.18 58.47
CA HIS A 719 -8.51 29.29 58.98
C HIS A 719 -6.98 29.31 58.70
N TRP A 720 -6.47 28.83 57.56
CA TRP A 720 -5.14 29.31 57.11
C TRP A 720 -4.94 29.41 55.58
N ARG A 721 -5.52 28.50 54.80
CA ARG A 721 -5.40 28.51 53.32
C ARG A 721 -5.93 29.80 52.68
N GLN A 722 -7.10 30.28 53.08
CA GLN A 722 -7.69 31.52 52.54
C GLN A 722 -6.87 32.79 52.87
N VAL A 723 -6.13 32.80 53.98
CA VAL A 723 -5.25 33.91 54.36
C VAL A 723 -3.96 33.89 53.53
N VAL A 724 -3.46 32.71 53.19
CA VAL A 724 -2.30 32.52 52.31
C VAL A 724 -2.66 32.86 50.86
N GLU A 725 -3.83 32.45 50.39
CA GLU A 725 -4.34 32.77 49.03
C GLU A 725 -4.45 34.28 48.80
N LYS A 726 -5.02 35.04 49.76
CA LYS A 726 -5.13 36.50 49.70
C LYS A 726 -3.77 37.21 49.75
N ARG A 727 -2.76 36.61 50.40
CA ARG A 727 -1.38 37.13 50.43
C ARG A 727 -0.63 36.91 49.12
N ILE A 728 -0.92 35.80 48.42
CA ILE A 728 -0.34 35.49 47.11
C ILE A 728 -0.94 36.42 46.06
N GLN A 729 -2.26 36.60 46.07
CA GLN A 729 -2.98 37.45 45.10
C GLN A 729 -2.66 38.95 45.23
N SER A 730 -2.29 39.44 46.42
CA SER A 730 -1.93 40.85 46.63
C SER A 730 -0.51 41.23 46.18
N LYS A 731 0.36 40.25 45.84
CA LYS A 731 1.78 40.51 45.52
C LYS A 731 2.21 40.20 44.09
N THR A 732 1.36 39.63 43.24
CA THR A 732 1.70 39.34 41.84
C THR A 732 0.92 40.21 40.86
N ARG A 733 1.44 41.41 40.58
CA ARG A 733 1.08 42.15 39.35
C ARG A 733 1.95 41.66 38.20
N ARG A 734 1.54 40.60 37.50
CA ARG A 734 1.98 40.32 36.13
C ARG A 734 0.84 39.75 35.30
N ILE A 735 0.71 40.31 34.11
CA ILE A 735 -0.29 40.05 33.08
C ILE A 735 -0.17 38.58 32.64
N SER A 736 -1.19 37.77 32.91
CA SER A 736 -1.35 36.43 32.32
C SER A 736 -2.49 36.45 31.31
N LYS A 737 -2.19 36.14 30.04
CA LYS A 737 -3.19 35.73 29.05
C LYS A 737 -3.92 34.50 29.59
N GLY A 738 -5.23 34.47 29.41
CA GLY A 738 -6.17 33.55 30.06
C GLY A 738 -5.81 32.09 29.88
N VAL A 739 -5.81 31.36 31.00
CA VAL A 739 -5.93 29.91 31.02
C VAL A 739 -7.36 29.58 30.63
N SER A 740 -7.52 28.80 29.57
CA SER A 740 -8.80 28.17 29.20
C SER A 740 -9.28 27.36 30.41
N GLN A 741 -10.40 27.76 31.01
CA GLN A 741 -11.06 26.88 31.98
C GLN A 741 -11.45 25.59 31.25
N PRO A 742 -11.25 24.40 31.87
CA PRO A 742 -11.79 23.16 31.31
C PRO A 742 -13.31 23.30 31.16
N PRO A 743 -13.91 22.77 30.08
CA PRO A 743 -15.35 22.84 29.89
C PRO A 743 -16.07 22.20 31.08
N LYS A 744 -17.08 22.89 31.62
CA LYS A 744 -17.95 22.34 32.67
C LYS A 744 -18.59 21.04 32.17
N ALA A 745 -18.39 19.95 32.90
CA ALA A 745 -18.93 18.64 32.57
C ALA A 745 -20.47 18.68 32.53
N THR A 746 -21.05 18.29 31.40
CA THR A 746 -22.48 18.01 31.28
C THR A 746 -22.72 16.58 31.78
N PRO A 747 -23.58 16.37 32.79
CA PRO A 747 -23.85 15.01 33.28
C PRO A 747 -24.50 14.17 32.17
N ASN A 748 -23.90 13.01 31.85
CA ASN A 748 -24.45 12.04 30.91
C ASN A 748 -25.08 10.84 31.67
N ARG A 749 -25.97 10.10 31.01
CA ARG A 749 -26.66 8.94 31.62
C ARG A 749 -25.79 7.70 31.66
N TYR A 750 -24.70 7.67 30.89
CA TYR A 750 -23.77 6.55 30.81
C TYR A 750 -22.78 6.46 31.98
N ALA A 751 -22.27 7.59 32.49
CA ALA A 751 -21.28 7.63 33.57
C ALA A 751 -21.59 6.76 34.80
N PRO A 752 -22.83 6.73 35.36
CA PRO A 752 -23.13 5.89 36.53
C PRO A 752 -23.22 4.38 36.21
N VAL A 753 -23.35 4.01 34.94
CA VAL A 753 -23.53 2.61 34.49
C VAL A 753 -22.37 2.06 33.68
N ALA A 754 -21.35 2.86 33.35
CA ALA A 754 -20.22 2.49 32.49
C ALA A 754 -19.51 1.19 32.93
N GLY A 755 -19.35 0.98 34.25
CA GLY A 755 -18.72 -0.22 34.80
C GLY A 755 -19.45 -1.53 34.44
N TYR A 756 -20.78 -1.50 34.30
CA TYR A 756 -21.58 -2.68 33.93
C TYR A 756 -21.37 -3.10 32.47
N PHE A 757 -21.02 -2.17 31.58
CA PHE A 757 -20.69 -2.48 30.20
C PHE A 757 -19.27 -3.02 30.05
N PHE A 758 -18.34 -2.44 30.81
CA PHE A 758 -16.91 -2.60 30.54
C PHE A 758 -16.29 -3.83 31.22
N PHE A 759 -16.40 -3.97 32.54
CA PHE A 759 -15.68 -5.01 33.27
C PHE A 759 -16.13 -6.45 32.98
N PRO A 760 -17.43 -6.75 32.78
CA PRO A 760 -17.85 -8.11 32.45
C PRO A 760 -17.23 -8.65 31.15
N LEU A 761 -16.99 -7.76 30.16
CA LEU A 761 -16.32 -8.10 28.89
C LEU A 761 -14.82 -8.40 29.03
N LEU A 762 -14.20 -8.06 30.15
CA LEU A 762 -12.79 -8.36 30.44
C LEU A 762 -12.64 -9.52 31.45
N ARG A 763 -13.73 -10.10 31.94
CA ARG A 763 -13.66 -11.08 33.03
C ARG A 763 -13.17 -12.47 32.61
N ASN A 764 -13.43 -12.88 31.36
CA ASN A 764 -13.23 -14.26 30.89
C ASN A 764 -12.46 -14.33 29.56
N TYR A 765 -11.70 -13.31 29.17
CA TYR A 765 -10.98 -13.29 27.87
C TYR A 765 -9.86 -14.33 27.78
N ASP A 766 -9.36 -14.80 28.92
CA ASP A 766 -8.24 -15.73 29.08
C ASP A 766 -8.66 -17.20 29.17
N ARG A 767 -9.97 -17.49 29.19
CA ARG A 767 -10.49 -18.85 29.28
C ARG A 767 -10.53 -19.52 27.90
N GLN A 768 -9.74 -20.57 27.73
CA GLN A 768 -9.86 -21.49 26.58
C GLN A 768 -11.09 -22.38 26.75
N GLN A 769 -12.22 -21.97 26.16
CA GLN A 769 -13.33 -22.90 25.92
C GLN A 769 -13.10 -23.57 24.57
N VAL A 770 -13.30 -24.88 24.48
CA VAL A 770 -12.87 -25.76 23.37
C VAL A 770 -13.33 -25.30 21.97
N THR A 771 -14.31 -24.38 21.88
CA THR A 771 -14.87 -23.85 20.63
C THR A 771 -14.79 -22.32 20.45
N PHE A 772 -14.40 -21.56 21.47
CA PHE A 772 -14.30 -20.09 21.39
C PHE A 772 -13.00 -19.65 22.05
N ASP A 773 -12.02 -19.31 21.21
CA ASP A 773 -10.66 -18.98 21.61
C ASP A 773 -10.31 -17.57 21.13
N LEU A 774 -10.61 -16.59 21.97
CA LEU A 774 -10.38 -15.17 21.70
C LEU A 774 -8.91 -14.84 21.46
N LEU A 775 -7.98 -15.51 22.15
CA LEU A 775 -6.54 -15.26 22.01
C LEU A 775 -5.86 -16.16 20.97
N GLY A 776 -6.53 -17.23 20.54
CA GLY A 776 -6.13 -18.09 19.42
C GLY A 776 -6.76 -17.67 18.12
N ASN A 777 -7.70 -18.46 17.58
CA ASN A 777 -8.12 -18.34 16.18
C ASN A 777 -9.18 -17.25 15.89
N ASP A 778 -9.88 -16.73 16.91
CA ASP A 778 -11.05 -15.85 16.73
C ASP A 778 -10.68 -14.35 16.60
N HIS A 779 -9.71 -14.02 15.73
CA HIS A 779 -9.14 -12.68 15.60
C HIS A 779 -10.17 -11.58 15.26
N LEU A 780 -11.22 -11.92 14.51
CA LEU A 780 -12.28 -10.97 14.12
C LEU A 780 -13.04 -10.48 15.35
N VAL A 781 -13.44 -11.41 16.22
CA VAL A 781 -14.18 -11.10 17.45
C VAL A 781 -13.28 -10.38 18.43
N LEU A 782 -12.01 -10.80 18.57
CA LEU A 782 -11.01 -10.13 19.39
C LEU A 782 -10.79 -8.67 18.94
N GLY A 783 -10.61 -8.44 17.64
CA GLY A 783 -10.41 -7.11 17.07
C GLY A 783 -11.63 -6.21 17.30
N ARG A 784 -12.85 -6.74 17.12
CA ARG A 784 -14.09 -5.99 17.38
C ARG A 784 -14.28 -5.71 18.87
N LEU A 785 -14.05 -6.68 19.74
CA LEU A 785 -14.09 -6.52 21.20
C LEU A 785 -13.15 -5.39 21.64
N MET A 786 -11.93 -5.37 21.11
CA MET A 786 -10.95 -4.33 21.44
C MET A 786 -11.42 -2.94 21.03
N HIS A 787 -12.01 -2.83 19.85
CA HIS A 787 -12.59 -1.58 19.39
C HIS A 787 -13.79 -1.15 20.26
N THR A 788 -14.69 -2.07 20.61
CA THR A 788 -15.83 -1.79 21.50
C THR A 788 -15.36 -1.33 22.87
N LEU A 789 -14.36 -1.97 23.48
CA LEU A 789 -13.80 -1.56 24.77
C LEU A 789 -13.18 -0.17 24.72
N GLY A 790 -12.44 0.15 23.64
CA GLY A 790 -11.94 1.51 23.39
C GLY A 790 -13.07 2.53 23.29
N LEU A 791 -14.17 2.21 22.63
CA LEU A 791 -15.31 3.11 22.48
C LEU A 791 -16.01 3.33 23.83
N LEU A 792 -16.24 2.28 24.61
CA LEU A 792 -16.82 2.39 25.96
C LEU A 792 -15.93 3.24 26.88
N MET A 793 -14.61 3.12 26.78
CA MET A 793 -13.65 4.00 27.47
C MET A 793 -13.78 5.45 26.98
N HIS A 794 -13.95 5.67 25.67
CA HIS A 794 -14.18 7.00 25.10
C HIS A 794 -15.47 7.64 25.61
N LEU A 795 -16.57 6.90 25.69
CA LEU A 795 -17.85 7.42 26.17
C LEU A 795 -17.88 7.68 27.68
N ALA A 796 -16.92 7.13 28.43
CA ALA A 796 -16.75 7.30 29.87
C ALA A 796 -15.88 8.52 30.26
N ILE A 797 -15.60 9.46 29.35
CA ILE A 797 -14.87 10.72 29.65
C ILE A 797 -15.54 11.40 30.87
N ASN A 798 -14.83 11.46 32.01
CA ASN A 798 -15.27 11.99 33.31
C ASN A 798 -16.14 11.08 34.21
N ALA A 799 -16.31 9.79 33.90
CA ALA A 799 -16.92 8.86 34.83
C ALA A 799 -15.95 8.56 36.00
N PRO A 800 -16.42 8.45 37.26
CA PRO A 800 -15.57 8.10 38.40
C PRO A 800 -14.82 6.77 38.23
N VAL A 801 -15.39 5.86 37.44
CA VAL A 801 -14.86 4.53 37.15
C VAL A 801 -13.86 4.51 35.98
N ALA A 802 -13.70 5.61 35.24
CA ALA A 802 -12.86 5.68 34.05
C ALA A 802 -11.40 5.29 34.33
N THR A 803 -10.87 5.64 35.50
CA THR A 803 -9.48 5.30 35.86
C THR A 803 -9.28 3.79 36.04
N GLN A 804 -10.23 3.10 36.67
CA GLN A 804 -10.20 1.63 36.79
C GLN A 804 -10.39 0.95 35.43
N MET A 805 -11.25 1.50 34.57
CA MET A 805 -11.46 1.02 33.20
C MET A 805 -10.19 1.18 32.36
N GLY A 806 -9.53 2.34 32.42
CA GLY A 806 -8.30 2.62 31.69
C GLY A 806 -7.17 1.65 32.06
N LYS A 807 -6.98 1.39 33.36
CA LYS A 807 -5.99 0.42 33.83
C LYS A 807 -6.27 -0.99 33.31
N ALA A 808 -7.49 -1.49 33.49
CA ALA A 808 -7.89 -2.80 33.00
C ALA A 808 -7.79 -2.93 31.47
N LEU A 809 -8.02 -1.83 30.72
CA LEU A 809 -7.86 -1.81 29.27
C LEU A 809 -6.39 -1.93 28.86
N LEU A 810 -5.49 -1.23 29.54
CA LEU A 810 -4.06 -1.30 29.26
C LEU A 810 -3.48 -2.67 29.62
N ASP A 811 -3.91 -3.27 30.73
CA ASP A 811 -3.56 -4.65 31.10
C ASP A 811 -3.97 -5.64 30.00
N PHE A 812 -5.19 -5.49 29.47
CA PHE A 812 -5.67 -6.33 28.38
C PHE A 812 -4.91 -6.07 27.06
N VAL A 813 -4.67 -4.81 26.70
CA VAL A 813 -3.84 -4.43 25.56
C VAL A 813 -2.45 -5.06 25.64
N TRP A 814 -1.87 -5.12 26.84
CA TRP A 814 -0.57 -5.73 27.05
C TRP A 814 -0.53 -7.19 26.62
N ALA A 815 -1.60 -7.95 26.83
CA ALA A 815 -1.71 -9.35 26.41
C ALA A 815 -1.76 -9.54 24.88
N VAL A 816 -2.21 -8.53 24.12
CA VAL A 816 -2.45 -8.62 22.66
C VAL A 816 -1.58 -7.68 21.81
N ARG A 817 -0.61 -6.97 22.42
CA ARG A 817 0.18 -5.89 21.78
C ARG A 817 1.00 -6.31 20.55
N PHE A 818 1.37 -7.58 20.42
CA PHE A 818 2.18 -8.12 19.31
C PHE A 818 1.37 -9.01 18.35
N HIS A 819 0.05 -8.88 18.35
CA HIS A 819 -0.80 -9.69 17.49
C HIS A 819 -0.52 -9.46 15.99
N ALA A 820 -0.46 -10.54 15.18
CA ALA A 820 -0.14 -10.45 13.75
C ALA A 820 -1.26 -9.82 12.92
N ASP A 821 -2.51 -10.13 13.28
CA ASP A 821 -3.71 -9.67 12.58
C ASP A 821 -3.85 -8.14 12.54
N GLN A 822 -4.28 -7.60 11.39
CA GLN A 822 -4.39 -6.15 11.20
C GLN A 822 -5.56 -5.54 11.99
N MET A 823 -6.69 -6.23 12.12
CA MET A 823 -7.87 -5.71 12.83
C MET A 823 -7.61 -5.62 14.32
N VAL A 824 -6.95 -6.63 14.89
CA VAL A 824 -6.53 -6.62 16.30
C VAL A 824 -5.55 -5.48 16.57
N ARG A 825 -4.52 -5.29 15.73
CA ARG A 825 -3.56 -4.16 15.88
C ARG A 825 -4.22 -2.79 15.80
N ARG A 826 -5.20 -2.62 14.91
CA ARG A 826 -5.99 -1.38 14.82
C ARG A 826 -6.83 -1.17 16.08
N GLY A 827 -7.48 -2.22 16.57
CA GLY A 827 -8.25 -2.20 17.83
C GLY A 827 -7.38 -1.82 19.03
N VAL A 828 -6.17 -2.37 19.13
CA VAL A 828 -5.20 -2.06 20.18
C VAL A 828 -4.80 -0.58 20.15
N LEU A 829 -4.43 -0.04 18.99
CA LEU A 829 -4.07 1.37 18.85
C LEU A 829 -5.25 2.29 19.22
N PHE A 830 -6.45 1.95 18.79
CA PHE A 830 -7.65 2.69 19.14
C PHE A 830 -7.92 2.66 20.66
N ALA A 831 -7.81 1.49 21.30
CA ALA A 831 -7.99 1.35 22.74
C ALA A 831 -6.98 2.18 23.54
N VAL A 832 -5.70 2.15 23.17
CA VAL A 832 -4.64 2.97 23.78
C VAL A 832 -4.93 4.47 23.63
N CYS A 833 -5.30 4.91 22.42
CA CYS A 833 -5.70 6.30 22.18
C CYS A 833 -6.93 6.69 23.02
N ALA A 834 -7.93 5.83 23.12
CA ALA A 834 -9.13 6.10 23.91
C ALA A 834 -8.82 6.28 25.39
N VAL A 835 -7.90 5.48 25.97
CA VAL A 835 -7.47 5.67 27.36
C VAL A 835 -6.84 7.06 27.55
N PHE A 836 -5.96 7.49 26.65
CA PHE A 836 -5.29 8.79 26.76
C PHE A 836 -6.22 9.98 26.54
N LEU A 837 -7.22 9.84 25.67
CA LEU A 837 -8.21 10.90 25.42
C LEU A 837 -9.25 11.00 26.54
N SER A 838 -9.53 9.90 27.23
CA SER A 838 -10.61 9.84 28.24
C SER A 838 -10.21 10.14 29.66
N MET A 839 -8.92 10.02 29.97
CA MET A 839 -8.40 10.18 31.33
C MET A 839 -7.95 11.62 31.60
N PRO A 840 -8.26 12.19 32.78
CA PRO A 840 -7.64 13.43 33.23
C PRO A 840 -6.11 13.27 33.34
N SER A 841 -5.36 14.30 32.95
CA SER A 841 -3.88 14.30 32.97
C SER A 841 -3.28 14.03 34.36
N GLU A 842 -4.03 14.38 35.41
CA GLU A 842 -3.63 14.17 36.81
C GLU A 842 -3.60 12.67 37.16
N ASN A 843 -4.64 11.93 36.79
CA ASN A 843 -4.75 10.49 37.05
C ASN A 843 -3.81 9.67 36.15
N LEU A 844 -3.58 10.11 34.92
CA LEU A 844 -2.59 9.52 34.01
C LEU A 844 -1.19 9.51 34.65
N LEU A 845 -0.76 10.63 35.23
CA LEU A 845 0.58 10.77 35.80
C LEU A 845 0.74 10.14 37.18
N MET A 846 -0.34 10.03 37.96
CA MET A 846 -0.27 9.48 39.33
C MET A 846 -0.52 7.97 39.39
N GLU A 847 -1.48 7.45 38.64
CA GLU A 847 -1.96 6.05 38.81
C GLU A 847 -1.52 5.09 37.70
N ILE A 848 -1.14 5.59 36.52
CA ILE A 848 -0.86 4.78 35.30
C ILE A 848 0.52 5.16 34.70
N SER A 849 1.43 5.73 35.50
CA SER A 849 2.71 6.25 35.01
C SER A 849 3.66 5.17 34.47
N ASP A 850 3.69 4.01 35.09
CA ASP A 850 4.51 2.86 34.65
C ASP A 850 3.98 2.29 33.33
N ASP A 851 2.67 2.03 33.24
CA ASP A 851 2.02 1.54 32.01
C ASP A 851 2.16 2.55 30.86
N LEU A 852 2.14 3.84 31.16
CA LEU A 852 2.41 4.92 30.19
C LEU A 852 3.83 4.86 29.66
N LEU A 853 4.84 4.68 30.53
CA LEU A 853 6.24 4.59 30.11
C LEU A 853 6.48 3.34 29.25
N GLU A 854 5.87 2.21 29.61
CA GLU A 854 5.94 0.97 28.84
C GLU A 854 5.23 1.07 27.49
N ASN A 855 4.02 1.64 27.44
CA ASN A 855 3.31 1.89 26.18
C ASN A 855 4.03 2.92 25.31
N ARG A 856 4.69 3.92 25.91
CA ARG A 856 5.55 4.86 25.17
C ARG A 856 6.73 4.15 24.56
N ALA A 857 7.42 3.28 25.29
CA ALA A 857 8.54 2.51 24.77
C ALA A 857 8.08 1.60 23.60
N TRP A 858 6.90 0.99 23.73
CA TRP A 858 6.29 0.20 22.65
C TRP A 858 5.91 1.04 21.42
N LEU A 859 5.27 2.19 21.59
CA LEU A 859 4.88 3.10 20.50
C LEU A 859 6.11 3.78 19.85
N ALA A 860 7.09 4.18 20.66
CA ALA A 860 8.36 4.75 20.22
C ALA A 860 9.26 3.70 19.53
N GLY A 861 9.09 2.42 19.85
CA GLY A 861 9.74 1.28 19.19
C GLY A 861 9.41 1.14 17.69
N ARG A 862 8.53 1.98 17.13
CA ARG A 862 8.39 2.14 15.68
C ARG A 862 9.48 3.01 15.03
N GLN A 863 10.36 3.65 15.80
CA GLN A 863 11.68 4.00 15.29
C GLN A 863 12.53 2.72 15.20
N THR A 864 12.53 2.16 13.97
CA THR A 864 13.43 1.13 13.44
C THR A 864 13.45 -0.22 14.17
N ILE A 865 12.36 -0.99 14.10
CA ILE A 865 12.43 -2.45 14.29
C ILE A 865 13.33 -3.01 13.18
N ARG A 866 14.45 -3.62 13.56
CA ARG A 866 15.35 -4.29 12.61
C ARG A 866 14.78 -5.68 12.26
N PRO A 867 15.04 -6.20 11.05
CA PRO A 867 14.40 -7.42 10.56
C PRO A 867 14.56 -8.66 11.44
N LEU A 868 15.65 -8.76 12.20
CA LEU A 868 15.97 -9.89 13.05
C LEU A 868 16.00 -9.53 14.54
N ASP A 869 15.38 -8.42 14.94
CA ASP A 869 15.20 -8.11 16.36
C ASP A 869 14.46 -9.28 17.05
N GLY A 870 15.01 -9.76 18.17
CA GLY A 870 14.50 -10.90 18.91
C GLY A 870 14.99 -12.27 18.44
N VAL A 871 15.80 -12.36 17.38
CA VAL A 871 16.41 -13.62 16.91
C VAL A 871 17.78 -13.82 17.57
N ARG A 872 17.96 -14.96 18.25
CA ARG A 872 19.24 -15.37 18.87
C ARG A 872 20.03 -16.34 18.01
N VAL A 873 21.28 -16.00 17.73
CA VAL A 873 22.22 -16.78 16.92
C VAL A 873 23.38 -17.23 17.79
N LEU A 874 23.57 -18.53 17.94
CA LEU A 874 24.75 -19.13 18.57
C LEU A 874 25.81 -19.40 17.50
N ASP A 875 26.88 -18.62 17.51
CA ASP A 875 27.97 -18.65 16.54
C ASP A 875 29.14 -19.50 17.08
N LEU A 876 29.21 -20.76 16.64
CA LEU A 876 30.33 -21.67 16.90
C LEU A 876 31.39 -21.62 15.78
N THR A 877 31.32 -20.62 14.90
CA THR A 877 32.11 -20.60 13.66
C THR A 877 33.48 -19.95 13.82
N ARG A 878 34.40 -20.33 12.93
CA ARG A 878 35.76 -19.81 12.83
C ARG A 878 36.10 -19.35 11.40
N VAL A 879 37.19 -18.62 11.25
CA VAL A 879 37.78 -18.23 9.96
C VAL A 879 36.96 -17.17 9.23
N LEU A 880 36.17 -17.52 8.19
CA LEU A 880 35.57 -16.51 7.31
C LEU A 880 34.11 -16.78 6.94
N ALA A 881 33.78 -17.92 6.30
CA ALA A 881 32.43 -18.14 5.77
C ALA A 881 31.31 -18.03 6.83
N GLY A 882 31.50 -18.71 7.96
CA GLY A 882 30.58 -18.67 9.10
C GLY A 882 30.53 -17.32 9.81
N PRO A 883 31.68 -16.72 10.18
CA PRO A 883 31.70 -15.38 10.77
C PRO A 883 31.06 -14.32 9.87
N PHE A 884 31.27 -14.39 8.56
CA PHE A 884 30.67 -13.49 7.59
C PHE A 884 29.13 -13.63 7.54
N ALA A 885 28.62 -14.88 7.53
CA ALA A 885 27.18 -15.13 7.58
C ALA A 885 26.54 -14.58 8.86
N THR A 886 27.13 -14.86 10.02
CA THR A 886 26.61 -14.42 11.32
C THR A 886 26.75 -12.91 11.54
N MET A 887 27.81 -12.28 11.00
CA MET A 887 27.93 -10.82 10.98
C MET A 887 26.80 -10.16 10.20
N ILE A 888 26.43 -10.69 9.02
CA ILE A 888 25.31 -10.15 8.24
C ILE A 888 23.99 -10.32 9.02
N LEU A 889 23.78 -11.45 9.71
CA LEU A 889 22.61 -11.61 10.58
C LEU A 889 22.60 -10.58 11.72
N GLY A 890 23.77 -10.29 12.32
CA GLY A 890 23.94 -9.21 13.31
C GLY A 890 23.65 -7.82 12.74
N ASP A 891 24.12 -7.52 11.53
CA ASP A 891 23.82 -6.26 10.81
C ASP A 891 22.29 -6.07 10.61
N LEU A 892 21.53 -7.16 10.52
CA LEU A 892 20.06 -7.18 10.41
C LEU A 892 19.32 -7.17 11.77
N GLY A 893 20.05 -7.09 12.89
CA GLY A 893 19.48 -6.96 14.25
C GLY A 893 19.50 -8.24 15.11
N ALA A 894 20.07 -9.35 14.61
CA ALA A 894 20.14 -10.58 15.39
C ALA A 894 21.11 -10.48 16.58
N GLU A 895 20.78 -11.18 17.66
CA GLU A 895 21.59 -11.33 18.87
C GLU A 895 22.60 -12.49 18.67
N VAL A 896 23.83 -12.19 18.26
CA VAL A 896 24.87 -13.20 17.90
C VAL A 896 25.86 -13.53 19.03
N THR A 897 25.65 -14.61 19.78
CA THR A 897 26.63 -15.07 20.77
C THR A 897 27.75 -15.89 20.12
N LYS A 898 28.98 -15.34 20.03
CA LYS A 898 30.14 -16.06 19.50
C LYS A 898 30.83 -16.87 20.60
N VAL A 899 30.99 -18.17 20.35
CA VAL A 899 31.68 -19.10 21.25
C VAL A 899 33.09 -19.34 20.76
N GLU A 900 34.06 -19.01 21.59
CA GLU A 900 35.47 -19.01 21.26
C GLU A 900 36.27 -19.92 22.19
N ARG A 901 37.47 -20.33 21.75
CA ARG A 901 38.37 -21.12 22.59
C ARG A 901 39.03 -20.22 23.65
N PRO A 902 39.06 -20.63 24.94
CA PRO A 902 39.83 -19.94 25.96
C PRO A 902 41.27 -19.66 25.54
N GLY A 903 41.71 -18.41 25.73
CA GLY A 903 43.06 -17.92 25.43
C GLY A 903 43.40 -17.71 23.95
N LEU A 904 42.93 -18.57 23.05
CA LEU A 904 43.31 -18.57 21.63
C LEU A 904 42.26 -17.91 20.72
N GLY A 905 40.98 -18.05 21.04
CA GLY A 905 39.89 -17.54 20.23
C GLY A 905 39.75 -18.17 18.84
N ASP A 906 39.15 -17.40 17.93
CA ASP A 906 39.16 -17.63 16.48
C ASP A 906 40.58 -17.53 15.90
N ASP A 907 40.92 -18.36 14.90
CA ASP A 907 42.27 -18.39 14.31
C ASP A 907 42.64 -17.05 13.68
N THR A 908 41.64 -16.34 13.12
CA THR A 908 41.84 -15.08 12.41
C THR A 908 42.33 -13.93 13.29
N ARG A 909 42.18 -14.03 14.61
CA ARG A 909 42.75 -13.05 15.55
C ARG A 909 44.27 -12.94 15.43
N THR A 910 44.92 -14.05 15.07
CA THR A 910 46.39 -14.13 14.92
C THR A 910 46.88 -13.94 13.48
N TRP A 911 45.99 -13.84 12.50
CA TRP A 911 46.35 -13.76 11.08
C TRP A 911 46.66 -12.33 10.68
N GLY A 912 47.92 -11.91 10.87
CA GLY A 912 48.46 -10.64 10.38
C GLY A 912 49.93 -10.78 9.96
N PRO A 913 50.59 -9.69 9.53
CA PRO A 913 50.09 -8.30 9.47
C PRO A 913 49.04 -8.06 8.36
N PRO A 914 48.25 -6.96 8.43
CA PRO A 914 48.34 -5.88 9.42
C PRO A 914 47.53 -6.13 10.70
N PHE A 915 48.05 -5.60 11.80
CA PHE A 915 47.38 -5.55 13.11
C PHE A 915 46.98 -4.11 13.44
N VAL A 916 45.85 -3.94 14.14
CA VAL A 916 45.41 -2.65 14.71
C VAL A 916 45.33 -2.82 16.22
N GLY A 917 46.31 -2.26 16.94
CA GLY A 917 46.56 -2.68 18.33
C GLY A 917 47.02 -4.14 18.35
N GLU A 918 46.38 -4.96 19.20
CA GLU A 918 46.66 -6.40 19.31
C GLU A 918 45.77 -7.29 18.41
N GLU A 919 44.76 -6.70 17.76
CA GLU A 919 43.80 -7.44 16.95
C GLU A 919 44.19 -7.43 15.46
N SER A 920 44.02 -8.57 14.78
CA SER A 920 44.18 -8.65 13.33
C SER A 920 43.06 -7.89 12.61
N ALA A 921 43.43 -7.13 11.57
CA ALA A 921 42.46 -6.51 10.67
C ALA A 921 41.51 -7.54 10.01
N TYR A 922 41.97 -8.79 9.86
CA TYR A 922 41.16 -9.88 9.34
C TYR A 922 40.00 -10.20 10.29
N PHE A 923 40.28 -10.42 11.57
CA PHE A 923 39.24 -10.68 12.57
C PHE A 923 38.25 -9.52 12.66
N LEU A 924 38.78 -8.29 12.68
CA LEU A 924 37.97 -7.09 12.80
C LEU A 924 36.97 -6.91 11.64
N SER A 925 37.34 -7.38 10.44
CA SER A 925 36.53 -7.19 9.22
C SER A 925 35.23 -8.00 9.18
N VAL A 926 35.12 -9.10 9.94
CA VAL A 926 34.01 -10.07 9.81
C VAL A 926 33.33 -10.44 11.14
N ASN A 927 33.59 -9.70 12.21
CA ASN A 927 33.03 -9.98 13.54
C ASN A 927 32.40 -8.76 14.23
N ARG A 928 32.07 -7.70 13.49
CA ARG A 928 31.32 -6.55 14.04
C ARG A 928 29.88 -6.95 14.41
N ASN A 929 29.19 -6.03 15.10
CA ASN A 929 27.86 -6.26 15.64
C ASN A 929 27.79 -7.43 16.63
N LYS A 930 28.90 -7.59 17.37
CA LYS A 930 29.10 -8.51 18.48
C LYS A 930 29.51 -7.72 19.74
N LYS A 931 28.53 -6.98 20.30
CA LYS A 931 28.52 -5.87 21.28
C LYS A 931 29.51 -5.89 22.46
N ALA A 932 29.83 -4.68 22.95
CA ALA A 932 30.11 -4.24 24.34
C ALA A 932 29.14 -3.05 24.74
N MET A 933 28.75 -2.90 26.02
CA MET A 933 27.74 -1.97 26.65
C MET A 933 27.93 -0.43 26.47
N GLU A 934 26.96 0.51 26.64
CA GLU A 934 26.08 0.88 27.81
C GLU A 934 24.75 1.69 27.43
N PRO A 935 23.80 2.05 28.38
CA PRO A 935 22.31 1.95 28.22
C PRO A 935 21.53 3.33 28.31
N PRO A 936 20.15 3.49 28.38
CA PRO A 936 19.13 2.66 29.07
C PRO A 936 17.92 2.14 28.25
N SER A 937 17.39 1.01 28.78
CA SER A 937 16.06 0.39 28.56
C SER A 937 15.83 -0.41 27.25
N GLN A 938 15.79 -1.75 27.41
CA GLN A 938 15.45 -2.82 26.45
C GLN A 938 16.52 -3.26 25.42
N LEU A 939 17.47 -4.04 25.97
CA LEU A 939 17.89 -5.39 25.55
C LEU A 939 18.21 -5.65 24.05
N PHE A 940 19.41 -5.25 23.64
CA PHE A 940 20.14 -5.94 22.56
C PHE A 940 21.58 -6.19 23.05
N LEU A 941 21.90 -7.45 23.31
CA LEU A 941 23.15 -7.90 23.93
C LEU A 941 23.83 -8.91 22.99
N THR A 942 24.91 -8.55 22.32
CA THR A 942 25.64 -9.51 21.47
C THR A 942 26.99 -9.83 22.12
N LEU A 943 27.32 -11.10 22.33
CA LEU A 943 28.22 -11.51 23.41
C LEU A 943 29.33 -12.45 22.89
N SER A 944 30.57 -12.29 23.35
CA SER A 944 31.67 -13.26 23.11
C SER A 944 31.94 -14.02 24.40
N ILE A 945 31.85 -15.35 24.32
CA ILE A 945 32.13 -16.25 25.43
C ILE A 945 33.30 -17.14 25.09
N ALA A 946 34.22 -17.30 26.04
CA ALA A 946 35.32 -18.24 25.89
C ALA A 946 34.97 -19.53 26.64
N VAL A 947 34.74 -20.63 25.90
CA VAL A 947 34.28 -21.91 26.45
C VAL A 947 35.13 -23.06 25.92
N ASN A 948 35.63 -23.90 26.84
CA ASN A 948 36.34 -25.12 26.47
C ASN A 948 35.34 -26.25 26.17
N LEU A 949 35.04 -26.47 24.89
CA LEU A 949 34.11 -27.51 24.45
C LEU A 949 34.58 -28.95 24.72
N LYS A 950 35.87 -29.16 25.03
CA LYS A 950 36.39 -30.49 25.40
C LYS A 950 36.03 -30.87 26.84
N ASP A 951 35.74 -29.89 27.69
CA ASP A 951 35.22 -30.14 29.03
C ASP A 951 33.72 -30.47 28.90
N PRO A 952 33.24 -31.60 29.47
CA PRO A 952 31.81 -31.92 29.49
C PRO A 952 30.94 -30.79 30.06
N LYS A 953 31.45 -29.99 31.01
CA LYS A 953 30.75 -28.80 31.53
C LYS A 953 30.59 -27.71 30.47
N GLY A 954 31.61 -27.51 29.63
CA GLY A 954 31.59 -26.56 28.52
C GLY A 954 30.63 -27.00 27.40
N ALA A 955 30.62 -28.28 27.04
CA ALA A 955 29.65 -28.82 26.09
C ALA A 955 28.20 -28.71 26.63
N LYS A 956 27.99 -28.97 27.93
CA LYS A 956 26.69 -28.78 28.58
C LYS A 956 26.21 -27.33 28.49
N LEU A 957 27.08 -26.36 28.76
CA LEU A 957 26.79 -24.93 28.67
C LEU A 957 26.36 -24.53 27.26
N VAL A 958 27.07 -24.98 26.22
CA VAL A 958 26.66 -24.70 24.82
C VAL A 958 25.32 -25.35 24.47
N LYS A 959 25.04 -26.55 24.99
CA LYS A 959 23.73 -27.20 24.82
C LYS A 959 22.59 -26.39 25.46
N GLU A 960 22.84 -25.80 26.63
CA GLU A 960 21.86 -24.92 27.30
C GLU A 960 21.65 -23.61 26.52
N LEU A 961 22.70 -23.01 25.98
CA LEU A 961 22.59 -21.85 25.09
C LEU A 961 21.83 -22.18 23.80
N ALA A 962 22.11 -23.33 23.18
CA ALA A 962 21.41 -23.77 21.98
C ALA A 962 19.90 -23.94 22.22
N ARG A 963 19.49 -24.35 23.43
CA ARG A 963 18.08 -24.53 23.80
C ARG A 963 17.25 -23.24 23.72
N ILE A 964 17.88 -22.11 24.03
CA ILE A 964 17.25 -20.78 24.06
C ILE A 964 17.59 -19.94 22.83
N SER A 965 18.33 -20.51 21.88
CA SER A 965 18.72 -19.85 20.63
C SER A 965 17.75 -20.22 19.51
N ASP A 966 17.62 -19.33 18.53
CA ASP A 966 16.83 -19.57 17.32
C ASP A 966 17.64 -20.23 16.22
N VAL A 967 18.91 -19.86 16.12
CA VAL A 967 19.85 -20.32 15.10
C VAL A 967 21.14 -20.76 15.78
N LEU A 968 21.73 -21.87 15.34
CA LEU A 968 23.10 -22.25 15.64
C LEU A 968 23.85 -22.38 14.33
N VAL A 969 25.01 -21.71 14.22
CA VAL A 969 25.89 -21.82 13.05
C VAL A 969 27.22 -22.41 13.47
N GLU A 970 27.70 -23.42 12.75
CA GLU A 970 28.96 -24.10 13.04
C GLU A 970 29.69 -24.49 11.76
N ASN A 971 31.02 -24.62 11.84
CA ASN A 971 31.85 -25.03 10.70
C ASN A 971 32.92 -26.07 11.06
N TYR A 972 32.57 -27.04 11.91
CA TYR A 972 33.42 -28.17 12.24
C TYR A 972 33.36 -29.25 11.15
N LEU A 973 34.31 -30.18 11.18
CA LEU A 973 34.22 -31.39 10.36
C LEU A 973 32.96 -32.19 10.74
N PRO A 974 32.24 -32.77 9.76
CA PRO A 974 31.10 -33.64 10.03
C PRO A 974 31.42 -34.72 11.07
N GLY A 975 30.53 -34.91 12.03
CA GLY A 975 30.70 -35.86 13.14
C GLY A 975 31.34 -35.25 14.40
N LYS A 976 32.09 -34.14 14.29
CA LYS A 976 32.91 -33.69 15.43
C LYS A 976 32.11 -33.15 16.61
N LEU A 977 31.03 -32.42 16.33
CA LEU A 977 30.12 -31.94 17.37
C LEU A 977 29.17 -33.05 17.87
N ASP A 978 28.93 -34.10 17.07
CA ASP A 978 28.16 -35.26 17.52
C ASP A 978 28.86 -35.98 18.67
N GLU A 979 30.19 -36.11 18.61
CA GLU A 979 31.02 -36.67 19.70
C GLU A 979 30.87 -35.91 21.04
N MET A 980 30.51 -34.62 20.98
CA MET A 980 30.33 -33.75 22.13
C MET A 980 28.86 -33.61 22.55
N GLY A 981 27.92 -34.30 21.87
CA GLY A 981 26.48 -34.17 22.11
C GLY A 981 25.88 -32.84 21.65
N LEU A 982 26.58 -32.14 20.76
CA LEU A 982 26.21 -30.83 20.20
C LEU A 982 25.78 -30.90 18.73
N GLY A 983 25.69 -32.10 18.16
CA GLY A 983 25.19 -32.31 16.80
C GLY A 983 23.69 -32.05 16.65
N TYR A 984 23.25 -31.89 15.40
CA TYR A 984 21.86 -31.55 15.10
C TYR A 984 20.85 -32.56 15.67
N LYS A 985 21.13 -33.86 15.60
CA LYS A 985 20.20 -34.90 16.10
C LYS A 985 19.94 -34.72 17.59
N GLN A 986 20.98 -34.49 18.38
CA GLN A 986 20.90 -34.32 19.83
C GLN A 986 20.31 -32.96 20.22
N LEU A 987 20.57 -31.89 19.45
CA LEU A 987 20.05 -30.56 19.76
C LEU A 987 18.59 -30.39 19.33
N SER A 988 18.17 -30.99 18.21
CA SER A 988 16.78 -30.93 17.75
C SER A 988 15.80 -31.60 18.73
N GLU A 989 16.26 -32.57 19.53
CA GLU A 989 15.47 -33.18 20.61
C GLU A 989 15.17 -32.20 21.76
N VAL A 990 16.13 -31.33 22.10
CA VAL A 990 15.97 -30.36 23.20
C VAL A 990 15.51 -28.98 22.74
N ALA A 991 15.64 -28.69 21.44
CA ALA A 991 15.32 -27.43 20.80
C ALA A 991 14.71 -27.68 19.40
N PRO A 992 13.47 -28.19 19.30
CA PRO A 992 12.85 -28.55 18.03
C PRO A 992 12.62 -27.36 17.09
N GLN A 993 12.67 -26.13 17.62
CA GLN A 993 12.57 -24.87 16.89
C GLN A 993 13.92 -24.38 16.30
N LEU A 994 15.04 -25.03 16.63
CA LEU A 994 16.38 -24.58 16.31
C LEU A 994 16.68 -24.75 14.81
N ILE A 995 17.14 -23.67 14.18
CA ILE A 995 17.73 -23.73 12.84
C ILE A 995 19.22 -24.02 13.02
N TYR A 996 19.65 -25.21 12.63
CA TYR A 996 21.03 -25.63 12.76
C TYR A 996 21.71 -25.51 11.39
N CYS A 997 22.71 -24.66 11.25
CA CYS A 997 23.43 -24.45 10.01
C CYS A 997 24.87 -24.95 10.12
N SER A 998 25.18 -25.97 9.33
CA SER A 998 26.52 -26.51 9.18
C SER A 998 27.18 -25.93 7.93
N ILE A 999 28.39 -25.39 8.08
CA ILE A 999 29.23 -24.92 6.96
C ILE A 999 30.46 -25.82 6.84
N THR A 1000 30.55 -26.63 5.80
CA THR A 1000 31.64 -27.61 5.63
C THR A 1000 32.39 -27.45 4.31
N GLY A 1001 33.50 -28.16 4.12
CA GLY A 1001 34.24 -28.13 2.86
C GLY A 1001 33.48 -28.78 1.70
N TYR A 1002 32.90 -29.97 1.94
CA TYR A 1002 32.40 -30.88 0.90
C TYR A 1002 30.99 -31.43 1.17
N GLY A 1003 30.31 -30.97 2.22
CA GLY A 1003 28.99 -31.45 2.65
C GLY A 1003 29.05 -32.41 3.84
N GLN A 1004 27.88 -32.63 4.47
CA GLN A 1004 27.74 -33.56 5.61
C GLN A 1004 27.86 -35.04 5.22
N THR A 1005 27.67 -35.35 3.94
CA THR A 1005 27.67 -36.72 3.42
C THR A 1005 28.53 -36.85 2.16
N GLY A 1006 28.71 -38.09 1.68
CA GLY A 1006 29.48 -38.37 0.47
C GLY A 1006 30.96 -38.70 0.72
N PRO A 1007 31.70 -39.06 -0.34
CA PRO A 1007 33.04 -39.65 -0.22
C PRO A 1007 34.11 -38.70 0.32
N GLN A 1008 33.84 -37.39 0.32
CA GLN A 1008 34.78 -36.35 0.76
C GLN A 1008 34.33 -35.61 2.02
N SER A 1009 33.24 -36.04 2.67
CA SER A 1009 32.63 -35.32 3.81
C SER A 1009 33.62 -35.06 4.96
N HIS A 1010 34.52 -36.01 5.25
CA HIS A 1010 35.50 -35.88 6.32
C HIS A 1010 36.79 -35.12 5.93
N LYS A 1011 36.88 -34.58 4.71
CA LYS A 1011 38.04 -33.78 4.30
C LYS A 1011 37.92 -32.35 4.82
N PRO A 1012 39.00 -31.76 5.36
CA PRO A 1012 39.02 -30.34 5.69
C PRO A 1012 38.90 -29.50 4.42
N GLY A 1013 38.19 -28.37 4.51
CA GLY A 1013 38.02 -27.43 3.42
C GLY A 1013 38.47 -26.03 3.81
N TYR A 1014 39.26 -25.40 2.95
CA TYR A 1014 39.50 -23.96 2.94
C TYR A 1014 39.17 -23.42 1.55
N ASP A 1015 38.84 -22.12 1.48
CA ASP A 1015 38.54 -21.38 0.26
C ASP A 1015 39.41 -21.78 -0.95
N SER A 1016 40.74 -21.74 -0.83
CA SER A 1016 41.62 -22.00 -1.97
C SER A 1016 41.54 -23.44 -2.46
N ILE A 1017 41.36 -24.41 -1.57
CA ILE A 1017 41.22 -25.82 -1.95
C ILE A 1017 39.86 -26.04 -2.63
N ALA A 1018 38.79 -25.47 -2.08
CA ALA A 1018 37.45 -25.56 -2.67
C ALA A 1018 37.38 -24.87 -4.03
N SER A 1019 37.97 -23.68 -4.16
CA SER A 1019 38.07 -22.90 -5.41
C SER A 1019 38.86 -23.63 -6.50
N ALA A 1020 39.93 -24.34 -6.12
CA ALA A 1020 40.67 -25.21 -7.04
C ALA A 1020 39.82 -26.41 -7.47
N ALA A 1021 39.27 -27.14 -6.49
CA ALA A 1021 38.50 -28.37 -6.73
C ALA A 1021 37.20 -28.12 -7.53
N SER A 1022 36.61 -26.94 -7.40
CA SER A 1022 35.39 -26.55 -8.11
C SER A 1022 35.65 -25.98 -9.51
N GLY A 1023 36.92 -25.83 -9.94
CA GLY A 1023 37.27 -25.27 -11.25
C GLY A 1023 37.31 -23.74 -11.34
N MET A 1024 37.09 -22.98 -10.25
CA MET A 1024 37.15 -21.51 -10.30
C MET A 1024 38.57 -20.99 -10.58
N MET A 1025 39.60 -21.61 -9.99
CA MET A 1025 40.99 -21.25 -10.30
C MET A 1025 41.36 -21.57 -11.75
N HIS A 1026 40.79 -22.63 -12.34
CA HIS A 1026 41.08 -23.03 -13.72
C HIS A 1026 40.68 -21.94 -14.72
N ILE A 1027 39.57 -21.25 -14.47
CA ILE A 1027 39.01 -20.21 -15.36
C ILE A 1027 39.49 -18.79 -14.99
N THR A 1028 40.24 -18.63 -13.91
CA THR A 1028 40.72 -17.33 -13.43
C THR A 1028 42.19 -17.13 -13.80
N GLY A 1029 42.50 -15.98 -14.42
CA GLY A 1029 43.87 -15.57 -14.77
C GLY A 1029 44.03 -15.12 -16.21
N PRO A 1030 45.25 -14.74 -16.64
CA PRO A 1030 45.55 -14.45 -18.03
C PRO A 1030 45.27 -15.66 -18.93
N GLU A 1031 44.88 -15.43 -20.18
CA GLU A 1031 44.48 -16.48 -21.13
C GLU A 1031 45.57 -17.57 -21.29
N ASP A 1032 46.81 -17.16 -21.54
CA ASP A 1032 47.98 -18.06 -21.66
C ASP A 1032 48.79 -18.17 -20.36
N GLY A 1033 48.22 -17.74 -19.22
CA GLY A 1033 48.89 -17.76 -17.91
C GLY A 1033 48.61 -19.02 -17.09
N GLU A 1034 49.34 -19.17 -15.99
CA GLU A 1034 49.04 -20.17 -14.95
C GLU A 1034 47.69 -19.87 -14.25
N PRO A 1035 47.00 -20.88 -13.71
CA PRO A 1035 45.82 -20.68 -12.86
C PRO A 1035 46.13 -19.76 -11.68
N VAL A 1036 45.26 -18.77 -11.41
CA VAL A 1036 45.44 -17.85 -10.29
C VAL A 1036 44.24 -17.85 -9.34
N ARG A 1037 44.51 -17.59 -8.07
CA ARG A 1037 43.47 -17.37 -7.05
C ARG A 1037 42.93 -15.93 -7.17
N PRO A 1038 41.61 -15.71 -7.08
CA PRO A 1038 41.05 -14.38 -6.86
C PRO A 1038 41.65 -13.69 -5.62
N GLY A 1039 41.78 -12.37 -5.64
CA GLY A 1039 42.46 -11.59 -4.59
C GLY A 1039 41.78 -11.58 -3.20
N VAL A 1040 40.61 -12.19 -3.08
CA VAL A 1040 39.86 -12.39 -1.83
C VAL A 1040 39.33 -13.82 -1.79
N ALA A 1041 39.04 -14.33 -0.60
CA ALA A 1041 38.43 -15.65 -0.40
C ALA A 1041 36.96 -15.69 -0.87
N MET A 1042 36.77 -15.66 -2.19
CA MET A 1042 35.46 -15.58 -2.83
C MET A 1042 34.57 -16.78 -2.52
N THR A 1043 35.14 -17.97 -2.34
CA THR A 1043 34.37 -19.18 -2.01
C THR A 1043 33.81 -19.07 -0.60
N ASP A 1044 34.61 -18.64 0.37
CA ASP A 1044 34.14 -18.43 1.74
C ASP A 1044 33.04 -17.34 1.80
N LEU A 1045 33.23 -16.22 1.10
CA LEU A 1045 32.23 -15.14 1.05
C LEU A 1045 30.92 -15.60 0.40
N ALA A 1046 30.99 -16.33 -0.72
CA ALA A 1046 29.82 -16.87 -1.40
C ALA A 1046 29.08 -17.88 -0.52
N THR A 1047 29.80 -18.81 0.13
CA THR A 1047 29.19 -19.76 1.06
C THR A 1047 28.56 -19.05 2.26
N GLY A 1048 29.18 -17.99 2.79
CA GLY A 1048 28.58 -17.18 3.85
C GLY A 1048 27.25 -16.54 3.42
N LEU A 1049 27.16 -16.03 2.20
CA LEU A 1049 25.90 -15.48 1.63
C LEU A 1049 24.83 -16.57 1.44
N TYR A 1050 25.21 -17.75 0.93
CA TYR A 1050 24.29 -18.89 0.82
C TYR A 1050 23.79 -19.36 2.20
N ALA A 1051 24.68 -19.44 3.19
CA ALA A 1051 24.33 -19.83 4.55
C ALA A 1051 23.37 -18.82 5.20
N GLN A 1052 23.68 -17.52 5.09
CA GLN A 1052 22.80 -16.46 5.58
C GLN A 1052 21.41 -16.52 4.92
N GLY A 1053 21.33 -16.67 3.59
CA GLY A 1053 20.07 -16.80 2.88
C GLY A 1053 19.27 -18.05 3.28
N ALA A 1054 19.96 -19.18 3.49
CA ALA A 1054 19.33 -20.41 3.95
C ALA A 1054 18.79 -20.30 5.39
N VAL A 1055 19.52 -19.63 6.29
CA VAL A 1055 19.05 -19.34 7.65
C VAL A 1055 17.79 -18.48 7.63
N MET A 1056 17.76 -17.42 6.80
CA MET A 1056 16.57 -16.59 6.63
C MET A 1056 15.37 -17.40 6.11
N ALA A 1057 15.59 -18.29 5.15
CA ALA A 1057 14.55 -19.19 4.65
C ALA A 1057 14.05 -20.15 5.74
N GLY A 1058 14.96 -20.69 6.56
CA GLY A 1058 14.62 -21.52 7.73
C GLY A 1058 13.78 -20.78 8.75
N LEU A 1059 14.10 -19.50 9.05
CA LEU A 1059 13.32 -18.67 9.98
C LEU A 1059 11.90 -18.44 9.46
N LEU A 1060 11.74 -18.17 8.16
CA LEU A 1060 10.43 -18.01 7.52
C LEU A 1060 9.63 -19.33 7.49
N GLN A 1061 10.29 -20.47 7.28
CA GLN A 1061 9.64 -21.78 7.34
C GLN A 1061 9.14 -22.07 8.76
N ARG A 1062 9.99 -21.83 9.76
CA ARG A 1062 9.67 -22.05 11.18
C ARG A 1062 8.44 -21.25 11.62
N GLN A 1063 8.24 -20.03 11.11
CA GLN A 1063 7.02 -19.26 11.40
C GLN A 1063 5.74 -19.97 10.95
N LYS A 1064 5.81 -20.81 9.91
CA LYS A 1064 4.66 -21.56 9.39
C LYS A 1064 4.49 -22.92 10.06
N THR A 1065 5.59 -23.58 10.42
CA THR A 1065 5.60 -24.97 10.89
C THR A 1065 5.79 -25.10 12.41
N GLY A 1066 6.26 -24.04 13.08
CA GLY A 1066 6.74 -24.08 14.46
C GLY A 1066 8.03 -24.87 14.67
N ARG A 1067 8.66 -25.40 13.61
CA ARG A 1067 9.83 -26.31 13.69
C ARG A 1067 11.03 -25.76 12.94
N GLY A 1068 12.21 -26.01 13.50
CA GLY A 1068 13.51 -25.69 12.90
C GLY A 1068 13.92 -26.70 11.82
N VAL A 1069 15.13 -26.53 11.30
CA VAL A 1069 15.68 -27.34 10.19
C VAL A 1069 17.20 -27.42 10.25
N HIS A 1070 17.77 -28.53 9.78
CA HIS A 1070 19.22 -28.66 9.53
C HIS A 1070 19.55 -28.18 8.12
N ILE A 1071 20.45 -27.21 8.04
CA ILE A 1071 20.97 -26.64 6.80
C ILE A 1071 22.39 -27.19 6.61
N ASP A 1072 22.61 -27.93 5.53
CA ASP A 1072 23.95 -28.32 5.04
C ASP A 1072 24.38 -27.35 3.94
N CYS A 1073 25.33 -26.47 4.27
CA CYS A 1073 25.96 -25.56 3.33
C CYS A 1073 27.45 -25.93 3.19
N ASN A 1074 27.99 -25.97 1.98
CA ASN A 1074 29.38 -26.35 1.80
C ASN A 1074 30.11 -25.59 0.69
N LEU A 1075 31.42 -25.43 0.87
CA LEU A 1075 32.29 -24.62 0.01
C LEU A 1075 32.26 -25.11 -1.45
N LEU A 1076 32.38 -26.43 -1.68
CA LEU A 1076 32.38 -27.00 -3.02
C LEU A 1076 31.07 -26.68 -3.77
N SER A 1077 29.92 -26.99 -3.16
CA SER A 1077 28.61 -26.79 -3.78
C SER A 1077 28.32 -25.30 -4.03
N SER A 1078 28.64 -24.43 -3.07
CA SER A 1078 28.49 -22.98 -3.27
C SER A 1078 29.32 -22.49 -4.45
N GLN A 1079 30.59 -22.92 -4.54
CA GLN A 1079 31.48 -22.46 -5.60
C GLN A 1079 31.11 -23.01 -6.98
N VAL A 1080 30.69 -24.28 -7.06
CA VAL A 1080 30.17 -24.87 -8.31
C VAL A 1080 28.92 -24.13 -8.77
N ALA A 1081 28.01 -23.78 -7.86
CA ALA A 1081 26.83 -22.97 -8.20
C ALA A 1081 27.22 -21.58 -8.75
N CYS A 1082 28.27 -20.96 -8.21
CA CYS A 1082 28.78 -19.66 -8.67
C CYS A 1082 29.39 -19.69 -10.09
N LEU A 1083 29.74 -20.86 -10.65
CA LEU A 1083 30.16 -20.95 -12.06
C LEU A 1083 29.03 -20.59 -13.03
N SER A 1084 27.77 -20.76 -12.62
CA SER A 1084 26.58 -20.28 -13.32
C SER A 1084 26.61 -20.63 -14.82
N HIS A 1085 26.65 -19.63 -15.70
CA HIS A 1085 26.65 -19.79 -17.15
C HIS A 1085 27.87 -20.52 -17.72
N ILE A 1086 29.04 -20.47 -17.07
CA ILE A 1086 30.23 -21.20 -17.51
C ILE A 1086 30.02 -22.71 -17.34
N ALA A 1087 29.49 -23.12 -16.18
CA ALA A 1087 29.10 -24.51 -15.96
C ALA A 1087 28.00 -24.93 -16.95
N ALA A 1088 27.02 -24.06 -17.23
CA ALA A 1088 25.97 -24.35 -18.19
C ALA A 1088 26.50 -24.54 -19.63
N ASN A 1089 27.53 -23.79 -20.05
CA ASN A 1089 28.18 -23.97 -21.35
C ASN A 1089 28.79 -25.37 -21.48
N TYR A 1090 29.48 -25.85 -20.45
CA TYR A 1090 30.03 -27.21 -20.45
C TYR A 1090 28.93 -28.27 -20.39
N LEU A 1091 27.99 -28.15 -19.45
CA LEU A 1091 26.94 -29.15 -19.21
C LEU A 1091 25.98 -29.32 -20.41
N ASN A 1092 25.68 -28.25 -21.14
CA ASN A 1092 24.72 -28.29 -22.25
C ASN A 1092 25.37 -28.35 -23.63
N ALA A 1093 26.60 -27.84 -23.80
CA ALA A 1093 27.26 -27.74 -25.10
C ALA A 1093 28.64 -28.41 -25.18
N GLY A 1094 29.12 -29.04 -24.10
CA GLY A 1094 30.42 -29.72 -24.04
C GLY A 1094 31.60 -28.78 -24.24
N LYS A 1095 31.40 -27.47 -24.13
CA LYS A 1095 32.43 -26.46 -24.37
C LYS A 1095 33.25 -26.26 -23.10
N GLU A 1096 34.50 -26.70 -23.14
CA GLU A 1096 35.43 -26.51 -22.03
C GLU A 1096 35.73 -25.03 -21.78
N ALA A 1097 35.78 -24.66 -20.51
CA ALA A 1097 36.04 -23.30 -20.09
C ALA A 1097 37.55 -22.99 -20.16
N ARG A 1098 37.88 -21.71 -20.34
CA ARG A 1098 39.29 -21.26 -20.35
C ARG A 1098 39.43 -19.91 -19.64
N ARG A 1099 40.68 -19.53 -19.39
CA ARG A 1099 41.02 -18.22 -18.83
C ARG A 1099 40.86 -17.14 -19.90
N TRP A 1100 40.35 -15.98 -19.50
CA TRP A 1100 40.11 -14.84 -20.39
C TRP A 1100 40.73 -13.53 -19.90
N GLY A 1101 41.53 -13.56 -18.82
CA GLY A 1101 42.02 -12.36 -18.17
C GLY A 1101 40.86 -11.50 -17.67
N THR A 1102 40.73 -10.30 -18.23
CA THR A 1102 39.61 -9.39 -17.92
C THR A 1102 38.47 -9.46 -18.94
N ALA A 1103 38.61 -10.30 -19.99
CA ALA A 1103 37.67 -10.36 -21.08
C ALA A 1103 36.48 -11.29 -20.80
N HIS A 1104 35.33 -10.95 -21.38
CA HIS A 1104 34.17 -11.80 -21.41
C HIS A 1104 34.24 -12.78 -22.59
N GLU A 1105 33.97 -14.06 -22.34
CA GLU A 1105 34.04 -15.12 -23.35
C GLU A 1105 33.13 -14.83 -24.56
N SER A 1106 31.88 -14.46 -24.29
CA SER A 1106 30.82 -14.38 -25.31
C SER A 1106 30.50 -12.97 -25.81
N ILE A 1107 31.16 -11.92 -25.32
CA ILE A 1107 30.79 -10.53 -25.62
C ILE A 1107 32.04 -9.73 -25.94
N VAL A 1108 32.05 -9.02 -27.07
CA VAL A 1108 33.19 -8.22 -27.52
C VAL A 1108 32.73 -6.85 -28.04
N PRO A 1109 33.34 -5.73 -27.58
CA PRO A 1109 34.28 -5.63 -26.46
C PRO A 1109 33.56 -5.71 -25.11
N TYR A 1110 34.06 -6.57 -24.22
CA TYR A 1110 33.77 -6.52 -22.78
C TYR A 1110 35.01 -6.96 -22.04
N GLN A 1111 35.92 -6.01 -21.80
CA GLN A 1111 37.22 -6.28 -21.15
C GLN A 1111 37.90 -5.01 -20.64
N GLY A 1112 38.99 -5.18 -19.91
CA GLY A 1112 39.93 -4.10 -19.56
C GLY A 1112 40.87 -3.77 -20.72
N PHE A 1113 41.00 -2.49 -21.02
CA PHE A 1113 41.94 -1.92 -21.98
C PHE A 1113 42.98 -1.08 -21.26
N ARG A 1114 44.24 -1.19 -21.68
CA ARG A 1114 45.31 -0.33 -21.19
C ARG A 1114 45.15 1.08 -21.77
N THR A 1115 45.26 2.09 -20.92
CA THR A 1115 45.28 3.50 -21.31
C THR A 1115 46.68 4.08 -21.13
N LYS A 1116 46.87 5.37 -21.39
CA LYS A 1116 48.17 6.02 -21.24
C LYS A 1116 48.75 5.94 -19.81
N ASP A 1117 47.87 5.95 -18.80
CA ASP A 1117 48.24 6.06 -17.38
C ASP A 1117 47.63 4.96 -16.48
N GLY A 1118 46.80 4.06 -17.02
CA GLY A 1118 46.11 3.04 -16.23
C GLY A 1118 45.34 2.03 -17.08
N TYR A 1119 44.15 1.68 -16.60
CA TYR A 1119 43.25 0.73 -17.26
C TYR A 1119 41.80 1.18 -17.17
N LEU A 1120 41.06 0.93 -18.25
CA LEU A 1120 39.63 1.21 -18.39
C LEU A 1120 38.92 -0.07 -18.81
N VAL A 1121 37.87 -0.46 -18.07
CA VAL A 1121 36.96 -1.51 -18.51
C VAL A 1121 35.84 -0.89 -19.34
N VAL A 1122 35.59 -1.46 -20.52
CA VAL A 1122 34.48 -1.06 -21.40
C VAL A 1122 33.65 -2.29 -21.72
N ALA A 1123 32.33 -2.19 -21.55
CA ALA A 1123 31.39 -3.26 -21.87
C ALA A 1123 30.36 -2.80 -22.90
N ALA A 1124 30.44 -3.36 -24.10
CA ALA A 1124 29.45 -3.23 -25.16
C ALA A 1124 28.67 -4.54 -25.29
N GLY A 1125 27.64 -4.70 -24.46
CA GLY A 1125 26.79 -5.87 -24.41
C GLY A 1125 25.86 -6.07 -25.61
N ASN A 1126 25.72 -5.06 -26.47
CA ASN A 1126 24.94 -5.12 -27.70
C ASN A 1126 25.54 -4.25 -28.81
N ASP A 1127 25.03 -4.40 -30.03
CA ASP A 1127 25.55 -3.74 -31.23
C ASP A 1127 25.42 -2.21 -31.17
N LEU A 1128 24.37 -1.68 -30.53
CA LEU A 1128 24.19 -0.24 -30.34
C LEU A 1128 25.26 0.34 -29.40
N GLN A 1129 25.61 -0.37 -28.33
CA GLN A 1129 26.70 0.03 -27.44
C GLN A 1129 28.05 -0.04 -28.15
N PHE A 1130 28.27 -1.07 -29.00
CA PHE A 1130 29.48 -1.16 -29.80
C PHE A 1130 29.62 0.03 -30.76
N PHE A 1131 28.56 0.38 -31.49
CA PHE A 1131 28.54 1.58 -32.34
C PHE A 1131 28.91 2.85 -31.56
N LYS A 1132 28.37 3.02 -30.36
CA LYS A 1132 28.70 4.17 -29.50
C LYS A 1132 30.17 4.19 -29.07
N VAL A 1133 30.75 3.03 -28.75
CA VAL A 1133 32.19 2.91 -28.45
C VAL A 1133 33.01 3.31 -29.66
N CYS A 1134 32.70 2.78 -30.85
CA CYS A 1134 33.37 3.16 -32.10
C CYS A 1134 33.29 4.67 -32.36
N ASN A 1135 32.13 5.29 -32.14
CA ASN A 1135 31.97 6.73 -32.31
C ASN A 1135 32.82 7.55 -31.35
N VAL A 1136 32.89 7.16 -30.07
CA VAL A 1136 33.75 7.83 -29.08
C VAL A 1136 35.24 7.69 -29.42
N LEU A 1137 35.63 6.54 -29.98
CA LEU A 1137 37.00 6.28 -30.43
C LEU A 1137 37.33 6.91 -31.78
N SER A 1138 36.33 7.49 -32.47
CA SER A 1138 36.43 7.97 -33.85
C SER A 1138 36.84 6.87 -34.84
N LEU A 1139 36.28 5.67 -34.66
CA LEU A 1139 36.47 4.47 -35.48
C LEU A 1139 35.13 3.98 -36.05
N ASN A 1140 34.32 4.90 -36.59
CA ASN A 1140 32.94 4.61 -37.00
C ASN A 1140 32.86 3.54 -38.10
N GLU A 1141 33.86 3.47 -38.98
CA GLU A 1141 33.97 2.46 -40.02
C GLU A 1141 33.97 1.02 -39.46
N LEU A 1142 34.45 0.80 -38.24
CA LEU A 1142 34.44 -0.53 -37.62
C LEU A 1142 33.02 -0.99 -37.28
N ALA A 1143 32.09 -0.08 -37.00
CA ALA A 1143 30.72 -0.47 -36.71
C ALA A 1143 29.94 -0.88 -37.97
N GLU A 1144 30.37 -0.40 -39.14
CA GLU A 1144 29.78 -0.72 -40.45
C GLU A 1144 30.47 -1.90 -41.15
N ASP A 1145 31.68 -2.26 -40.72
CA ASP A 1145 32.41 -3.41 -41.25
C ASP A 1145 31.59 -4.71 -41.08
N PRO A 1146 31.34 -5.46 -42.18
CA PRO A 1146 30.66 -6.76 -42.13
C PRO A 1146 31.25 -7.73 -41.11
N LYS A 1147 32.54 -7.65 -40.77
CA LYS A 1147 33.20 -8.50 -39.75
C LYS A 1147 32.80 -8.16 -38.31
N TYR A 1148 32.31 -6.95 -38.03
CA TYR A 1148 32.05 -6.49 -36.66
C TYR A 1148 30.60 -6.05 -36.41
N LYS A 1149 29.75 -6.18 -37.43
CA LYS A 1149 28.34 -5.73 -37.41
C LYS A 1149 27.52 -6.30 -36.24
N THR A 1150 27.73 -7.57 -35.88
CA THR A 1150 27.00 -8.23 -34.78
C THR A 1150 27.97 -8.80 -33.75
N ASN A 1151 27.52 -8.98 -32.51
CA ASN A 1151 28.36 -9.56 -31.45
C ASN A 1151 28.96 -10.92 -31.84
N THR A 1152 28.18 -11.79 -32.48
CA THR A 1152 28.66 -13.11 -32.94
C THR A 1152 29.86 -12.97 -33.88
N LEU A 1153 29.78 -12.03 -34.83
CA LEU A 1153 30.86 -11.77 -35.78
C LEU A 1153 32.08 -11.13 -35.08
N ARG A 1154 31.85 -10.22 -34.12
CA ARG A 1154 32.93 -9.67 -33.27
C ARG A 1154 33.64 -10.74 -32.45
N VAL A 1155 32.90 -11.72 -31.92
CA VAL A 1155 33.50 -12.85 -31.19
C VAL A 1155 34.36 -13.73 -32.12
N GLN A 1156 33.92 -13.97 -33.36
CA GLN A 1156 34.69 -14.72 -34.36
C GLN A 1156 35.98 -13.99 -34.77
N HIS A 1157 35.93 -12.66 -34.87
CA HIS A 1157 37.06 -11.80 -35.29
C HIS A 1157 37.71 -11.03 -34.14
N ARG A 1158 37.61 -11.54 -32.90
CA ARG A 1158 37.97 -10.79 -31.69
C ARG A 1158 39.39 -10.25 -31.66
N GLN A 1159 40.37 -11.04 -32.10
CA GLN A 1159 41.78 -10.70 -31.97
C GLN A 1159 42.08 -9.40 -32.74
N ALA A 1160 41.68 -9.34 -34.01
CA ALA A 1160 41.88 -8.18 -34.87
C ALA A 1160 41.12 -6.94 -34.36
N LEU A 1161 39.88 -7.11 -33.87
CA LEU A 1161 39.12 -5.99 -33.32
C LEU A 1161 39.75 -5.43 -32.05
N LEU A 1162 40.17 -6.29 -31.13
CA LEU A 1162 40.73 -5.89 -29.85
C LEU A 1162 42.10 -5.20 -29.99
N GLU A 1163 42.91 -5.58 -30.98
CA GLU A 1163 44.15 -4.88 -31.32
C GLU A 1163 43.88 -3.42 -31.70
N LEU A 1164 42.93 -3.17 -32.60
CA LEU A 1164 42.54 -1.82 -33.03
C LEU A 1164 41.99 -0.98 -31.86
N LEU A 1165 41.12 -1.56 -31.04
CA LEU A 1165 40.55 -0.87 -29.89
C LEU A 1165 41.63 -0.58 -28.83
N SER A 1166 42.53 -1.52 -28.58
CA SER A 1166 43.62 -1.35 -27.59
C SER A 1166 44.60 -0.28 -28.00
N GLU A 1167 44.97 -0.20 -29.29
CA GLU A 1167 45.82 0.86 -29.81
C GLU A 1167 45.19 2.23 -29.54
N ARG A 1168 43.91 2.42 -29.88
CA ARG A 1168 43.21 3.69 -29.65
C ARG A 1168 43.08 4.04 -28.17
N PHE A 1169 42.67 3.10 -27.31
CA PHE A 1169 42.54 3.38 -25.88
C PHE A 1169 43.87 3.76 -25.23
N SER A 1170 45.01 3.33 -25.77
CA SER A 1170 46.35 3.63 -25.23
C SER A 1170 46.80 5.08 -25.42
N GLU A 1171 46.18 5.84 -26.31
CA GLU A 1171 46.64 7.18 -26.69
C GLU A 1171 46.33 8.27 -25.64
N GLU A 1172 45.25 8.10 -24.87
CA GLU A 1172 44.75 9.10 -23.93
C GLU A 1172 44.72 8.54 -22.49
N PRO A 1173 44.77 9.41 -21.46
CA PRO A 1173 44.66 8.99 -20.08
C PRO A 1173 43.26 8.49 -19.72
N THR A 1174 43.16 7.64 -18.71
CA THR A 1174 41.92 6.99 -18.25
C THR A 1174 40.79 7.99 -17.98
N ALA A 1175 41.11 9.12 -17.34
CA ALA A 1175 40.12 10.15 -17.01
C ALA A 1175 39.54 10.86 -18.24
N GLU A 1176 40.31 10.96 -19.34
CA GLU A 1176 39.83 11.55 -20.59
C GLU A 1176 38.80 10.61 -21.25
N TRP A 1177 39.11 9.31 -21.33
CA TRP A 1177 38.16 8.34 -21.87
C TRP A 1177 36.87 8.23 -21.07
N LEU A 1178 36.96 8.23 -19.73
CA LEU A 1178 35.77 8.24 -18.87
C LEU A 1178 34.89 9.46 -19.16
N ARG A 1179 35.48 10.65 -19.32
CA ARG A 1179 34.75 11.88 -19.65
C ARG A 1179 34.08 11.80 -21.02
N ARG A 1180 34.73 11.20 -22.02
CA ARG A 1180 34.17 11.03 -23.37
C ARG A 1180 33.06 9.97 -23.43
N LEU A 1181 33.14 8.95 -22.58
CA LEU A 1181 32.12 7.89 -22.47
C LEU A 1181 30.94 8.30 -21.57
N GLU A 1182 31.10 9.33 -20.73
CA GLU A 1182 30.05 9.84 -19.86
C GLU A 1182 28.81 10.29 -20.66
N GLY A 1183 27.61 9.91 -20.20
CA GLY A 1183 26.35 10.24 -20.87
C GLY A 1183 26.03 9.44 -22.14
N THR A 1184 26.97 8.64 -22.67
CA THR A 1184 26.72 7.82 -23.87
C THR A 1184 25.80 6.62 -23.61
N GLY A 1185 25.69 6.20 -22.35
CA GLY A 1185 24.98 4.98 -21.95
C GLY A 1185 25.78 3.69 -22.17
N VAL A 1186 27.08 3.79 -22.49
CA VAL A 1186 28.02 2.66 -22.50
C VAL A 1186 28.54 2.41 -21.08
N PRO A 1187 28.36 1.21 -20.51
CA PRO A 1187 28.97 0.86 -19.23
C PRO A 1187 30.51 0.85 -19.32
N CYS A 1188 31.16 1.68 -18.51
CA CYS A 1188 32.60 1.74 -18.40
C CYS A 1188 33.05 2.16 -17.00
N GLY A 1189 34.30 1.87 -16.64
CA GLY A 1189 34.87 2.26 -15.35
C GLY A 1189 36.37 1.98 -15.26
N PRO A 1190 37.11 2.73 -14.43
CA PRO A 1190 38.54 2.49 -14.22
C PRO A 1190 38.79 1.22 -13.40
N ILE A 1191 39.93 0.57 -13.60
CA ILE A 1191 40.43 -0.46 -12.66
C ILE A 1191 41.13 0.25 -11.51
N ASN A 1192 40.43 0.39 -10.38
CA ASN A 1192 40.91 1.13 -9.21
C ASN A 1192 41.78 0.29 -8.27
N THR A 1193 42.75 0.94 -7.63
CA THR A 1193 43.40 0.44 -6.40
C THR A 1193 42.44 0.52 -5.20
N VAL A 1194 42.72 -0.21 -4.12
CA VAL A 1194 41.91 -0.17 -2.88
C VAL A 1194 41.81 1.24 -2.30
N GLN A 1195 42.91 2.02 -2.36
CA GLN A 1195 42.92 3.43 -1.93
C GLN A 1195 41.94 4.28 -2.75
N GLN A 1196 41.92 4.11 -4.08
CA GLN A 1196 41.01 4.83 -4.96
C GLN A 1196 39.55 4.42 -4.76
N VAL A 1197 39.27 3.15 -4.42
CA VAL A 1197 37.91 2.68 -4.07
C VAL A 1197 37.38 3.42 -2.85
N PHE A 1198 38.13 3.45 -1.74
CA PHE A 1198 37.67 4.11 -0.52
C PHE A 1198 37.74 5.64 -0.58
N SER A 1199 38.47 6.20 -1.54
CA SER A 1199 38.44 7.64 -1.85
C SER A 1199 37.31 8.03 -2.81
N ASN A 1200 36.53 7.07 -3.32
CA ASN A 1200 35.51 7.32 -4.34
C ASN A 1200 34.27 8.03 -3.72
N PRO A 1201 33.80 9.14 -4.31
CA PRO A 1201 32.64 9.88 -3.79
C PRO A 1201 31.35 9.04 -3.70
N GLN A 1202 31.14 8.10 -4.64
CA GLN A 1202 29.97 7.22 -4.62
C GLN A 1202 30.06 6.18 -3.50
N VAL A 1203 31.26 5.66 -3.21
CA VAL A 1203 31.50 4.72 -2.10
C VAL A 1203 31.23 5.40 -0.76
N ALA A 1204 31.72 6.64 -0.59
CA ALA A 1204 31.44 7.47 0.57
C ALA A 1204 29.94 7.82 0.68
N HIS A 1205 29.30 8.24 -0.42
CA HIS A 1205 27.86 8.49 -0.47
C HIS A 1205 27.03 7.24 -0.13
N ASN A 1206 27.53 6.06 -0.50
CA ASN A 1206 26.93 4.77 -0.19
C ASN A 1206 27.18 4.31 1.26
N GLY A 1207 27.94 5.06 2.07
CA GLY A 1207 28.18 4.74 3.48
C GLY A 1207 28.93 3.42 3.66
N LEU A 1208 29.78 3.05 2.69
CA LEU A 1208 30.50 1.76 2.68
C LEU A 1208 31.77 1.78 3.53
N ILE A 1209 32.08 2.88 4.20
CA ILE A 1209 33.12 2.98 5.23
C ILE A 1209 32.41 3.08 6.56
N MET A 1210 32.53 2.03 7.36
CA MET A 1210 31.91 1.94 8.68
C MET A 1210 33.00 2.09 9.73
N GLU A 1211 32.89 3.15 10.53
CA GLU A 1211 33.85 3.47 11.59
C GLU A 1211 33.27 3.11 12.96
N MET A 1212 34.12 2.63 13.85
CA MET A 1212 33.73 2.13 15.17
C MET A 1212 34.85 2.38 16.17
N ASP A 1213 34.51 2.59 17.44
CA ASP A 1213 35.50 2.66 18.52
C ASP A 1213 35.66 1.26 19.14
N HIS A 1214 36.80 0.63 18.89
CA HIS A 1214 37.16 -0.68 19.44
C HIS A 1214 37.82 -0.52 20.82
N PRO A 1215 37.45 -1.33 21.83
CA PRO A 1215 37.91 -1.09 23.20
C PRO A 1215 39.43 -1.16 23.40
N THR A 1216 40.13 -2.04 22.67
CA THR A 1216 41.60 -2.19 22.78
C THR A 1216 42.36 -1.62 21.58
N SER A 1217 41.68 -1.35 20.46
CA SER A 1217 42.32 -0.97 19.18
C SER A 1217 42.04 0.47 18.78
N GLY A 1218 41.27 1.21 19.58
CA GLY A 1218 40.85 2.57 19.27
C GLY A 1218 39.89 2.62 18.08
N ARG A 1219 39.92 3.73 17.32
CA ARG A 1219 39.05 3.90 16.16
C ARG A 1219 39.48 2.99 15.01
N ILE A 1220 38.57 2.11 14.60
CA ILE A 1220 38.75 1.19 13.47
C ILE A 1220 37.79 1.54 12.34
N ALA A 1221 38.13 1.15 11.11
CA ALA A 1221 37.27 1.30 9.94
C ALA A 1221 37.20 -0.02 9.15
N VAL A 1222 35.99 -0.42 8.78
CA VAL A 1222 35.71 -1.65 8.04
C VAL A 1222 34.71 -1.40 6.90
N PRO A 1223 34.63 -2.28 5.89
CA PRO A 1223 33.58 -2.19 4.87
C PRO A 1223 32.18 -2.29 5.50
N GLY A 1224 31.33 -1.30 5.24
CA GLY A 1224 29.95 -1.26 5.73
C GLY A 1224 29.01 -2.24 4.98
N PRO A 1225 27.75 -2.39 5.43
CA PRO A 1225 26.75 -3.23 4.79
C PRO A 1225 26.52 -2.86 3.32
N ALA A 1226 26.46 -3.87 2.45
CA ALA A 1226 26.25 -3.67 1.02
C ALA A 1226 24.78 -3.38 0.64
N VAL A 1227 23.84 -3.64 1.55
CA VAL A 1227 22.40 -3.51 1.32
C VAL A 1227 21.82 -2.41 2.21
N ARG A 1228 21.01 -1.53 1.62
CA ARG A 1228 20.28 -0.46 2.31
C ARG A 1228 18.79 -0.78 2.32
N PHE A 1229 18.15 -0.49 3.45
CA PHE A 1229 16.72 -0.69 3.63
C PHE A 1229 16.04 0.66 3.80
N SER A 1230 14.82 0.81 3.26
CA SER A 1230 14.09 2.08 3.34
C SER A 1230 13.51 2.37 4.72
N SER A 1231 13.40 1.35 5.58
CA SER A 1231 12.70 1.40 6.87
C SER A 1231 13.59 1.18 8.10
N PHE A 1232 14.88 0.88 7.92
CA PHE A 1232 15.86 0.85 9.00
C PHE A 1232 17.27 1.14 8.47
N GLU A 1233 18.09 1.75 9.32
CA GLU A 1233 19.50 2.02 9.04
C GLU A 1233 20.37 1.33 10.10
N CYS A 1234 21.58 0.91 9.71
CA CYS A 1234 22.54 0.27 10.60
C CYS A 1234 23.47 1.35 11.21
N ASP A 1235 22.89 2.30 11.95
CA ASP A 1235 23.58 3.56 12.33
C ASP A 1235 24.49 3.44 13.54
N ARG A 1236 24.34 2.39 14.34
CA ARG A 1236 25.11 2.19 15.58
C ARG A 1236 25.73 0.79 15.62
N PRO A 1237 26.65 0.49 14.70
CA PRO A 1237 27.27 -0.81 14.68
C PRO A 1237 28.25 -0.93 15.86
N THR A 1238 28.29 -2.10 16.50
CA THR A 1238 29.20 -2.34 17.63
C THR A 1238 30.51 -2.96 17.15
N PRO A 1239 31.65 -2.60 17.76
CA PRO A 1239 32.94 -3.16 17.37
C PRO A 1239 32.96 -4.68 17.61
N PRO A 1240 33.81 -5.43 16.89
CA PRO A 1240 34.12 -6.81 17.23
C PRO A 1240 34.55 -6.95 18.71
N PRO A 1241 34.18 -8.03 19.42
CA PRO A 1241 34.45 -8.18 20.84
C PRO A 1241 35.85 -8.74 21.06
N VAL A 1242 36.42 -8.40 22.20
CA VAL A 1242 37.62 -9.10 22.71
C VAL A 1242 37.23 -10.53 23.12
N ILE A 1243 38.16 -11.47 23.02
CA ILE A 1243 37.93 -12.88 23.38
C ILE A 1243 37.30 -12.97 24.77
N GLY A 1244 36.14 -13.61 24.92
CA GLY A 1244 35.55 -13.89 26.24
C GLY A 1244 35.18 -12.63 27.04
N GLN A 1245 34.97 -11.50 26.37
CA GLN A 1245 34.58 -10.23 26.99
C GLN A 1245 33.23 -10.31 27.72
N HIS A 1246 32.36 -11.24 27.35
CA HIS A 1246 30.97 -11.31 27.82
C HIS A 1246 30.65 -12.64 28.50
N THR A 1247 31.67 -13.42 28.86
CA THR A 1247 31.50 -14.74 29.47
C THR A 1247 30.65 -14.67 30.73
N ILE A 1248 30.98 -13.78 31.68
CA ILE A 1248 30.23 -13.66 32.94
C ILE A 1248 28.81 -13.15 32.70
N GLU A 1249 28.65 -12.16 31.82
CA GLU A 1249 27.35 -11.56 31.48
C GLU A 1249 26.39 -12.61 30.90
N VAL A 1250 26.82 -13.40 29.91
CA VAL A 1250 26.00 -14.48 29.32
C VAL A 1250 25.59 -15.51 30.36
N LEU A 1251 26.53 -15.96 31.20
CA LEU A 1251 26.24 -16.99 32.19
C LEU A 1251 25.24 -16.51 33.23
N ARG A 1252 25.37 -15.26 33.69
CA ARG A 1252 24.49 -14.69 34.68
C ARG A 1252 23.13 -14.31 34.09
N ASP A 1253 23.13 -13.49 33.04
CA ASP A 1253 21.93 -12.80 32.58
C ASP A 1253 21.13 -13.64 31.57
N THR A 1254 21.81 -14.50 30.80
CA THR A 1254 21.18 -15.35 29.78
C THR A 1254 20.85 -16.75 30.32
N LEU A 1255 21.77 -17.39 31.05
CA LEU A 1255 21.56 -18.73 31.62
C LEU A 1255 21.10 -18.75 33.08
N GLY A 1256 21.11 -17.61 33.78
CA GLY A 1256 20.66 -17.52 35.18
C GLY A 1256 21.58 -18.23 36.17
N TYR A 1257 22.88 -18.40 35.85
CA TYR A 1257 23.82 -19.04 36.75
C TYR A 1257 24.15 -18.12 37.93
N SER A 1258 24.23 -18.69 39.13
CA SER A 1258 24.69 -17.95 40.31
C SER A 1258 26.18 -17.64 40.22
N ASP A 1259 26.61 -16.58 40.90
CA ASP A 1259 28.02 -16.18 40.94
C ASP A 1259 28.93 -17.32 41.46
N ASP A 1260 28.44 -18.18 42.36
CA ASP A 1260 29.16 -19.36 42.83
C ASP A 1260 29.48 -20.36 41.71
N VAL A 1261 28.50 -20.64 40.84
CA VAL A 1261 28.68 -21.54 39.71
C VAL A 1261 29.61 -20.91 38.66
N ILE A 1262 29.46 -19.61 38.40
CA ILE A 1262 30.32 -18.87 37.48
C ILE A 1262 31.78 -18.91 37.97
N ASN A 1263 32.01 -18.64 39.25
CA ASN A 1263 33.34 -18.69 39.87
C ASN A 1263 33.95 -20.10 39.80
N GLN A 1264 33.14 -21.16 39.98
CA GLN A 1264 33.62 -22.53 39.79
C GLN A 1264 34.04 -22.82 38.35
N LEU A 1265 33.27 -22.37 37.36
CA LEU A 1265 33.58 -22.56 35.94
C LEU A 1265 34.83 -21.79 35.49
N LEU A 1266 35.04 -20.60 36.05
CA LEU A 1266 36.26 -19.81 35.86
C LEU A 1266 37.48 -20.50 36.50
N ALA A 1267 37.33 -20.97 37.74
CA ALA A 1267 38.40 -21.65 38.47
C ALA A 1267 38.79 -22.99 37.82
N SER A 1268 37.85 -23.70 37.20
CA SER A 1268 38.14 -24.93 36.45
C SER A 1268 38.66 -24.69 35.03
N HIS A 1269 38.83 -23.43 34.60
CA HIS A 1269 39.17 -23.04 33.22
C HIS A 1269 38.24 -23.64 32.16
N THR A 1270 37.00 -23.96 32.55
CA THR A 1270 35.94 -24.37 31.62
C THR A 1270 35.52 -23.16 30.79
N VAL A 1271 35.50 -21.97 31.41
CA VAL A 1271 35.26 -20.69 30.76
C VAL A 1271 36.34 -19.69 31.12
N THR A 1272 36.47 -18.61 30.35
CA THR A 1272 37.42 -17.52 30.64
C THR A 1272 36.77 -16.17 30.40
N GLN A 1273 37.02 -15.22 31.29
CA GLN A 1273 36.62 -13.83 31.14
C GLN A 1273 37.86 -12.99 30.87
N ASN A 1274 37.88 -12.23 29.79
CA ASN A 1274 38.85 -11.15 29.63
C ASN A 1274 38.17 -9.83 30.01
N VAL A 1275 38.80 -9.08 30.90
CA VAL A 1275 38.30 -7.78 31.34
C VAL A 1275 38.81 -6.72 30.38
N VAL A 1276 37.89 -5.96 29.81
CA VAL A 1276 38.17 -4.75 29.05
C VAL A 1276 38.10 -3.58 30.04
N HIS A 1277 39.20 -2.85 30.21
CA HIS A 1277 39.28 -1.71 31.12
C HIS A 1277 38.80 -0.41 30.50
#